data_AF-A0A8T5E3J2-F1
#
_entry.id   AF-A0A8T5E3J2-F1
#
_cell.length_a   1.000
_cell.length_b   1.000
_cell.length_c   1.000
_cell.angle_alpha   90.00
_cell.angle_beta   90.00
_cell.angle_gamma   90.00
#
_symmetry.space_group_name_H-M   'P 1'
#
loop_
_entity.id
_entity.type
_entity.pdbx_description
1 polymer ?
#
loop_
_entity_poly.entity_id
_entity_poly.type
_entity_poly.pdbx_seq_one_letter_code
_entity_poly.pdbx_strand_id
1 'polypeptide(L)'
;MMRRRGFLASVLIIVLIVPLASSSILPTKKTDGGLDADGEWQSSMESGIHNEWWLDWSRDKNNNMLDDRLEWLLEQNAEIQQNWWKRAPNGSSRVIVDYDHHPSNKDIEALEDIGAEVTFRPIYLDSLIITIPFKPILDINGIRSLQGVVMIEDLGLAEPNMHEAVPNMGVNGVWEDFGLDGTGSTIAILDTGIRGDHEGLNDMDDDPLTCVTEPPDPLNPNPQPISDCDPKIIGFFDAVFTDDEQDPASSYDSGTHGSHVAGIAAGSGGGQVDPISGIRYIGAAPGAFLINILACCDGDIEDIIQGAEWAIENKEKYGIDILTSSLGEQQVEIHFDNDGSSAWSRQMDYVVESGIITTLSAGNEFGGATFAGCNTIDSPGDAELPVTVGSLDKDLGLAIYSSRGYTSDLRVKPDVAVIGSNIMAPDAATSDGYISKSGTSMATPLMAGIAALMVQANPDLTPEEFKDIIRADSIERELTLLNDPGLNDCSIIETRPDNEFGYGQADPVKFVESAGSIDRSLNISMDIETLQVIGNQSYVGGFSSGAAPGQGEVQVRVGGGIWKGAADLTGDWSEWRVKLEPHEQSGNSTIYARLVMSEDSISPVDAKRVILIDGVSKSGIVNGELISIGSFIFFFPFIIVLGILAYVMINERWIDKMKSNKASSNVELVSNYSKIDMKSFNIFIWFEKINKEWNNGASLIENQFRRYISLCVLYIAQGLPAGFTYVAFVAYLTDNGTPPADIAILFATVALPWTFKFIWGPLIDLLVIPEYGIRRPWILFAQSGMVISLSTLLFIPNIIDSIALVTILLFIHNLFSSLQDVSVDALAVDVLRPDEVAKANGFMFASKRGGMIFGGAVLGLLVVPYGIKSAIMLQIPILIIMMSLPLFLREKPENKLFPWESSREENEITLQEDDMIETSELSWEGDDNPRFKGARWAANNIYHNKISITAAFLWIGIIAWVFGSAINIFHLIAHPYPDGALHGPLVTLSYVGTFGSYCILISIIMMIIEALGTKLPIVTSPLAFSSPESKKNIATTIYHIVQGFSTRSSFLLIFLCLLSDLALFVDPIVIDIFINEAGWSQGKYNAIVGGIVVLFTMLGQVIGGIIGDRYGVREVAMVGFTLLALANAGLALLNGYWTDTTIMTFYLCIKAVIYGIAWICVISVSMRLTFSKAGGTQFTAYMSMFNLSAVFAYLFSGKMIAAFDYLTMLYIGAALTMISVIMLVFIDPDETDRVLEGKLEQEDNGDNGGDFGEGLWPTDEGSIDADILGGNDNVTIA
;
A
#
# COMPACT_ATOMS: atom_id res chain seq x y z
N MET A 1 -15.35 -41.91 3.48
CA MET A 1 -14.28 -41.02 2.94
C MET A 1 -14.77 -39.96 1.96
N MET A 2 -15.81 -40.22 1.16
CA MET A 2 -16.42 -39.31 0.17
C MET A 2 -16.47 -37.82 0.58
N ARG A 3 -17.00 -37.52 1.77
CA ARG A 3 -17.13 -36.14 2.31
C ARG A 3 -15.81 -35.39 2.56
N ARG A 4 -14.65 -36.05 2.65
CA ARG A 4 -13.37 -35.41 2.98
C ARG A 4 -12.59 -34.89 1.77
N ARG A 5 -12.84 -35.37 0.55
CA ARG A 5 -12.02 -35.04 -0.64
C ARG A 5 -12.55 -33.87 -1.45
N GLY A 6 -13.87 -33.82 -1.69
CA GLY A 6 -14.54 -32.60 -2.15
C GLY A 6 -14.30 -31.47 -1.14
N PHE A 7 -14.44 -31.75 0.16
CA PHE A 7 -14.04 -30.82 1.22
C PHE A 7 -12.57 -30.42 1.13
N LEU A 8 -11.61 -31.30 0.81
CA LEU A 8 -10.20 -30.88 0.68
C LEU A 8 -9.94 -29.98 -0.52
N ALA A 9 -10.54 -30.25 -1.68
CA ALA A 9 -10.42 -29.39 -2.86
C ALA A 9 -11.13 -28.05 -2.64
N SER A 10 -12.35 -28.08 -2.10
CA SER A 10 -13.06 -26.87 -1.69
C SER A 10 -12.32 -26.13 -0.56
N VAL A 11 -11.65 -26.79 0.37
CA VAL A 11 -10.86 -26.14 1.44
C VAL A 11 -9.54 -25.60 0.89
N LEU A 12 -8.87 -26.23 -0.07
CA LEU A 12 -7.70 -25.64 -0.73
C LEU A 12 -8.09 -24.41 -1.55
N ILE A 13 -9.21 -24.49 -2.28
CA ILE A 13 -9.78 -23.37 -3.01
C ILE A 13 -10.26 -22.28 -2.04
N ILE A 14 -10.92 -22.62 -0.93
CA ILE A 14 -11.34 -21.67 0.11
C ILE A 14 -10.13 -21.10 0.88
N VAL A 15 -9.04 -21.83 1.10
CA VAL A 15 -7.83 -21.30 1.75
C VAL A 15 -7.05 -20.36 0.81
N LEU A 16 -7.18 -20.52 -0.51
CA LEU A 16 -6.63 -19.59 -1.50
C LEU A 16 -7.57 -18.42 -1.82
N ILE A 17 -8.89 -18.63 -1.77
CA ILE A 17 -9.91 -17.59 -2.00
C ILE A 17 -10.21 -16.79 -0.74
N VAL A 18 -10.10 -17.35 0.48
CA VAL A 18 -10.37 -16.60 1.72
C VAL A 18 -9.47 -15.38 1.83
N PRO A 19 -8.15 -15.41 1.59
CA PRO A 19 -7.34 -14.19 1.53
C PRO A 19 -7.83 -13.16 0.48
N LEU A 20 -8.39 -13.61 -0.65
CA LEU A 20 -8.94 -12.79 -1.73
C LEU A 20 -10.42 -12.36 -1.53
N ALA A 21 -11.10 -12.95 -0.54
CA ALA A 21 -12.51 -12.69 -0.21
C ALA A 21 -12.67 -12.07 1.19
N SER A 22 -11.67 -12.21 2.06
CA SER A 22 -11.46 -11.42 3.27
C SER A 22 -10.70 -10.13 2.99
N SER A 23 -10.15 -9.96 1.78
CA SER A 23 -9.74 -8.64 1.26
C SER A 23 -10.92 -7.77 0.84
N SER A 24 -12.12 -8.00 1.39
CA SER A 24 -12.99 -6.90 1.78
C SER A 24 -12.49 -6.33 3.12
N ILE A 25 -11.34 -5.63 3.06
CA ILE A 25 -11.25 -4.39 3.82
C ILE A 25 -12.40 -3.55 3.25
N LEU A 26 -13.53 -3.55 3.94
CA LEU A 26 -14.39 -2.38 3.92
C LEU A 26 -13.56 -1.32 4.60
N PRO A 27 -13.03 -0.30 3.89
CA PRO A 27 -12.87 0.95 4.58
C PRO A 27 -14.31 1.37 4.90
N THR A 28 -14.75 1.06 6.12
CA THR A 28 -15.39 2.13 6.89
C THR A 28 -14.32 3.20 7.09
N LYS A 29 -14.04 3.92 5.99
CA LYS A 29 -13.69 5.32 6.04
C LYS A 29 -14.97 5.93 6.63
N LYS A 30 -15.06 5.89 7.96
CA LYS A 30 -15.57 7.04 8.70
C LYS A 30 -14.60 8.13 8.24
N THR A 31 -15.03 8.86 7.22
CA THR A 31 -14.33 10.07 6.81
C THR A 31 -14.75 11.06 7.87
N ASP A 32 -14.02 11.02 8.99
CA ASP A 32 -14.15 12.03 10.01
C ASP A 32 -13.80 13.37 9.34
N GLY A 33 -14.64 14.37 9.56
CA GLY A 33 -14.81 15.49 8.64
C GLY A 33 -16.27 15.76 8.26
N GLY A 34 -16.54 17.02 7.97
CA GLY A 34 -17.84 17.65 7.92
C GLY A 34 -17.89 18.67 6.78
N LEU A 35 -18.84 19.60 6.84
CA LEU A 35 -19.07 20.57 5.76
C LEU A 35 -18.73 21.99 6.24
N ASP A 36 -17.80 22.65 5.55
CA ASP A 36 -17.41 24.03 5.81
C ASP A 36 -18.53 25.04 5.51
N ALA A 37 -18.32 26.31 5.85
CA ALA A 37 -19.30 27.37 5.68
C ALA A 37 -19.88 27.56 4.25
N ASP A 38 -19.18 27.12 3.19
CA ASP A 38 -19.69 27.12 1.81
C ASP A 38 -20.39 25.79 1.42
N GLY A 39 -20.32 24.77 2.27
CA GLY A 39 -20.91 23.46 2.08
C GLY A 39 -20.01 22.48 1.33
N GLU A 40 -18.70 22.74 1.27
CA GLU A 40 -17.71 21.78 0.76
C GLU A 40 -17.22 20.87 1.89
N TRP A 41 -16.96 19.60 1.57
CA TRP A 41 -16.55 18.61 2.57
C TRP A 41 -15.06 18.72 2.87
N GLN A 42 -14.72 18.94 4.13
CA GLN A 42 -13.35 19.00 4.64
C GLN A 42 -13.07 17.77 5.51
N SER A 43 -11.85 17.25 5.45
CA SER A 43 -11.42 16.14 6.32
C SER A 43 -11.04 16.66 7.70
N SER A 44 -11.37 15.88 8.73
CA SER A 44 -10.73 15.99 10.04
C SER A 44 -9.23 15.67 9.94
N MET A 45 -8.40 16.40 10.67
CA MET A 45 -6.96 16.14 10.81
C MET A 45 -6.61 15.47 12.15
N GLU A 46 -7.58 15.36 13.06
CA GLU A 46 -7.39 14.76 14.38
C GLU A 46 -7.28 13.22 14.35
N SER A 47 -6.56 12.67 15.34
CA SER A 47 -6.41 11.22 15.51
C SER A 47 -7.75 10.55 15.88
N GLY A 48 -8.03 9.41 15.26
CA GLY A 48 -9.26 8.63 15.46
C GLY A 48 -9.44 8.03 16.87
N ILE A 49 -8.53 8.33 17.81
CA ILE A 49 -8.62 7.99 19.24
C ILE A 49 -9.77 8.76 19.91
N HIS A 50 -9.98 10.04 19.56
CA HIS A 50 -10.97 10.94 20.20
C HIS A 50 -12.16 11.29 19.28
N ASN A 51 -12.62 10.33 18.49
CA ASN A 51 -13.71 10.56 17.52
C ASN A 51 -15.04 10.91 18.21
N GLU A 52 -15.69 12.00 17.81
CA GLU A 52 -16.95 12.54 18.39
C GLU A 52 -16.83 12.95 19.87
N TRP A 53 -15.64 13.31 20.38
CA TRP A 53 -15.38 13.62 21.81
C TRP A 53 -16.36 14.66 22.41
N TRP A 54 -16.76 15.66 21.63
CA TRP A 54 -17.69 16.72 22.02
C TRP A 54 -19.09 16.21 22.41
N LEU A 55 -19.47 14.97 22.04
CA LEU A 55 -20.74 14.36 22.46
C LEU A 55 -20.75 13.93 23.94
N ASP A 56 -19.58 13.62 24.48
CA ASP A 56 -19.39 13.15 25.86
C ASP A 56 -18.59 14.17 26.72
N TRP A 57 -18.35 15.39 26.20
CA TRP A 57 -17.53 16.40 26.87
C TRP A 57 -18.12 16.83 28.22
N SER A 58 -17.35 16.57 29.27
CA SER A 58 -17.70 16.78 30.68
C SER A 58 -17.94 18.25 31.07
N ARG A 59 -17.44 19.20 30.26
CA ARG A 59 -17.63 20.65 30.43
C ARG A 59 -18.88 21.23 29.74
N ASP A 60 -19.56 20.48 28.85
CA ASP A 60 -20.89 20.85 28.33
C ASP A 60 -21.99 19.95 28.94
N LYS A 61 -22.25 20.12 30.25
CA LYS A 61 -23.24 19.27 30.96
C LYS A 61 -24.67 19.52 30.50
N ASN A 62 -24.91 20.60 29.76
CA ASN A 62 -26.23 21.03 29.33
C ASN A 62 -26.50 20.78 27.82
N ASN A 63 -25.48 20.35 27.07
CA ASN A 63 -25.48 19.99 25.65
C ASN A 63 -25.87 21.19 24.75
N ASN A 64 -25.21 22.34 24.97
CA ASN A 64 -25.45 23.58 24.22
C ASN A 64 -24.27 24.08 23.36
N MET A 65 -23.21 23.29 23.21
CA MET A 65 -22.00 23.59 22.44
C MET A 65 -21.20 24.78 23.00
N LEU A 66 -21.19 24.95 24.33
CA LEU A 66 -20.32 25.87 25.07
C LEU A 66 -19.74 25.15 26.29
N ASP A 67 -18.51 25.51 26.67
CA ASP A 67 -18.01 25.25 28.02
C ASP A 67 -18.91 25.94 29.08
N ASP A 68 -19.43 25.17 30.05
CA ASP A 68 -20.17 25.71 31.20
C ASP A 68 -19.31 26.75 31.98
N ARG A 69 -17.97 26.64 31.98
CA ARG A 69 -17.03 27.62 32.56
C ARG A 69 -16.98 28.90 31.75
N LEU A 70 -17.00 28.82 30.42
CA LEU A 70 -17.07 29.99 29.54
C LEU A 70 -18.38 30.75 29.77
N GLU A 71 -19.51 30.05 29.91
CA GLU A 71 -20.80 30.67 30.26
C GLU A 71 -20.72 31.39 31.62
N TRP A 72 -20.12 30.76 32.64
CA TRP A 72 -19.90 31.39 33.95
C TRP A 72 -18.97 32.62 33.89
N LEU A 73 -17.86 32.56 33.13
CA LEU A 73 -16.92 33.66 32.94
C LEU A 73 -17.58 34.88 32.27
N LEU A 74 -18.46 34.65 31.30
CA LEU A 74 -19.24 35.70 30.63
C LEU A 74 -20.24 36.39 31.56
N GLU A 75 -20.68 35.74 32.64
CA GLU A 75 -21.51 36.35 33.70
C GLU A 75 -20.70 37.11 34.79
N GLN A 76 -19.37 36.96 34.84
CA GLN A 76 -18.54 37.61 35.85
C GLN A 76 -18.43 39.14 35.66
N ASN A 77 -17.86 39.81 36.67
CA ASN A 77 -17.60 41.23 36.58
C ASN A 77 -16.39 41.53 35.65
N ALA A 78 -16.35 42.74 35.08
CA ALA A 78 -15.34 43.15 34.11
C ALA A 78 -13.88 43.15 34.63
N GLU A 79 -13.66 43.13 35.95
CA GLU A 79 -12.31 43.03 36.53
C GLU A 79 -11.79 41.59 36.45
N ILE A 80 -12.65 40.60 36.75
CA ILE A 80 -12.33 39.17 36.56
C ILE A 80 -12.12 38.87 35.07
N GLN A 81 -13.04 39.31 34.20
CA GLN A 81 -12.97 39.09 32.76
C GLN A 81 -11.68 39.64 32.12
N GLN A 82 -11.25 40.85 32.52
CA GLN A 82 -10.02 41.47 31.99
C GLN A 82 -8.74 40.87 32.59
N ASN A 83 -8.79 40.34 33.81
CA ASN A 83 -7.66 39.62 34.42
C ASN A 83 -7.50 38.20 33.85
N TRP A 84 -8.57 37.61 33.33
CA TRP A 84 -8.57 36.30 32.67
C TRP A 84 -8.08 36.44 31.23
N TRP A 85 -8.88 37.07 30.36
CA TRP A 85 -8.51 37.33 28.96
C TRP A 85 -7.62 38.59 28.84
N LYS A 86 -6.44 38.58 29.46
CA LYS A 86 -5.50 39.72 29.53
C LYS A 86 -5.15 40.30 28.15
N ARG A 87 -5.06 39.46 27.12
CA ARG A 87 -4.75 39.83 25.72
C ARG A 87 -5.99 40.30 24.92
N ALA A 88 -7.22 40.13 25.43
CA ALA A 88 -8.44 40.48 24.69
C ALA A 88 -8.90 41.95 24.88
N PRO A 89 -9.48 42.60 23.85
CA PRO A 89 -10.12 43.90 23.98
C PRO A 89 -11.30 43.87 24.97
N ASN A 90 -11.46 44.94 25.76
CA ASN A 90 -12.51 45.03 26.78
C ASN A 90 -13.93 44.83 26.18
N GLY A 91 -14.61 43.76 26.62
CA GLY A 91 -15.89 43.29 26.08
C GLY A 91 -15.79 42.13 25.08
N SER A 92 -14.60 41.56 24.91
CA SER A 92 -14.30 40.38 24.10
C SER A 92 -13.54 39.34 24.94
N SER A 93 -13.62 38.07 24.53
CA SER A 93 -12.87 36.94 25.10
C SER A 93 -11.95 36.35 24.03
N ARG A 94 -10.92 35.61 24.46
CA ARG A 94 -10.21 34.64 23.62
C ARG A 94 -10.77 33.26 23.92
N VAL A 95 -11.12 32.51 22.87
CA VAL A 95 -11.78 31.19 22.96
C VAL A 95 -11.23 30.27 21.87
N ILE A 96 -11.27 28.98 22.11
CA ILE A 96 -11.03 27.95 21.10
C ILE A 96 -12.39 27.59 20.48
N VAL A 97 -12.44 27.35 19.17
CA VAL A 97 -13.65 26.99 18.42
C VAL A 97 -13.37 25.70 17.68
N ASP A 98 -13.99 24.62 18.11
CA ASP A 98 -13.77 23.29 17.56
C ASP A 98 -14.78 22.98 16.46
N TYR A 99 -14.32 22.28 15.44
CA TYR A 99 -15.11 21.88 14.28
C TYR A 99 -15.14 20.34 14.13
N ASP A 100 -16.18 19.81 13.48
CA ASP A 100 -16.24 18.40 13.06
C ASP A 100 -15.30 18.06 11.88
N HIS A 101 -14.43 19.00 11.51
CA HIS A 101 -13.53 18.96 10.36
C HIS A 101 -12.41 19.99 10.47
N HIS A 102 -11.32 19.80 9.73
CA HIS A 102 -10.22 20.76 9.74
C HIS A 102 -10.65 22.10 9.12
N PRO A 103 -10.64 23.22 9.86
CA PRO A 103 -11.29 24.47 9.45
C PRO A 103 -10.79 25.00 8.10
N SER A 104 -11.72 25.32 7.21
CA SER A 104 -11.45 25.86 5.88
C SER A 104 -11.27 27.39 5.92
N ASN A 105 -10.71 27.96 4.85
CA ASN A 105 -10.63 29.41 4.70
C ASN A 105 -12.04 30.06 4.69
N LYS A 106 -13.09 29.28 4.46
CA LYS A 106 -14.49 29.74 4.50
C LYS A 106 -15.07 29.79 5.91
N ASP A 107 -14.63 28.92 6.81
CA ASP A 107 -15.01 29.00 8.22
C ASP A 107 -14.38 30.22 8.89
N ILE A 108 -13.14 30.56 8.48
CA ILE A 108 -12.48 31.82 8.84
C ILE A 108 -13.29 33.02 8.34
N GLU A 109 -13.65 33.09 7.05
CA GLU A 109 -14.49 34.18 6.51
C GLU A 109 -15.85 34.29 7.27
N ALA A 110 -16.45 33.17 7.66
CA ALA A 110 -17.71 33.14 8.39
C ALA A 110 -17.59 33.61 9.86
N LEU A 111 -16.45 33.34 10.51
CA LEU A 111 -16.11 33.87 11.83
C LEU A 111 -15.81 35.38 11.78
N GLU A 112 -15.08 35.84 10.76
CA GLU A 112 -14.82 37.27 10.52
C GLU A 112 -16.13 38.05 10.28
N ASP A 113 -17.09 37.49 9.53
CA ASP A 113 -18.38 38.11 9.23
C ASP A 113 -19.25 38.35 10.49
N ILE A 114 -19.10 37.54 11.54
CA ILE A 114 -19.75 37.76 12.86
C ILE A 114 -18.93 38.64 13.81
N GLY A 115 -17.75 39.10 13.37
CA GLY A 115 -16.87 40.02 14.10
C GLY A 115 -15.87 39.34 15.04
N ALA A 116 -15.49 38.09 14.76
CA ALA A 116 -14.31 37.48 15.36
C ALA A 116 -13.02 37.88 14.62
N GLU A 117 -11.89 37.78 15.31
CA GLU A 117 -10.53 37.90 14.78
C GLU A 117 -9.82 36.59 15.06
N VAL A 118 -9.47 35.82 14.03
CA VAL A 118 -8.76 34.53 14.19
C VAL A 118 -7.31 34.83 14.56
N THR A 119 -6.87 34.39 15.75
CA THR A 119 -5.50 34.62 16.24
C THR A 119 -4.55 33.53 15.80
N PHE A 120 -4.99 32.27 15.85
CA PHE A 120 -4.17 31.12 15.48
C PHE A 120 -5.00 29.99 14.88
N ARG A 121 -4.36 29.22 14.00
CA ARG A 121 -4.89 28.02 13.38
C ARG A 121 -3.88 26.87 13.60
N PRO A 122 -4.12 26.00 14.59
CA PRO A 122 -3.39 24.75 14.73
C PRO A 122 -3.40 23.94 13.43
N ILE A 123 -2.30 23.24 13.11
CA ILE A 123 -2.21 22.37 11.93
C ILE A 123 -2.77 20.97 12.22
N TYR A 124 -2.66 20.50 13.47
CA TYR A 124 -2.99 19.13 13.90
C TYR A 124 -4.27 19.01 14.74
N LEU A 125 -4.96 20.12 15.02
CA LEU A 125 -6.27 20.14 15.67
C LEU A 125 -7.33 20.65 14.69
N ASP A 126 -8.57 20.24 14.88
CA ASP A 126 -9.71 20.71 14.08
C ASP A 126 -10.36 21.97 14.71
N SER A 127 -9.52 22.87 15.19
CA SER A 127 -9.91 24.04 16.00
C SER A 127 -9.39 25.35 15.41
N LEU A 128 -10.04 26.47 15.75
CA LEU A 128 -9.54 27.83 15.53
C LEU A 128 -9.48 28.58 16.86
N ILE A 129 -8.35 29.25 17.15
CA ILE A 129 -8.26 30.14 18.31
C ILE A 129 -8.62 31.55 17.84
N ILE A 130 -9.57 32.18 18.51
CA ILE A 130 -10.15 33.46 18.09
C ILE A 130 -10.27 34.46 19.25
N THR A 131 -10.26 35.74 18.92
CA THR A 131 -10.78 36.82 19.76
C THR A 131 -12.17 37.22 19.27
N ILE A 132 -13.18 37.21 20.14
CA ILE A 132 -14.57 37.51 19.75
C ILE A 132 -15.33 38.32 20.82
N PRO A 133 -16.20 39.28 20.43
CA PRO A 133 -17.06 39.97 21.40
C PRO A 133 -18.02 38.99 22.10
N PHE A 134 -18.38 39.27 23.36
CA PHE A 134 -19.26 38.39 24.15
C PHE A 134 -20.65 38.15 23.52
N LYS A 135 -21.14 39.08 22.70
CA LYS A 135 -22.50 39.05 22.16
C LYS A 135 -22.73 37.91 21.14
N PRO A 136 -21.86 37.69 20.13
CA PRO A 136 -21.88 36.50 19.28
C PRO A 136 -21.84 35.15 20.01
N ILE A 137 -21.16 35.00 21.14
CA ILE A 137 -21.11 33.73 21.90
C ILE A 137 -22.49 33.42 22.50
N LEU A 138 -23.10 34.42 23.14
CA LEU A 138 -24.38 34.28 23.83
C LEU A 138 -25.60 34.21 22.89
N ASP A 139 -25.49 34.60 21.62
CA ASP A 139 -26.58 34.47 20.65
C ASP A 139 -26.66 33.05 20.09
N ILE A 140 -27.87 32.47 20.07
CA ILE A 140 -28.13 31.15 19.48
C ILE A 140 -28.08 31.15 17.95
N ASN A 141 -28.09 32.34 17.33
CA ASN A 141 -27.80 32.55 15.90
C ASN A 141 -26.44 33.24 15.70
N GLY A 142 -25.56 33.15 16.69
CA GLY A 142 -24.18 33.60 16.63
C GLY A 142 -23.25 32.46 16.20
N ILE A 143 -22.09 32.38 16.86
CA ILE A 143 -21.01 31.45 16.50
C ILE A 143 -21.45 29.97 16.47
N ARG A 144 -22.31 29.54 17.39
CA ARG A 144 -22.90 28.18 17.44
C ARG A 144 -23.85 27.82 16.29
N SER A 145 -24.16 28.76 15.42
CA SER A 145 -24.97 28.51 14.22
C SER A 145 -24.16 28.43 12.94
N LEU A 146 -22.83 28.60 13.03
CA LEU A 146 -21.91 28.36 11.93
C LEU A 146 -21.83 26.85 11.65
N GLN A 147 -21.50 26.51 10.40
CA GLN A 147 -21.49 25.12 9.95
C GLN A 147 -20.25 24.40 10.47
N GLY A 148 -20.42 23.15 10.92
CA GLY A 148 -19.34 22.31 11.43
C GLY A 148 -18.84 22.65 12.83
N VAL A 149 -19.16 23.81 13.42
CA VAL A 149 -18.78 24.11 14.82
C VAL A 149 -19.44 23.11 15.77
N VAL A 150 -18.63 22.43 16.58
CA VAL A 150 -19.06 21.43 17.57
C VAL A 150 -18.92 21.91 19.00
N MET A 151 -17.91 22.73 19.31
CA MET A 151 -17.64 23.18 20.69
C MET A 151 -16.93 24.54 20.74
N ILE A 152 -16.97 25.18 21.92
CA ILE A 152 -16.27 26.44 22.20
C ILE A 152 -15.65 26.39 23.61
N GLU A 153 -14.32 26.35 23.69
CA GLU A 153 -13.55 26.24 24.94
C GLU A 153 -12.96 27.59 25.42
N ASP A 154 -12.53 27.63 26.69
CA ASP A 154 -11.84 28.76 27.33
C ASP A 154 -10.32 28.48 27.56
N LEU A 155 -9.51 29.54 27.62
CA LEU A 155 -8.04 29.48 27.52
C LEU A 155 -7.36 29.76 28.89
N GLY A 156 -6.59 28.80 29.41
CA GLY A 156 -6.03 28.78 30.79
C GLY A 156 -4.67 29.47 31.03
N LEU A 157 -4.12 29.34 32.26
CA LEU A 157 -2.88 29.96 32.78
C LEU A 157 -2.07 28.98 33.69
N ALA A 158 -0.75 29.19 33.90
CA ALA A 158 0.18 28.26 34.60
C ALA A 158 1.33 28.92 35.43
N GLU A 159 1.72 28.39 36.62
CA GLU A 159 2.87 28.85 37.47
C GLU A 159 3.61 27.76 38.35
N PRO A 160 4.92 27.88 38.75
CA PRO A 160 5.77 26.77 39.35
C PRO A 160 6.96 27.10 40.37
N ASN A 161 7.71 26.11 40.97
CA ASN A 161 8.83 26.29 42.01
C ASN A 161 9.80 25.03 42.42
N MET A 162 11.18 25.10 42.73
CA MET A 162 12.21 24.12 43.44
C MET A 162 13.67 24.53 44.16
N HIS A 163 14.29 23.81 45.22
CA HIS A 163 15.76 23.87 45.87
C HIS A 163 16.65 22.68 46.63
N GLU A 164 17.66 21.95 46.08
CA GLU A 164 18.50 20.70 46.42
C GLU A 164 18.08 19.14 46.15
N ALA A 165 18.15 18.53 44.93
CA ALA A 165 17.79 17.08 44.67
C ALA A 165 18.93 16.06 44.51
N VAL A 166 19.87 16.39 43.61
CA VAL A 166 20.53 15.41 42.72
C VAL A 166 21.26 14.27 43.48
N PRO A 167 21.96 14.53 44.59
CA PRO A 167 22.66 13.48 45.34
C PRO A 167 21.73 12.46 46.02
N ASN A 168 20.50 12.86 46.38
CA ASN A 168 19.58 11.99 47.12
C ASN A 168 18.88 10.96 46.22
N MET A 169 18.89 11.17 44.90
CA MET A 169 18.34 10.23 43.91
C MET A 169 19.38 9.24 43.36
N GLY A 170 20.67 9.40 43.69
CA GLY A 170 21.73 8.49 43.25
C GLY A 170 22.20 8.70 41.80
N VAL A 171 21.86 9.83 41.17
CA VAL A 171 22.28 10.16 39.79
C VAL A 171 23.81 10.18 39.64
N ASN A 172 24.55 10.60 40.68
CA ASN A 172 26.01 10.56 40.69
C ASN A 172 26.59 9.15 40.54
N GLY A 173 25.83 8.11 40.92
CA GLY A 173 26.20 6.71 40.67
C GLY A 173 26.31 6.40 39.18
N VAL A 174 25.51 7.03 38.32
CA VAL A 174 25.60 6.86 36.87
C VAL A 174 26.91 7.44 36.33
N TRP A 175 27.26 8.65 36.79
CA TRP A 175 28.50 9.33 36.40
C TRP A 175 29.75 8.57 36.88
N GLU A 176 29.72 8.07 38.12
CA GLU A 176 30.85 7.37 38.76
C GLU A 176 31.02 5.92 38.26
N ASP A 177 29.94 5.16 38.05
CA ASP A 177 30.00 3.75 37.65
C ASP A 177 30.06 3.53 36.13
N PHE A 178 29.44 4.40 35.32
CA PHE A 178 29.36 4.24 33.86
C PHE A 178 30.10 5.33 33.06
N GLY A 179 30.44 6.47 33.67
CA GLY A 179 31.05 7.60 32.95
C GLY A 179 30.09 8.30 31.97
N LEU A 180 28.79 8.06 32.13
CA LEU A 180 27.73 8.67 31.34
C LEU A 180 27.26 9.95 32.04
N ASP A 181 27.13 11.04 31.30
CA ASP A 181 26.86 12.41 31.76
C ASP A 181 25.79 13.13 30.92
N GLY A 182 25.21 12.47 29.91
CA GLY A 182 24.31 13.04 28.91
C GLY A 182 24.98 13.43 27.59
N THR A 183 26.30 13.26 27.43
CA THR A 183 27.02 13.64 26.21
C THR A 183 26.49 12.91 24.97
N GLY A 184 25.84 13.66 24.10
CA GLY A 184 25.25 13.18 22.85
C GLY A 184 23.74 13.38 22.77
N SER A 185 23.08 13.63 23.91
CA SER A 185 21.64 13.89 24.00
C SER A 185 21.30 15.37 24.02
N THR A 186 20.09 15.71 23.59
CA THR A 186 19.54 17.08 23.60
C THR A 186 18.20 17.15 24.33
N ILE A 187 18.07 18.12 25.23
CA ILE A 187 16.86 18.35 26.03
C ILE A 187 16.23 19.69 25.65
N ALA A 188 14.99 19.67 25.15
CA ALA A 188 14.16 20.84 24.94
C ALA A 188 13.42 21.23 26.23
N ILE A 189 13.56 22.49 26.63
CA ILE A 189 12.92 23.08 27.82
C ILE A 189 11.76 23.97 27.34
N LEU A 190 10.52 23.48 27.49
CA LEU A 190 9.31 24.22 27.14
C LEU A 190 8.77 24.96 28.37
N ASP A 191 9.19 26.21 28.54
CA ASP A 191 9.06 26.94 29.81
C ASP A 191 9.15 28.48 29.65
N THR A 192 9.52 29.23 30.70
CA THR A 192 9.68 30.71 30.70
C THR A 192 10.98 31.20 30.07
N GLY A 193 11.73 30.34 29.37
CA GLY A 193 12.99 30.67 28.74
C GLY A 193 14.24 30.24 29.54
N ILE A 194 15.41 30.18 28.90
CA ILE A 194 16.70 29.84 29.51
C ILE A 194 17.65 31.04 29.42
N ARG A 195 18.19 31.49 30.55
CA ARG A 195 19.21 32.55 30.60
C ARG A 195 20.58 32.02 30.11
N GLY A 196 20.95 32.37 28.87
CA GLY A 196 22.15 31.88 28.20
C GLY A 196 23.49 32.53 28.61
N ASP A 197 23.49 33.61 29.39
CA ASP A 197 24.70 34.23 29.97
C ASP A 197 24.99 33.77 31.41
N HIS A 198 24.28 32.77 31.92
CA HIS A 198 24.49 32.23 33.26
C HIS A 198 25.65 31.21 33.25
N GLU A 199 26.63 31.34 34.15
CA GLU A 199 27.89 30.55 34.21
C GLU A 199 27.68 29.02 34.30
N GLY A 200 26.49 28.55 34.70
CA GLY A 200 26.13 27.12 34.72
C GLY A 200 25.33 26.61 33.50
N LEU A 201 25.13 27.47 32.49
CA LEU A 201 24.22 27.27 31.35
C LEU A 201 24.71 27.89 30.02
N ASN A 202 25.85 28.58 29.98
CA ASN A 202 26.37 29.23 28.78
C ASN A 202 27.22 28.27 27.91
N ASP A 203 28.08 27.49 28.55
CA ASP A 203 29.07 26.60 27.91
C ASP A 203 29.01 25.17 28.50
N MET A 204 29.87 24.28 28.00
CA MET A 204 29.86 22.86 28.38
C MET A 204 30.88 22.49 29.47
N ASP A 205 31.84 23.36 29.80
CA ASP A 205 32.98 23.02 30.68
C ASP A 205 33.37 24.08 31.74
N ASP A 206 32.65 25.20 31.80
CA ASP A 206 32.86 26.37 32.66
C ASP A 206 34.26 27.04 32.52
N ASP A 207 35.00 26.83 31.42
CA ASP A 207 36.29 27.47 31.16
C ASP A 207 36.19 28.58 30.07
N PRO A 208 36.15 29.88 30.45
CA PRO A 208 36.00 31.00 29.52
C PRO A 208 37.22 31.26 28.59
N LEU A 209 38.14 30.29 28.46
CA LEU A 209 39.38 30.37 27.69
C LEU A 209 39.56 29.25 26.66
N THR A 210 38.67 28.25 26.56
CA THR A 210 38.78 27.09 25.65
C THR A 210 39.10 27.46 24.19
N CYS A 211 38.57 28.57 23.69
CA CYS A 211 38.70 28.94 22.27
C CYS A 211 39.51 30.22 21.95
N VAL A 212 40.19 30.82 22.94
CA VAL A 212 40.86 32.12 22.76
C VAL A 212 42.28 32.00 22.18
N THR A 213 42.44 32.09 20.86
CA THR A 213 43.78 32.04 20.23
C THR A 213 44.62 33.32 20.40
N GLU A 214 44.01 34.46 20.72
CA GLU A 214 44.71 35.69 21.14
C GLU A 214 43.96 36.36 22.31
N PRO A 215 44.61 36.64 23.46
CA PRO A 215 43.94 37.27 24.59
C PRO A 215 43.51 38.71 24.25
N PRO A 216 42.31 39.15 24.68
CA PRO A 216 41.75 40.45 24.29
C PRO A 216 42.61 41.63 24.75
N ASP A 217 42.76 42.64 23.88
CA ASP A 217 43.54 43.85 24.16
C ASP A 217 42.94 44.64 25.35
N PRO A 218 43.65 44.77 26.49
CA PRO A 218 43.15 45.44 27.69
C PRO A 218 42.98 46.97 27.55
N LEU A 219 43.27 47.54 26.36
CA LEU A 219 43.04 48.95 26.04
C LEU A 219 41.88 49.19 25.06
N ASN A 220 41.19 48.15 24.58
CA ASN A 220 40.06 48.30 23.68
C ASN A 220 38.78 48.74 24.44
N PRO A 221 38.18 49.91 24.15
CA PRO A 221 36.96 50.37 24.81
C PRO A 221 35.68 49.61 24.39
N ASN A 222 35.72 48.84 23.30
CA ASN A 222 34.65 47.92 22.86
C ASN A 222 35.29 46.55 22.54
N PRO A 223 35.56 45.69 23.53
CA PRO A 223 35.91 44.29 23.25
C PRO A 223 34.79 43.64 22.42
N GLN A 224 35.16 42.85 21.43
CA GLN A 224 34.21 41.92 20.80
C GLN A 224 33.83 40.86 21.86
N PRO A 225 32.58 40.36 21.88
CA PRO A 225 32.26 39.21 22.72
C PRO A 225 33.18 38.04 22.34
N ILE A 226 33.60 37.28 23.34
CA ILE A 226 34.34 36.04 23.12
C ILE A 226 33.33 35.08 22.49
N SER A 227 33.57 34.66 21.26
CA SER A 227 32.75 33.62 20.64
C SER A 227 33.12 32.31 21.33
N ASP A 228 32.16 31.77 22.06
CA ASP A 228 32.25 30.42 22.57
C ASP A 228 32.29 29.41 21.43
N CYS A 229 32.88 28.24 21.67
CA CYS A 229 33.05 27.17 20.69
C CYS A 229 32.27 25.89 21.04
N ASP A 230 31.79 25.79 22.28
CA ASP A 230 30.98 24.70 22.79
C ASP A 230 29.78 25.23 23.59
N PRO A 231 28.90 26.02 22.93
CA PRO A 231 27.73 26.58 23.58
C PRO A 231 26.82 25.47 24.10
N LYS A 232 26.31 25.66 25.32
CA LYS A 232 25.38 24.75 25.98
C LYS A 232 23.99 24.75 25.35
N ILE A 233 23.54 25.94 24.95
CA ILE A 233 22.26 26.18 24.29
C ILE A 233 22.50 26.23 22.79
N ILE A 234 21.90 25.30 22.04
CA ILE A 234 22.12 25.15 20.59
C ILE A 234 20.95 25.62 19.74
N GLY A 235 19.79 25.86 20.34
CA GLY A 235 18.58 26.38 19.70
C GLY A 235 17.80 27.28 20.66
N PHE A 236 17.15 28.32 20.13
CA PHE A 236 16.26 29.20 20.88
C PHE A 236 15.03 29.57 20.03
N PHE A 237 13.84 29.19 20.49
CA PHE A 237 12.56 29.64 19.96
C PHE A 237 11.83 30.51 20.99
N ASP A 238 11.28 31.64 20.53
CA ASP A 238 10.54 32.60 21.35
C ASP A 238 9.13 32.77 20.76
N ALA A 239 8.22 31.94 21.26
CA ALA A 239 6.79 31.94 20.90
C ALA A 239 6.03 33.12 21.52
N VAL A 240 6.55 33.70 22.60
CA VAL A 240 5.83 34.71 23.41
C VAL A 240 5.94 36.11 22.82
N PHE A 241 7.12 36.50 22.33
CA PHE A 241 7.41 37.89 21.92
C PHE A 241 7.74 38.05 20.43
N THR A 242 8.36 37.07 19.80
CA THR A 242 8.80 37.17 18.40
C THR A 242 8.08 36.25 17.43
N ASP A 243 7.57 35.10 17.90
CA ASP A 243 7.02 34.02 17.07
C ASP A 243 8.00 33.60 15.94
N ASP A 244 9.28 33.48 16.31
CA ASP A 244 10.37 33.15 15.38
C ASP A 244 11.60 32.61 16.13
N GLU A 245 12.44 31.88 15.40
CA GLU A 245 13.70 31.32 15.89
C GLU A 245 14.76 32.41 16.08
N GLN A 246 15.37 32.45 17.27
CA GLN A 246 16.34 33.47 17.67
C GLN A 246 17.77 32.89 17.74
N ASP A 247 18.77 33.78 17.77
CA ASP A 247 20.16 33.38 17.98
C ASP A 247 20.31 32.73 19.38
N PRO A 248 20.80 31.48 19.51
CA PRO A 248 20.98 30.83 20.81
C PRO A 248 21.87 31.62 21.78
N ALA A 249 22.83 32.40 21.27
CA ALA A 249 23.68 33.28 22.09
C ALA A 249 22.92 34.49 22.68
N SER A 250 21.68 34.72 22.23
CA SER A 250 20.76 35.73 22.77
C SER A 250 19.68 35.15 23.70
N SER A 251 19.76 33.86 24.02
CA SER A 251 18.81 33.13 24.87
C SER A 251 18.58 33.81 26.23
N TYR A 252 17.31 34.07 26.55
CA TYR A 252 16.89 34.70 27.79
C TYR A 252 15.70 33.97 28.44
N ASP A 253 15.44 34.32 29.70
CA ASP A 253 14.34 33.84 30.53
C ASP A 253 13.50 35.05 30.96
N SER A 254 12.20 35.06 30.63
CA SER A 254 11.27 36.15 30.99
C SER A 254 10.75 36.04 32.42
N GLY A 255 10.66 34.82 32.96
CA GLY A 255 9.94 34.52 34.21
C GLY A 255 10.79 34.12 35.42
N THR A 256 12.02 33.61 35.21
CA THR A 256 12.92 32.93 36.18
C THR A 256 12.67 31.44 36.44
N HIS A 257 11.79 30.78 35.69
CA HIS A 257 11.53 29.35 35.89
C HIS A 257 12.33 28.45 34.96
N GLY A 258 12.32 28.73 33.66
CA GLY A 258 12.96 27.88 32.65
C GLY A 258 14.47 27.74 32.85
N SER A 259 15.19 28.78 33.29
CA SER A 259 16.64 28.66 33.63
C SER A 259 16.88 27.68 34.78
N HIS A 260 15.94 27.63 35.73
CA HIS A 260 16.03 26.77 36.90
C HIS A 260 15.74 25.31 36.52
N VAL A 261 14.68 25.08 35.72
CA VAL A 261 14.35 23.79 35.09
C VAL A 261 15.52 23.27 34.24
N ALA A 262 16.08 24.11 33.38
CA ALA A 262 17.20 23.78 32.49
C ALA A 262 18.46 23.36 33.26
N GLY A 263 18.80 24.07 34.33
CA GLY A 263 19.95 23.72 35.16
C GLY A 263 19.78 22.41 35.93
N ILE A 264 18.55 21.99 36.23
CA ILE A 264 18.28 20.69 36.88
C ILE A 264 18.40 19.55 35.88
N ALA A 265 17.92 19.76 34.65
CA ALA A 265 18.07 18.81 33.57
C ALA A 265 19.55 18.62 33.20
N ALA A 266 20.28 19.71 32.91
CA ALA A 266 21.60 19.64 32.28
C ALA A 266 22.65 20.68 32.74
N GLY A 267 22.46 21.42 33.84
CA GLY A 267 23.43 22.44 34.26
C GLY A 267 24.83 21.88 34.55
N SER A 268 25.87 22.57 34.07
CA SER A 268 27.29 22.20 34.29
C SER A 268 27.72 22.33 35.76
N GLY A 269 27.11 23.28 36.48
CA GLY A 269 27.45 23.64 37.85
C GLY A 269 28.48 24.77 37.96
N GLY A 270 28.72 25.55 36.91
CA GLY A 270 29.44 26.82 36.95
C GLY A 270 28.74 27.89 37.79
N GLY A 271 29.48 28.92 38.23
CA GLY A 271 29.00 29.92 39.20
C GLY A 271 29.18 29.55 40.68
N GLN A 272 28.19 29.91 41.50
CA GLN A 272 28.24 29.80 42.96
C GLN A 272 28.14 28.35 43.47
N VAL A 273 29.09 27.97 44.32
CA VAL A 273 29.11 26.67 45.02
C VAL A 273 28.42 26.74 46.38
N ASP A 274 28.04 25.58 46.94
CA ASP A 274 27.49 25.52 48.30
C ASP A 274 28.47 26.12 49.33
N PRO A 275 28.07 27.12 50.13
CA PRO A 275 28.96 27.85 51.02
C PRO A 275 29.47 27.04 52.24
N ILE A 276 28.99 25.81 52.44
CA ILE A 276 29.38 24.94 53.58
C ILE A 276 30.33 23.82 53.14
N SER A 277 30.04 23.17 52.01
CA SER A 277 30.75 22.01 51.47
C SER A 277 31.69 22.35 50.30
N GLY A 278 31.44 23.44 49.59
CA GLY A 278 32.18 23.84 48.38
C GLY A 278 31.86 23.02 47.13
N ILE A 279 30.75 22.28 47.15
CA ILE A 279 30.29 21.43 46.03
C ILE A 279 29.49 22.29 45.02
N ARG A 280 29.65 21.99 43.73
CA ARG A 280 28.90 22.62 42.62
C ARG A 280 27.49 22.03 42.50
N TYR A 281 26.53 22.84 42.07
CA TYR A 281 25.15 22.40 41.81
C TYR A 281 25.02 21.90 40.36
N ILE A 282 25.52 20.69 40.11
CA ILE A 282 25.47 20.03 38.81
C ILE A 282 24.06 19.47 38.57
N GLY A 283 23.51 19.66 37.36
CA GLY A 283 22.26 19.04 36.91
C GLY A 283 22.41 17.52 36.70
N ALA A 284 21.34 16.83 36.31
CA ALA A 284 21.38 15.38 36.13
C ALA A 284 22.21 14.91 34.91
N ALA A 285 22.17 15.67 33.81
CA ALA A 285 22.88 15.36 32.56
C ALA A 285 23.77 16.54 32.08
N PRO A 286 24.87 16.86 32.79
CA PRO A 286 25.73 18.01 32.47
C PRO A 286 26.38 17.97 31.07
N GLY A 287 26.46 16.80 30.43
CA GLY A 287 26.97 16.61 29.06
C GLY A 287 25.94 16.84 27.94
N ALA A 288 24.64 16.94 28.27
CA ALA A 288 23.56 17.11 27.30
C ALA A 288 23.47 18.56 26.77
N PHE A 289 23.03 18.73 25.53
CA PHE A 289 22.70 20.04 24.97
C PHE A 289 21.32 20.52 25.43
N LEU A 290 21.14 21.84 25.50
CA LEU A 290 19.87 22.48 25.81
C LEU A 290 19.29 23.20 24.59
N ILE A 291 17.96 23.19 24.51
CA ILE A 291 17.20 24.06 23.61
C ILE A 291 16.22 24.86 24.45
N ASN A 292 16.26 26.17 24.26
CA ASN A 292 15.33 27.09 24.89
C ASN A 292 14.04 27.19 24.04
N ILE A 293 12.90 26.81 24.60
CA ILE A 293 11.58 27.08 24.02
C ILE A 293 10.80 27.95 25.01
N LEU A 294 10.84 29.26 24.76
CA LEU A 294 10.15 30.27 25.56
C LEU A 294 8.68 30.32 25.14
N ALA A 295 7.80 29.88 26.04
CA ALA A 295 6.37 29.73 25.80
C ALA A 295 5.44 30.17 26.96
N CYS A 296 5.96 30.50 28.16
CA CYS A 296 5.13 30.66 29.36
C CYS A 296 5.38 31.95 30.18
N CYS A 297 4.49 32.16 31.16
CA CYS A 297 4.40 33.23 32.18
C CYS A 297 4.19 34.67 31.69
N ASP A 298 4.65 35.01 30.49
CA ASP A 298 4.12 36.14 29.70
C ASP A 298 3.25 35.65 28.52
N GLY A 299 3.36 34.37 28.15
CA GLY A 299 2.53 33.68 27.15
C GLY A 299 1.35 32.88 27.73
N ASP A 300 0.58 32.26 26.84
CA ASP A 300 -0.59 31.42 27.12
C ASP A 300 -0.57 30.06 26.39
N ILE A 301 -1.63 29.25 26.49
CA ILE A 301 -1.67 27.87 25.98
C ILE A 301 -1.42 27.81 24.45
N GLU A 302 -1.78 28.84 23.69
CA GLU A 302 -1.46 28.96 22.25
C GLU A 302 0.06 28.93 22.03
N ASP A 303 0.80 29.74 22.80
CA ASP A 303 2.25 29.87 22.70
C ASP A 303 2.96 28.57 23.18
N ILE A 304 2.35 27.81 24.11
CA ILE A 304 2.82 26.47 24.56
C ILE A 304 2.61 25.41 23.48
N ILE A 305 1.46 25.41 22.79
CA ILE A 305 1.18 24.50 21.67
C ILE A 305 2.16 24.78 20.51
N GLN A 306 2.38 26.05 20.17
CA GLN A 306 3.37 26.46 19.16
C GLN A 306 4.79 26.01 19.54
N GLY A 307 5.21 26.17 20.81
CA GLY A 307 6.51 25.69 21.28
C GLY A 307 6.66 24.17 21.18
N ALA A 308 5.59 23.41 21.44
CA ALA A 308 5.57 21.96 21.27
C ALA A 308 5.61 21.53 19.79
N GLU A 309 4.88 22.22 18.92
CA GLU A 309 4.89 22.02 17.47
C GLU A 309 6.28 22.31 16.86
N TRP A 310 6.90 23.42 17.23
CA TRP A 310 8.26 23.77 16.81
C TRP A 310 9.29 22.71 17.23
N ALA A 311 9.13 22.08 18.40
CA ALA A 311 10.00 21.00 18.85
C ALA A 311 9.88 19.74 17.97
N ILE A 312 8.67 19.41 17.50
CA ILE A 312 8.44 18.31 16.55
C ILE A 312 9.10 18.63 15.20
N GLU A 313 8.84 19.82 14.65
CA GLU A 313 9.39 20.23 13.34
C GLU A 313 10.92 20.31 13.31
N ASN A 314 11.54 20.76 14.41
CA ASN A 314 12.98 20.94 14.52
C ASN A 314 13.70 19.75 15.18
N LYS A 315 12.99 18.63 15.45
CA LYS A 315 13.54 17.43 16.08
C LYS A 315 14.82 16.95 15.40
N GLU A 316 14.79 16.72 14.10
CA GLU A 316 15.93 16.21 13.32
C GLU A 316 17.03 17.27 13.11
N LYS A 317 16.67 18.56 13.14
CA LYS A 317 17.60 19.68 12.94
C LYS A 317 18.51 19.88 14.16
N TYR A 318 17.94 19.77 15.36
CA TYR A 318 18.66 19.94 16.62
C TYR A 318 18.96 18.63 17.36
N GLY A 319 18.47 17.49 16.87
CA GLY A 319 18.62 16.19 17.52
C GLY A 319 17.88 16.13 18.86
N ILE A 320 16.61 16.54 18.89
CA ILE A 320 15.80 16.62 20.11
C ILE A 320 15.37 15.22 20.53
N ASP A 321 16.00 14.69 21.58
CA ASP A 321 15.65 13.38 22.13
C ASP A 321 14.54 13.49 23.19
N ILE A 322 14.56 14.57 23.99
CA ILE A 322 13.74 14.73 25.19
C ILE A 322 13.09 16.11 25.20
N LEU A 323 11.81 16.18 25.58
CA LEU A 323 11.10 17.42 25.89
C LEU A 323 10.62 17.37 27.34
N THR A 324 10.89 18.43 28.10
CA THR A 324 10.34 18.60 29.45
C THR A 324 9.48 19.86 29.49
N SER A 325 8.23 19.68 29.94
CA SER A 325 7.35 20.80 30.28
C SER A 325 6.95 20.69 31.75
N SER A 326 7.24 21.75 32.48
CA SER A 326 7.14 21.83 33.94
C SER A 326 5.95 22.70 34.37
N LEU A 327 5.00 22.84 33.44
CA LEU A 327 3.82 23.70 33.47
C LEU A 327 2.56 22.83 33.63
N GLY A 328 1.43 23.48 33.92
CA GLY A 328 0.10 22.86 33.94
C GLY A 328 -0.98 23.92 34.14
N GLU A 329 -2.23 23.62 33.78
CA GLU A 329 -3.36 24.50 34.05
C GLU A 329 -3.48 24.77 35.56
N GLN A 330 -3.81 26.02 35.92
CA GLN A 330 -4.12 26.41 37.30
C GLN A 330 -5.54 26.93 37.40
N GLN A 331 -6.37 26.27 38.20
CA GLN A 331 -7.77 26.60 38.42
C GLN A 331 -8.13 26.30 39.88
N VAL A 332 -8.81 27.23 40.55
CA VAL A 332 -9.38 26.97 41.89
C VAL A 332 -10.72 26.22 41.76
N GLU A 333 -10.77 25.21 40.90
CA GLU A 333 -11.92 24.35 40.64
C GLU A 333 -11.54 22.89 40.90
N ILE A 334 -12.49 22.13 41.46
CA ILE A 334 -12.29 20.69 41.67
C ILE A 334 -12.58 20.02 40.33
N HIS A 335 -11.52 19.72 39.59
CA HIS A 335 -11.65 19.01 38.32
C HIS A 335 -12.19 17.59 38.53
N PHE A 336 -13.22 17.26 37.76
CA PHE A 336 -13.82 15.92 37.66
C PHE A 336 -13.69 15.38 36.22
N ASP A 337 -12.83 16.03 35.43
CA ASP A 337 -12.85 16.09 33.97
C ASP A 337 -11.46 16.02 33.31
N ASN A 338 -10.37 15.96 34.09
CA ASN A 338 -9.02 15.73 33.58
C ASN A 338 -8.87 14.25 33.17
N ASP A 339 -9.21 13.94 31.92
CA ASP A 339 -9.16 12.60 31.30
C ASP A 339 -8.17 12.52 30.12
N GLY A 340 -7.37 13.56 29.88
CA GLY A 340 -6.42 13.66 28.78
C GLY A 340 -7.00 14.23 27.46
N SER A 341 -8.28 14.60 27.38
CA SER A 341 -8.85 15.08 26.11
C SER A 341 -8.52 16.54 25.75
N SER A 342 -7.86 17.30 26.63
CA SER A 342 -7.60 18.74 26.41
C SER A 342 -6.72 18.97 25.17
N ALA A 343 -6.86 20.12 24.51
CA ALA A 343 -6.00 20.49 23.38
C ALA A 343 -4.49 20.44 23.73
N TRP A 344 -4.13 20.75 24.99
CA TRP A 344 -2.76 20.69 25.47
C TRP A 344 -2.29 19.25 25.72
N SER A 345 -3.11 18.40 26.35
CA SER A 345 -2.79 16.99 26.59
C SER A 345 -2.62 16.24 25.27
N ARG A 346 -3.54 16.44 24.32
CA ARG A 346 -3.47 15.88 22.95
C ARG A 346 -2.21 16.33 22.19
N GLN A 347 -1.81 17.60 22.31
CA GLN A 347 -0.56 18.08 21.72
C GLN A 347 0.67 17.39 22.32
N MET A 348 0.69 17.14 23.63
CA MET A 348 1.81 16.47 24.30
C MET A 348 1.88 14.97 23.98
N ASP A 349 0.74 14.32 23.71
CA ASP A 349 0.71 12.96 23.17
C ASP A 349 1.35 12.91 21.76
N TYR A 350 1.05 13.87 20.87
CA TYR A 350 1.71 13.96 19.55
C TYR A 350 3.23 14.20 19.64
N VAL A 351 3.73 14.94 20.64
CA VAL A 351 5.18 15.07 20.86
C VAL A 351 5.80 13.69 21.12
N VAL A 352 5.13 12.82 21.88
CA VAL A 352 5.60 11.45 22.14
C VAL A 352 5.50 10.56 20.89
N GLU A 353 4.40 10.65 20.12
CA GLU A 353 4.26 9.92 18.85
C GLU A 353 5.32 10.31 17.81
N SER A 354 5.82 11.56 17.84
CA SER A 354 6.95 12.00 17.02
C SER A 354 8.30 11.34 17.42
N GLY A 355 8.31 10.54 18.49
CA GLY A 355 9.48 9.85 19.02
C GLY A 355 10.39 10.74 19.86
N ILE A 356 9.83 11.73 20.57
CA ILE A 356 10.52 12.53 21.59
C ILE A 356 10.10 12.00 22.97
N ILE A 357 11.04 11.81 23.88
CA ILE A 357 10.74 11.40 25.25
C ILE A 357 10.18 12.59 26.03
N THR A 358 8.88 12.60 26.28
CA THR A 358 8.21 13.71 26.98
C THR A 358 8.00 13.42 28.46
N THR A 359 8.51 14.31 29.32
CA THR A 359 8.23 14.32 30.77
C THR A 359 7.37 15.52 31.14
N LEU A 360 6.26 15.29 31.84
CA LEU A 360 5.31 16.32 32.29
C LEU A 360 5.21 16.36 33.82
N SER A 361 4.81 17.49 34.39
CA SER A 361 4.61 17.63 35.85
C SER A 361 3.21 17.14 36.26
N ALA A 362 3.10 16.48 37.42
CA ALA A 362 1.80 15.95 37.90
C ALA A 362 0.82 17.03 38.39
N GLY A 363 1.30 18.21 38.81
CA GLY A 363 0.52 19.28 39.43
C GLY A 363 0.83 19.49 40.92
N ASN A 364 0.50 20.68 41.44
CA ASN A 364 0.85 21.13 42.81
C ASN A 364 -0.35 21.62 43.65
N GLU A 365 -1.54 21.70 43.06
CA GLU A 365 -2.62 22.55 43.58
C GLU A 365 -3.42 21.89 44.71
N PHE A 366 -3.61 20.56 44.64
CA PHE A 366 -4.57 19.84 45.47
C PHE A 366 -4.07 18.56 46.17
N GLY A 367 -2.78 18.18 46.05
CA GLY A 367 -2.26 16.91 46.57
C GLY A 367 -2.70 16.54 48.00
N GLY A 368 -2.62 17.50 48.93
CA GLY A 368 -3.01 17.34 50.34
C GLY A 368 -4.47 17.70 50.69
N ALA A 369 -5.32 17.99 49.72
CA ALA A 369 -6.69 18.48 49.95
C ALA A 369 -7.69 17.32 50.13
N THR A 370 -8.15 17.10 51.37
CA THR A 370 -9.11 16.02 51.78
C THR A 370 -10.45 15.99 51.04
N PHE A 371 -10.78 17.03 50.25
CA PHE A 371 -12.08 17.20 49.60
C PHE A 371 -12.05 17.00 48.09
N ALA A 372 -10.88 17.06 47.45
CA ALA A 372 -10.70 16.77 46.04
C ALA A 372 -10.65 15.25 45.79
N GLY A 373 -10.14 14.48 46.77
CA GLY A 373 -10.03 13.04 46.68
C GLY A 373 -8.90 12.62 45.73
N CYS A 374 -9.12 11.53 45.01
CA CYS A 374 -8.11 10.85 44.20
C CYS A 374 -8.30 11.18 42.71
N ASN A 375 -8.33 12.48 42.40
CA ASN A 375 -8.36 13.03 41.05
C ASN A 375 -7.84 14.47 41.11
N THR A 376 -6.51 14.62 41.13
CA THR A 376 -5.84 15.91 41.28
C THR A 376 -4.70 16.12 40.28
N ILE A 377 -4.51 15.19 39.35
CA ILE A 377 -3.56 15.32 38.23
C ILE A 377 -4.13 16.36 37.27
N ASP A 378 -3.30 17.32 36.87
CA ASP A 378 -3.73 18.43 36.02
C ASP A 378 -3.37 18.25 34.54
N SER A 379 -4.02 19.01 33.66
CA SER A 379 -3.66 19.14 32.24
C SER A 379 -2.32 19.92 32.13
N PRO A 380 -1.30 19.46 31.37
CA PRO A 380 -1.28 18.30 30.46
C PRO A 380 -0.77 17.00 31.11
N GLY A 381 -0.48 16.99 32.42
CA GLY A 381 -0.01 15.82 33.16
C GLY A 381 -0.98 14.62 33.18
N ASP A 382 -2.23 14.80 32.75
CA ASP A 382 -3.20 13.75 32.52
C ASP A 382 -3.08 13.08 31.13
N ALA A 383 -2.24 13.57 30.21
CA ALA A 383 -1.98 12.97 28.89
C ALA A 383 -1.58 11.48 28.95
N GLU A 384 -1.89 10.69 27.91
CA GLU A 384 -1.77 9.23 27.96
C GLU A 384 -0.32 8.74 27.79
N LEU A 385 0.39 9.27 26.80
CA LEU A 385 1.69 8.80 26.35
C LEU A 385 2.87 9.40 27.16
N PRO A 386 2.93 10.70 27.50
CA PRO A 386 4.00 11.26 28.32
C PRO A 386 4.17 10.58 29.68
N VAL A 387 5.38 10.68 30.23
CA VAL A 387 5.68 10.26 31.60
C VAL A 387 5.37 11.41 32.55
N THR A 388 4.32 11.24 33.35
CA THR A 388 3.92 12.24 34.34
C THR A 388 4.70 12.02 35.64
N VAL A 389 5.35 13.07 36.14
CA VAL A 389 6.29 12.99 37.25
C VAL A 389 5.71 13.58 38.52
N GLY A 390 5.54 12.73 39.54
CA GLY A 390 5.17 13.11 40.90
C GLY A 390 6.39 13.57 41.71
N SER A 391 6.14 14.32 42.79
CA SER A 391 7.19 14.93 43.61
C SER A 391 7.43 14.19 44.93
N LEU A 392 8.70 13.96 45.26
CA LEU A 392 9.18 13.44 46.54
C LEU A 392 9.90 14.53 47.37
N ASP A 393 9.80 14.41 48.68
CA ASP A 393 10.67 15.09 49.65
C ASP A 393 12.08 14.49 49.69
N LYS A 394 13.03 15.20 50.31
CA LYS A 394 14.44 14.76 50.45
C LYS A 394 14.62 13.47 51.25
N ASP A 395 13.65 13.11 52.08
CA ASP A 395 13.60 11.84 52.81
C ASP A 395 12.93 10.70 52.01
N LEU A 396 12.62 10.97 50.74
CA LEU A 396 11.97 10.07 49.79
C LEU A 396 10.50 9.72 50.14
N GLY A 397 9.85 10.52 51.01
CA GLY A 397 8.39 10.53 51.14
C GLY A 397 7.73 11.30 49.99
N LEU A 398 6.43 11.08 49.74
CA LEU A 398 5.67 11.90 48.79
C LEU A 398 5.53 13.34 49.31
N ALA A 399 5.79 14.32 48.46
CA ALA A 399 5.61 15.73 48.80
C ALA A 399 4.13 16.04 49.02
N ILE A 400 3.78 16.74 50.10
CA ILE A 400 2.38 17.00 50.48
C ILE A 400 1.56 17.78 49.43
N TYR A 401 2.22 18.51 48.55
CA TYR A 401 1.59 19.24 47.43
C TYR A 401 1.51 18.43 46.14
N SER A 402 2.25 17.32 46.00
CA SER A 402 2.27 16.53 44.77
C SER A 402 0.85 16.05 44.46
N SER A 403 0.37 16.40 43.27
CA SER A 403 -0.87 15.86 42.75
C SER A 403 -0.82 14.33 42.63
N ARG A 404 -2.00 13.74 42.80
CA ARG A 404 -2.28 12.30 42.92
C ARG A 404 -3.42 11.93 41.98
N GLY A 405 -3.29 10.78 41.32
CA GLY A 405 -4.33 10.20 40.48
C GLY A 405 -5.47 9.59 41.29
N TYR A 406 -6.38 8.86 40.65
CA TYR A 406 -6.43 8.53 39.22
C TYR A 406 -6.77 9.77 38.37
N THR A 407 -6.62 9.68 37.04
CA THR A 407 -7.32 10.62 36.13
C THR A 407 -8.83 10.35 36.15
N SER A 408 -9.60 11.23 35.51
CA SER A 408 -11.07 11.18 35.53
C SER A 408 -11.66 9.96 34.80
N ASP A 409 -10.93 9.42 33.83
CA ASP A 409 -11.19 8.16 33.12
C ASP A 409 -10.58 6.91 33.81
N LEU A 410 -10.03 7.07 35.02
CA LEU A 410 -9.45 6.02 35.88
C LEU A 410 -8.08 5.47 35.42
N ARG A 411 -7.29 6.20 34.63
CA ARG A 411 -5.88 5.86 34.38
C ARG A 411 -5.01 6.20 35.60
N VAL A 412 -3.95 5.42 35.79
CA VAL A 412 -3.01 5.61 36.90
C VAL A 412 -1.99 6.67 36.51
N LYS A 413 -1.94 7.75 37.30
CA LYS A 413 -0.99 8.86 37.22
C LYS A 413 -0.64 9.31 38.66
N PRO A 414 0.55 9.84 38.96
CA PRO A 414 1.71 9.96 38.06
C PRO A 414 2.24 8.59 37.59
N ASP A 415 3.13 8.57 36.60
CA ASP A 415 3.80 7.35 36.17
C ASP A 415 4.97 7.01 37.11
N VAL A 416 5.71 8.01 37.59
CA VAL A 416 6.90 7.84 38.45
C VAL A 416 7.04 9.00 39.41
N ALA A 417 7.61 8.75 40.59
CA ALA A 417 7.91 9.80 41.57
C ALA A 417 9.42 10.10 41.64
N VAL A 418 9.77 11.39 41.62
CA VAL A 418 11.14 11.89 41.60
C VAL A 418 11.29 13.01 42.64
N ILE A 419 12.48 13.20 43.21
CA ILE A 419 12.68 14.24 44.23
C ILE A 419 12.36 15.59 43.58
N GLY A 420 11.44 16.28 44.25
CA GLY A 420 10.79 17.52 43.83
C GLY A 420 10.31 18.30 45.04
N SER A 421 10.95 18.15 46.20
CA SER A 421 10.82 19.10 47.31
C SER A 421 12.19 19.59 47.71
N ASN A 422 12.39 20.87 47.46
CA ASN A 422 13.68 21.50 47.43
C ASN A 422 14.70 20.77 46.40
N ILE A 423 14.85 21.18 45.08
CA ILE A 423 15.90 20.95 43.97
C ILE A 423 16.65 22.24 43.43
N MET A 424 18.00 22.38 43.44
CA MET A 424 18.75 23.68 43.50
C MET A 424 19.38 23.94 42.15
N ALA A 425 19.20 25.14 41.59
CA ALA A 425 19.54 25.41 40.21
C ALA A 425 19.78 26.91 39.94
N PRO A 426 20.28 27.25 38.74
CA PRO A 426 20.54 28.61 38.28
C PRO A 426 19.41 29.60 38.59
N ASP A 427 19.79 30.76 39.10
CA ASP A 427 18.90 31.89 39.32
C ASP A 427 18.98 32.85 38.14
N ALA A 428 17.93 32.89 37.31
CA ALA A 428 17.82 33.82 36.20
C ALA A 428 17.97 35.30 36.61
N ALA A 429 17.78 35.67 37.89
CA ALA A 429 18.04 37.03 38.37
C ALA A 429 19.54 37.39 38.40
N THR A 430 20.45 36.42 38.31
CA THR A 430 21.90 36.58 38.39
C THR A 430 22.62 35.87 37.23
N SER A 431 23.90 36.16 37.01
CA SER A 431 24.73 35.43 36.02
C SER A 431 25.51 34.26 36.63
N ASP A 432 25.60 34.18 37.96
CA ASP A 432 26.43 33.20 38.69
C ASP A 432 25.71 32.53 39.87
N GLY A 433 24.50 32.97 40.24
CA GLY A 433 23.82 32.58 41.47
C GLY A 433 22.81 31.44 41.31
N TYR A 434 22.50 30.77 42.42
CA TYR A 434 21.57 29.64 42.45
C TYR A 434 20.43 29.92 43.46
N ILE A 435 19.18 29.59 43.09
CA ILE A 435 17.97 29.98 43.86
C ILE A 435 17.12 28.80 44.34
N SER A 436 16.33 29.13 45.38
CA SER A 436 15.56 28.24 46.21
C SER A 436 14.03 28.35 46.07
N LYS A 437 13.31 27.26 45.73
CA LYS A 437 11.84 27.15 45.50
C LYS A 437 11.28 25.71 45.92
N SER A 438 10.02 25.25 45.68
CA SER A 438 9.45 23.83 45.82
C SER A 438 8.13 23.49 45.03
N GLY A 439 7.95 22.27 44.42
CA GLY A 439 6.91 21.86 43.44
C GLY A 439 7.24 20.66 42.48
N THR A 440 6.25 20.02 41.82
CA THR A 440 6.46 18.97 40.78
C THR A 440 7.29 19.43 39.59
N SER A 441 7.21 20.73 39.29
CA SER A 441 7.89 21.40 38.18
C SER A 441 9.41 21.21 38.14
N MET A 442 10.07 20.77 39.22
CA MET A 442 11.45 20.30 39.10
C MET A 442 11.76 18.91 39.67
N ALA A 443 10.73 18.10 39.89
CA ALA A 443 10.83 16.65 39.73
C ALA A 443 10.94 16.28 38.24
N THR A 444 10.15 16.94 37.38
CA THR A 444 10.06 16.67 35.93
C THR A 444 11.39 16.80 35.17
N PRO A 445 12.10 17.94 35.16
CA PRO A 445 13.44 18.08 34.57
C PRO A 445 14.50 17.17 35.19
N LEU A 446 14.35 16.74 36.45
CA LEU A 446 15.28 15.75 37.01
C LEU A 446 15.06 14.38 36.33
N MET A 447 13.80 14.01 36.06
CA MET A 447 13.47 12.85 35.24
C MET A 447 13.92 13.02 33.78
N ALA A 448 13.82 14.22 33.20
CA ALA A 448 14.31 14.53 31.86
C ALA A 448 15.85 14.36 31.76
N GLY A 449 16.60 14.80 32.77
CA GLY A 449 18.04 14.55 32.84
C GLY A 449 18.39 13.07 33.05
N ILE A 450 17.59 12.32 33.82
CA ILE A 450 17.73 10.85 33.91
C ILE A 450 17.45 10.21 32.54
N ALA A 451 16.45 10.69 31.79
CA ALA A 451 16.18 10.24 30.43
C ALA A 451 17.37 10.50 29.50
N ALA A 452 18.06 11.65 29.61
CA ALA A 452 19.26 11.93 28.82
C ALA A 452 20.42 10.98 29.13
N LEU A 453 20.57 10.53 30.39
CA LEU A 453 21.53 9.48 30.74
C LEU A 453 21.14 8.12 30.13
N MET A 454 19.85 7.80 30.05
CA MET A 454 19.34 6.59 29.40
C MET A 454 19.51 6.65 27.87
N VAL A 455 19.27 7.80 27.23
CA VAL A 455 19.51 8.02 25.80
C VAL A 455 21.00 7.97 25.48
N GLN A 456 21.89 8.46 26.34
CA GLN A 456 23.33 8.27 26.14
C GLN A 456 23.74 6.79 26.23
N ALA A 457 23.14 6.03 27.15
CA ALA A 457 23.36 4.59 27.28
C ALA A 457 22.82 3.80 26.08
N ASN A 458 21.66 4.20 25.56
CA ASN A 458 21.04 3.64 24.38
C ASN A 458 20.42 4.74 23.50
N PRO A 459 21.16 5.23 22.49
CA PRO A 459 20.65 6.27 21.58
C PRO A 459 19.47 5.85 20.69
N ASP A 460 19.08 4.58 20.71
CA ASP A 460 17.93 4.05 19.96
C ASP A 460 16.66 3.96 20.83
N LEU A 461 16.74 4.33 22.11
CA LEU A 461 15.67 4.19 23.11
C LEU A 461 14.39 4.94 22.69
N THR A 462 13.32 4.18 22.43
CA THR A 462 12.02 4.75 22.11
C THR A 462 11.27 5.25 23.36
N PRO A 463 10.29 6.18 23.23
CA PRO A 463 9.47 6.59 24.36
C PRO A 463 8.64 5.45 24.98
N GLU A 464 8.25 4.45 24.20
CA GLU A 464 7.55 3.25 24.70
C GLU A 464 8.49 2.41 25.59
N GLU A 465 9.70 2.10 25.11
CA GLU A 465 10.72 1.38 25.89
C GLU A 465 11.15 2.14 27.15
N PHE A 466 11.30 3.47 27.06
CA PHE A 466 11.56 4.34 28.22
C PHE A 466 10.44 4.20 29.28
N LYS A 467 9.18 4.25 28.86
CA LYS A 467 8.02 4.06 29.75
C LYS A 467 7.96 2.64 30.32
N ASP A 468 8.30 1.62 29.54
CA ASP A 468 8.35 0.22 29.99
C ASP A 468 9.49 -0.07 30.97
N ILE A 469 10.66 0.56 30.82
CA ILE A 469 11.75 0.49 31.81
C ILE A 469 11.29 1.13 33.13
N ILE A 470 10.61 2.29 33.08
CA ILE A 470 10.03 2.91 34.29
C ILE A 470 8.99 1.97 34.94
N ARG A 471 8.11 1.35 34.15
CA ARG A 471 7.10 0.38 34.61
C ARG A 471 7.74 -0.81 35.31
N ALA A 472 8.81 -1.37 34.76
CA ALA A 472 9.48 -2.56 35.27
C ALA A 472 10.39 -2.25 36.48
N ASP A 473 11.22 -1.22 36.40
CA ASP A 473 12.41 -1.09 37.25
C ASP A 473 12.31 -0.05 38.37
N SER A 474 11.25 0.76 38.42
CA SER A 474 10.99 1.68 39.52
C SER A 474 10.99 0.97 40.89
N ILE A 475 11.50 1.66 41.91
CA ILE A 475 11.57 1.16 43.29
C ILE A 475 10.17 1.22 43.90
N GLU A 476 9.62 0.05 44.22
CA GLU A 476 8.33 -0.09 44.92
C GLU A 476 8.37 0.58 46.30
N ARG A 477 7.31 1.32 46.65
CA ARG A 477 7.16 2.01 47.93
C ARG A 477 5.91 1.49 48.65
N GLU A 478 6.04 1.23 49.95
CA GLU A 478 4.90 0.77 50.76
C GLU A 478 3.97 1.94 51.08
N LEU A 479 2.70 1.84 50.65
CA LEU A 479 1.64 2.78 51.02
C LEU A 479 1.42 2.81 52.54
N THR A 480 1.83 3.89 53.20
CA THR A 480 1.64 4.07 54.66
C THR A 480 0.22 4.52 55.01
N LEU A 481 -0.73 3.59 54.87
CA LEU A 481 -2.09 3.69 55.41
C LEU A 481 -2.08 4.28 56.83
N LEU A 482 -2.89 5.32 57.05
CA LEU A 482 -3.14 6.06 58.31
C LEU A 482 -2.22 7.24 58.67
N ASN A 483 -1.22 7.61 57.86
CA ASN A 483 -0.40 8.81 58.12
C ASN A 483 -0.68 10.02 57.22
N ASP A 484 -1.40 9.87 56.10
CA ASP A 484 -1.91 11.02 55.35
C ASP A 484 -3.11 11.66 56.09
N PRO A 485 -3.06 12.95 56.47
CA PRO A 485 -4.23 13.67 56.98
C PRO A 485 -5.41 13.73 56.00
N GLY A 486 -5.15 13.49 54.70
CA GLY A 486 -6.05 13.59 53.56
C GLY A 486 -7.21 12.60 53.50
N LEU A 487 -6.99 11.33 53.86
CA LEU A 487 -7.79 10.19 53.38
C LEU A 487 -7.85 10.11 51.83
N ASN A 488 -6.79 10.58 51.14
CA ASN A 488 -6.67 10.60 49.67
C ASN A 488 -6.01 9.32 49.09
N ASP A 489 -5.90 8.25 49.90
CA ASP A 489 -5.49 6.92 49.46
C ASP A 489 -6.72 6.17 48.91
N CYS A 490 -6.79 6.04 47.58
CA CYS A 490 -7.81 5.25 46.88
C CYS A 490 -7.29 3.91 46.37
N SER A 491 -6.12 3.46 46.83
CA SER A 491 -5.49 2.20 46.42
C SER A 491 -6.13 1.00 47.13
N ILE A 492 -7.43 0.76 46.92
CA ILE A 492 -8.23 -0.18 47.75
C ILE A 492 -7.87 -1.65 47.49
N ILE A 493 -7.12 -1.99 46.42
CA ILE A 493 -6.89 -3.39 45.99
C ILE A 493 -5.45 -3.68 45.52
N GLU A 494 -4.73 -2.74 44.89
CA GLU A 494 -3.41 -2.98 44.27
C GLU A 494 -2.32 -2.07 44.87
N THR A 495 -1.08 -2.59 44.96
CA THR A 495 0.08 -1.86 45.52
C THR A 495 1.03 -1.30 44.45
N ARG A 496 0.83 -1.66 43.17
CA ARG A 496 1.58 -1.16 42.02
C ARG A 496 0.83 -1.50 40.71
N PRO A 497 0.64 -0.55 39.79
CA PRO A 497 0.87 0.88 39.97
C PRO A 497 -0.19 1.51 40.90
N ASP A 498 0.21 2.47 41.70
CA ASP A 498 -0.64 3.17 42.68
C ASP A 498 -0.88 4.64 42.30
N ASN A 499 -1.83 5.29 42.97
CA ASN A 499 -2.27 6.65 42.61
C ASN A 499 -1.44 7.79 43.22
N GLU A 500 -0.36 7.47 43.96
CA GLU A 500 0.56 8.43 44.60
C GLU A 500 1.96 8.41 43.96
N PHE A 501 2.54 7.22 43.80
CA PHE A 501 3.90 7.00 43.28
C PHE A 501 3.91 6.39 41.86
N GLY A 502 2.76 6.00 41.32
CA GLY A 502 2.68 5.37 40.01
C GLY A 502 3.29 3.98 40.02
N TYR A 503 4.30 3.75 39.16
CA TYR A 503 5.11 2.53 39.19
C TYR A 503 6.17 2.53 40.31
N GLY A 504 6.40 3.67 40.97
CA GLY A 504 7.28 3.81 42.13
C GLY A 504 8.24 5.00 42.04
N GLN A 505 9.30 4.97 42.85
CA GLN A 505 10.38 5.94 42.76
C GLN A 505 11.34 5.59 41.60
N ALA A 506 11.83 6.59 40.86
CA ALA A 506 12.87 6.42 39.86
C ALA A 506 14.21 5.86 40.43
N ASP A 507 14.86 4.96 39.70
CA ASP A 507 16.20 4.45 39.99
C ASP A 507 17.14 4.76 38.81
N PRO A 508 17.90 5.87 38.85
CA PRO A 508 18.72 6.30 37.72
C PRO A 508 19.76 5.26 37.29
N VAL A 509 20.35 4.54 38.24
CA VAL A 509 21.36 3.51 37.96
C VAL A 509 20.71 2.34 37.25
N LYS A 510 19.61 1.82 37.79
CA LYS A 510 18.93 0.66 37.21
C LYS A 510 18.24 0.99 35.89
N PHE A 511 17.68 2.18 35.74
CA PHE A 511 17.10 2.65 34.48
C PHE A 511 18.16 2.72 33.36
N VAL A 512 19.36 3.21 33.66
CA VAL A 512 20.49 3.24 32.71
C VAL A 512 21.01 1.83 32.40
N GLU A 513 21.11 0.95 33.40
CA GLU A 513 21.48 -0.46 33.18
C GLU A 513 20.48 -1.19 32.27
N SER A 514 19.17 -1.01 32.49
CA SER A 514 18.11 -1.63 31.69
C SER A 514 18.00 -1.01 30.29
N ALA A 515 18.11 0.31 30.15
CA ALA A 515 18.10 0.98 28.85
C ALA A 515 19.25 0.51 27.96
N GLY A 516 20.45 0.34 28.54
CA GLY A 516 21.66 0.00 27.81
C GLY A 516 22.04 -1.49 27.78
N SER A 517 21.32 -2.40 28.45
CA SER A 517 21.69 -3.84 28.53
C SER A 517 23.20 -4.10 28.77
N ILE A 518 23.79 -3.32 29.67
CA ILE A 518 25.24 -3.08 29.71
C ILE A 518 26.00 -4.25 30.36
N ASP A 519 26.82 -4.95 29.59
CA ASP A 519 27.78 -5.93 30.12
C ASP A 519 29.09 -5.24 30.53
N ARG A 520 29.25 -5.05 31.85
CA ARG A 520 30.44 -4.44 32.49
C ARG A 520 31.76 -5.20 32.24
N SER A 521 31.76 -6.38 31.61
CA SER A 521 32.98 -7.11 31.21
C SER A 521 33.51 -6.74 29.82
N LEU A 522 32.71 -6.01 29.02
CA LEU A 522 33.07 -5.51 27.71
C LEU A 522 33.54 -4.06 27.79
N ASN A 523 34.49 -3.68 26.94
CA ASN A 523 34.98 -2.31 26.83
C ASN A 523 35.35 -1.98 25.38
N ILE A 524 34.99 -0.78 24.92
CA ILE A 524 35.28 -0.27 23.57
C ILE A 524 35.92 1.11 23.66
N SER A 525 36.81 1.40 22.72
CA SER A 525 37.44 2.70 22.55
C SER A 525 37.63 3.00 21.07
N MET A 526 37.23 4.20 20.62
CA MET A 526 37.34 4.64 19.24
C MET A 526 38.45 5.69 19.05
N ASP A 527 39.11 5.67 17.90
CA ASP A 527 40.12 6.65 17.51
C ASP A 527 39.97 7.04 16.01
N ILE A 528 40.26 8.30 15.69
CA ILE A 528 39.80 8.92 14.43
C ILE A 528 41.00 9.23 13.52
N GLU A 529 41.36 8.25 12.66
CA GLU A 529 42.43 8.40 11.67
C GLU A 529 41.96 9.05 10.35
N THR A 530 42.20 10.35 10.17
CA THR A 530 41.93 11.05 8.90
C THR A 530 43.12 10.97 7.91
N LEU A 531 43.04 10.04 6.93
CA LEU A 531 44.07 9.88 5.89
C LEU A 531 43.84 10.80 4.68
N GLN A 532 44.62 11.88 4.58
CA GLN A 532 44.50 12.89 3.52
C GLN A 532 44.98 12.47 2.10
N VAL A 533 45.50 11.25 1.87
CA VAL A 533 45.98 10.86 0.52
C VAL A 533 45.69 9.39 0.17
N ILE A 534 45.11 9.20 -1.03
CA ILE A 534 44.82 7.93 -1.74
C ILE A 534 43.58 7.16 -1.22
N GLY A 535 42.38 7.51 -1.70
CA GLY A 535 41.21 6.63 -1.60
C GLY A 535 39.81 7.26 -1.74
N ASN A 536 39.66 8.57 -1.55
CA ASN A 536 38.36 9.28 -1.47
C ASN A 536 37.39 8.69 -0.40
N GLN A 537 37.91 8.14 0.70
CA GLN A 537 37.09 7.49 1.74
C GLN A 537 37.69 7.74 3.13
N SER A 538 36.84 8.11 4.09
CA SER A 538 37.16 8.30 5.50
C SER A 538 36.77 7.06 6.32
N TYR A 539 37.51 6.79 7.40
CA TYR A 539 37.31 5.64 8.26
C TYR A 539 37.39 6.05 9.73
N VAL A 540 36.64 5.37 10.60
CA VAL A 540 36.81 5.40 12.06
C VAL A 540 37.33 4.03 12.48
N GLY A 541 38.33 4.00 13.35
CA GLY A 541 38.87 2.76 13.90
C GLY A 541 38.79 2.74 15.41
N GLY A 542 39.21 1.65 16.01
CA GLY A 542 39.31 1.57 17.46
C GLY A 542 39.78 0.22 17.95
N PHE A 543 39.86 0.12 19.27
CA PHE A 543 40.18 -1.10 19.99
C PHE A 543 38.98 -1.52 20.84
N SER A 544 38.69 -2.81 20.92
CA SER A 544 37.72 -3.37 21.86
C SER A 544 38.34 -4.51 22.67
N SER A 545 37.73 -4.83 23.81
CA SER A 545 38.20 -5.89 24.70
C SER A 545 37.05 -6.48 25.53
N GLY A 546 37.20 -7.74 25.94
CA GLY A 546 36.20 -8.49 26.71
C GLY A 546 35.53 -9.62 25.91
N ALA A 547 35.32 -9.43 24.61
CA ALA A 547 34.76 -10.46 23.73
C ALA A 547 35.69 -11.68 23.56
N ALA A 548 35.08 -12.85 23.32
CA ALA A 548 35.80 -14.04 22.90
C ALA A 548 36.06 -14.01 21.37
N PRO A 549 37.22 -14.50 20.88
CA PRO A 549 37.54 -14.46 19.45
C PRO A 549 36.45 -15.08 18.56
N GLY A 550 35.98 -14.30 17.57
CA GLY A 550 34.92 -14.70 16.65
C GLY A 550 33.49 -14.65 17.23
N GLN A 551 33.24 -13.92 18.32
CA GLN A 551 31.91 -13.62 18.84
C GLN A 551 31.68 -12.10 18.96
N GLY A 552 30.41 -11.69 18.81
CA GLY A 552 29.99 -10.28 18.80
C GLY A 552 30.22 -9.56 17.46
N GLU A 553 29.79 -8.30 17.42
CA GLU A 553 29.98 -7.34 16.33
C GLU A 553 30.17 -5.93 16.89
N VAL A 554 31.19 -5.20 16.43
CA VAL A 554 31.30 -3.76 16.72
C VAL A 554 30.40 -2.98 15.76
N GLN A 555 29.55 -2.12 16.29
CA GLN A 555 28.66 -1.22 15.55
C GLN A 555 29.05 0.24 15.80
N VAL A 556 28.89 1.09 14.78
CA VAL A 556 29.13 2.54 14.86
C VAL A 556 27.97 3.33 14.26
N ARG A 557 27.56 4.40 14.94
CA ARG A 557 26.51 5.36 14.55
C ARG A 557 27.10 6.78 14.45
N VAL A 558 26.53 7.63 13.60
CA VAL A 558 26.99 9.01 13.39
C VAL A 558 25.77 9.95 13.37
N GLY A 559 25.71 10.88 14.32
CA GLY A 559 24.53 11.70 14.57
C GLY A 559 23.29 10.83 14.77
N GLY A 560 22.15 11.29 14.26
CA GLY A 560 20.89 10.54 14.26
C GLY A 560 20.86 9.29 13.36
N GLY A 561 21.87 9.05 12.50
CA GLY A 561 21.83 7.99 11.47
C GLY A 561 21.82 6.54 11.99
N ILE A 562 21.69 5.54 11.11
CA ILE A 562 21.65 4.12 11.52
C ILE A 562 23.00 3.57 12.01
N TRP A 563 22.96 2.59 12.93
CA TRP A 563 24.12 1.79 13.31
C TRP A 563 24.64 0.94 12.16
N LYS A 564 25.97 0.87 12.02
CA LYS A 564 26.66 0.12 10.95
C LYS A 564 27.73 -0.78 11.53
N GLY A 565 27.73 -2.05 11.11
CA GLY A 565 28.76 -3.02 11.44
C GLY A 565 30.15 -2.56 10.97
N ALA A 566 31.11 -2.58 11.88
CA ALA A 566 32.53 -2.37 11.59
C ALA A 566 33.16 -3.66 11.02
N ALA A 567 34.26 -3.51 10.28
CA ALA A 567 35.08 -4.64 9.88
C ALA A 567 36.09 -4.97 10.99
N ASP A 568 36.07 -6.21 11.46
CA ASP A 568 37.12 -6.80 12.30
C ASP A 568 38.42 -6.97 11.50
N LEU A 569 39.54 -6.45 12.02
CA LEU A 569 40.85 -6.53 11.37
C LEU A 569 41.73 -7.68 11.93
N THR A 570 41.41 -8.19 13.12
CA THR A 570 42.22 -9.19 13.85
C THR A 570 41.55 -10.55 13.99
N GLY A 571 40.21 -10.62 13.84
CA GLY A 571 39.40 -11.84 14.01
C GLY A 571 38.93 -12.08 15.46
N ASP A 572 39.13 -11.09 16.33
CA ASP A 572 38.74 -11.07 17.73
C ASP A 572 38.21 -9.71 18.19
N TRP A 573 37.85 -8.83 17.25
CA TRP A 573 37.43 -7.44 17.47
C TRP A 573 38.44 -6.53 18.22
N SER A 574 39.65 -7.01 18.51
CA SER A 574 40.64 -6.20 19.22
C SER A 574 41.13 -5.00 18.41
N GLU A 575 41.15 -5.08 17.07
CA GLU A 575 41.19 -3.92 16.17
C GLU A 575 39.99 -3.95 15.22
N TRP A 576 39.22 -2.87 15.18
CA TRP A 576 38.04 -2.74 14.31
C TRP A 576 38.09 -1.45 13.49
N ARG A 577 37.36 -1.43 12.36
CA ARG A 577 37.26 -0.24 11.50
C ARG A 577 35.95 -0.17 10.72
N VAL A 578 35.24 0.94 10.83
CA VAL A 578 34.07 1.26 9.99
C VAL A 578 34.44 2.30 8.93
N LYS A 579 33.74 2.25 7.79
CA LYS A 579 33.84 3.27 6.74
C LYS A 579 32.74 4.30 6.93
N LEU A 580 33.10 5.59 6.92
CA LEU A 580 32.11 6.67 6.94
C LEU A 580 31.49 6.87 5.55
N GLU A 581 30.20 7.17 5.52
CA GLU A 581 29.51 7.60 4.31
C GLU A 581 29.70 9.10 4.02
N PRO A 582 29.53 9.53 2.76
CA PRO A 582 29.54 10.96 2.44
C PRO A 582 28.33 11.65 3.07
N HIS A 583 28.56 12.68 3.87
CA HIS A 583 27.55 13.62 4.31
C HIS A 583 27.45 14.78 3.32
N GLU A 584 26.29 15.45 3.27
CA GLU A 584 26.01 16.55 2.34
C GLU A 584 26.10 17.95 2.97
N GLN A 585 26.15 18.04 4.31
CA GLN A 585 26.31 19.29 5.05
C GLN A 585 27.41 19.17 6.12
N SER A 586 28.30 20.16 6.15
CA SER A 586 29.34 20.31 7.16
C SER A 586 28.70 20.77 8.48
N GLY A 587 28.96 20.05 9.57
CA GLY A 587 28.32 20.34 10.86
C GLY A 587 28.94 19.57 12.02
N ASN A 588 28.54 19.97 13.23
CA ASN A 588 28.85 19.23 14.45
C ASN A 588 28.03 17.93 14.46
N SER A 589 28.64 16.83 14.91
CA SER A 589 27.97 15.55 15.08
C SER A 589 28.69 14.71 16.13
N THR A 590 27.99 13.75 16.73
CA THR A 590 28.59 12.77 17.64
C THR A 590 28.72 11.44 16.91
N ILE A 591 29.88 10.79 17.01
CA ILE A 591 30.08 9.40 16.57
C ILE A 591 30.00 8.51 17.80
N TYR A 592 29.17 7.47 17.73
CA TYR A 592 28.96 6.48 18.79
C TYR A 592 29.50 5.12 18.34
N ALA A 593 30.13 4.36 19.25
CA ALA A 593 30.62 3.01 18.99
C ALA A 593 30.22 2.06 20.13
N ARG A 594 29.67 0.88 19.81
CA ARG A 594 29.32 -0.18 20.76
C ARG A 594 29.78 -1.55 20.28
N LEU A 595 30.12 -2.44 21.21
CA LEU A 595 30.39 -3.86 20.94
C LEU A 595 29.16 -4.68 21.35
N VAL A 596 28.47 -5.27 20.39
CA VAL A 596 27.25 -6.07 20.60
C VAL A 596 27.61 -7.54 20.64
N MET A 597 27.30 -8.24 21.74
CA MET A 597 27.48 -9.69 21.87
C MET A 597 26.19 -10.46 21.57
N SER A 598 25.06 -9.90 21.99
CA SER A 598 23.68 -10.33 21.71
C SER A 598 22.73 -9.15 21.95
N GLU A 599 21.44 -9.29 21.62
CA GLU A 599 20.42 -8.28 21.91
C GLU A 599 20.43 -7.88 23.40
N ASP A 600 20.58 -8.85 24.32
CA ASP A 600 20.63 -8.62 25.77
C ASP A 600 22.06 -8.35 26.34
N SER A 601 23.07 -8.07 25.52
CA SER A 601 24.46 -7.90 26.00
C SER A 601 25.29 -7.02 25.05
N ILE A 602 25.49 -5.77 25.46
CA ILE A 602 26.32 -4.79 24.74
C ILE A 602 27.32 -4.12 25.67
N SER A 603 28.44 -3.62 25.13
CA SER A 603 29.37 -2.78 25.88
C SER A 603 28.74 -1.41 26.18
N PRO A 604 29.27 -0.66 27.16
CA PRO A 604 29.10 0.79 27.20
C PRO A 604 29.39 1.41 25.82
N VAL A 605 28.65 2.46 25.46
CA VAL A 605 28.83 3.19 24.20
C VAL A 605 29.96 4.21 24.38
N ASP A 606 31.00 4.15 23.54
CA ASP A 606 32.00 5.24 23.43
C ASP A 606 31.47 6.30 22.45
N ALA A 607 31.44 7.56 22.87
CA ALA A 607 30.85 8.67 22.13
C ALA A 607 31.85 9.83 22.01
N LYS A 608 32.07 10.35 20.78
CA LYS A 608 32.94 11.52 20.57
C LYS A 608 32.33 12.53 19.61
N ARG A 609 32.41 13.81 20.01
CA ARG A 609 32.06 14.98 19.20
C ARG A 609 33.06 15.15 18.05
N VAL A 610 32.57 15.41 16.85
CA VAL A 610 33.35 15.63 15.61
C VAL A 610 32.74 16.76 14.79
N ILE A 611 33.55 17.33 13.89
CA ILE A 611 33.08 18.25 12.85
C ILE A 611 33.22 17.54 11.49
N LEU A 612 32.10 17.37 10.80
CA LEU A 612 32.04 16.82 9.44
C LEU A 612 32.27 17.94 8.41
N ILE A 613 32.97 17.65 7.30
CA ILE A 613 33.36 18.61 6.27
C ILE A 613 33.10 18.04 4.87
N ASP A 614 32.33 18.78 4.06
CA ASP A 614 31.70 18.26 2.83
C ASP A 614 32.64 17.85 1.69
N GLY A 615 32.24 16.77 1.01
CA GLY A 615 32.89 16.24 -0.20
C GLY A 615 31.93 15.45 -1.10
N VAL A 616 31.05 16.15 -1.82
CA VAL A 616 29.87 15.59 -2.53
C VAL A 616 30.19 14.45 -3.50
N SER A 617 29.46 13.34 -3.38
CA SER A 617 29.39 12.23 -4.34
C SER A 617 27.95 11.69 -4.47
N LYS A 618 27.26 12.02 -5.56
CA LYS A 618 25.82 11.73 -5.77
C LYS A 618 25.48 10.26 -6.09
N SER A 619 24.57 9.68 -5.30
CA SER A 619 23.41 8.85 -5.75
C SER A 619 22.70 8.24 -4.53
N GLY A 620 21.41 8.51 -4.32
CA GLY A 620 20.64 8.04 -3.15
C GLY A 620 19.57 6.99 -3.47
N ILE A 621 18.87 6.53 -2.43
CA ILE A 621 17.59 5.80 -2.38
C ILE A 621 16.93 6.20 -1.04
N VAL A 622 15.60 6.33 -1.00
CA VAL A 622 14.83 6.63 0.22
C VAL A 622 14.31 5.33 0.84
N ASN A 623 14.50 5.14 2.14
CA ASN A 623 13.97 3.99 2.89
C ASN A 623 12.82 4.44 3.82
N GLY A 624 11.72 3.71 3.77
CA GLY A 624 10.69 3.64 4.80
C GLY A 624 10.29 2.17 4.98
N GLU A 625 9.94 1.77 6.20
CA GLU A 625 9.88 0.35 6.58
C GLU A 625 8.81 -0.45 5.82
N LEU A 626 9.26 -1.45 5.04
CA LEU A 626 8.38 -2.35 4.28
C LEU A 626 8.52 -3.79 4.79
N ILE A 627 7.37 -4.45 4.95
CA ILE A 627 7.25 -5.77 5.58
C ILE A 627 7.92 -6.86 4.71
N SER A 628 9.17 -7.20 5.05
CA SER A 628 9.98 -8.18 4.31
C SER A 628 9.64 -9.63 4.67
N ILE A 629 8.46 -10.12 4.25
CA ILE A 629 8.12 -11.56 4.28
C ILE A 629 8.76 -12.25 3.05
N GLY A 630 10.07 -12.06 2.89
CA GLY A 630 10.81 -12.40 1.68
C GLY A 630 10.94 -13.90 1.41
N SER A 631 11.05 -14.26 0.12
CA SER A 631 11.41 -15.57 -0.48
C SER A 631 10.60 -16.83 -0.09
N PHE A 632 10.23 -17.05 1.18
CA PHE A 632 9.48 -18.22 1.65
C PHE A 632 8.09 -18.31 1.00
N ILE A 633 7.45 -17.17 0.74
CA ILE A 633 6.18 -17.04 -0.02
C ILE A 633 6.26 -17.78 -1.35
N PHE A 634 7.42 -17.76 -2.02
CA PHE A 634 7.62 -18.46 -3.28
C PHE A 634 8.14 -19.89 -3.09
N PHE A 635 9.24 -20.07 -2.35
CA PHE A 635 9.95 -21.36 -2.34
C PHE A 635 9.14 -22.51 -1.72
N PHE A 636 8.32 -22.25 -0.69
CA PHE A 636 7.49 -23.28 -0.05
C PHE A 636 6.43 -23.85 -1.01
N PRO A 637 5.52 -23.04 -1.62
CA PRO A 637 4.59 -23.56 -2.62
C PRO A 637 5.30 -24.08 -3.89
N PHE A 638 6.47 -23.55 -4.26
CA PHE A 638 7.22 -24.03 -5.42
C PHE A 638 7.70 -25.48 -5.26
N ILE A 639 8.18 -25.86 -4.08
CA ILE A 639 8.55 -27.25 -3.77
C ILE A 639 7.31 -28.17 -3.82
N ILE A 640 6.15 -27.70 -3.33
CA ILE A 640 4.89 -28.46 -3.40
C ILE A 640 4.48 -28.70 -4.86
N VAL A 641 4.53 -27.67 -5.70
CA VAL A 641 4.16 -27.77 -7.13
C VAL A 641 5.14 -28.63 -7.92
N LEU A 642 6.44 -28.57 -7.62
CA LEU A 642 7.42 -29.53 -8.16
C LEU A 642 7.10 -30.98 -7.76
N GLY A 643 6.67 -31.20 -6.51
CA GLY A 643 6.21 -32.52 -6.04
C GLY A 643 4.98 -33.02 -6.79
N ILE A 644 3.99 -32.15 -7.01
CA ILE A 644 2.79 -32.45 -7.81
C ILE A 644 3.16 -32.77 -9.26
N LEU A 645 4.01 -31.95 -9.89
CA LEU A 645 4.46 -32.15 -11.27
C LEU A 645 5.21 -33.47 -11.44
N ALA A 646 6.12 -33.80 -10.51
CA ALA A 646 6.85 -35.08 -10.52
C ALA A 646 5.90 -36.28 -10.34
N TYR A 647 4.91 -36.16 -9.44
CA TYR A 647 3.89 -37.19 -9.22
C TYR A 647 3.04 -37.45 -10.48
N VAL A 648 2.55 -36.39 -11.14
CA VAL A 648 1.79 -36.49 -12.39
C VAL A 648 2.65 -37.11 -13.51
N MET A 649 3.89 -36.62 -13.70
CA MET A 649 4.80 -37.12 -14.73
C MET A 649 5.10 -38.63 -14.60
N ILE A 650 5.18 -39.14 -13.35
CA ILE A 650 5.38 -40.56 -13.06
C ILE A 650 4.11 -41.37 -13.34
N ASN A 651 2.97 -40.96 -12.78
CA ASN A 651 1.73 -41.74 -12.88
C ASN A 651 1.18 -41.79 -14.31
N GLU A 652 1.21 -40.66 -15.03
CA GLU A 652 0.75 -40.59 -16.42
C GLU A 652 1.79 -41.09 -17.43
N ARG A 653 2.91 -41.65 -16.97
CA ARG A 653 3.99 -42.21 -17.80
C ARG A 653 4.40 -41.28 -18.94
N TRP A 654 4.64 -40.00 -18.67
CA TRP A 654 5.00 -39.02 -19.71
C TRP A 654 6.21 -39.47 -20.54
N ILE A 655 7.18 -40.15 -19.91
CA ILE A 655 8.35 -40.74 -20.55
C ILE A 655 7.97 -41.73 -21.67
N ASP A 656 6.86 -42.47 -21.53
CA ASP A 656 6.42 -43.44 -22.52
C ASP A 656 5.51 -42.79 -23.57
N LYS A 657 4.65 -41.82 -23.21
CA LYS A 657 3.98 -40.91 -24.18
C LYS A 657 4.99 -40.24 -25.12
N MET A 658 6.10 -39.71 -24.58
CA MET A 658 7.17 -39.09 -25.38
C MET A 658 7.95 -40.08 -26.27
N LYS A 659 7.91 -41.39 -25.97
CA LYS A 659 8.53 -42.44 -26.80
C LYS A 659 7.58 -43.00 -27.86
N SER A 660 6.29 -43.16 -27.57
CA SER A 660 5.30 -43.75 -28.49
C SER A 660 5.06 -42.86 -29.72
N ASN A 661 4.96 -41.53 -29.52
CA ASN A 661 4.85 -40.54 -30.62
C ASN A 661 6.06 -40.51 -31.58
N LYS A 662 7.12 -41.27 -31.27
CA LYS A 662 8.29 -41.43 -32.16
C LYS A 662 8.06 -42.47 -33.27
N ALA A 663 6.95 -43.22 -33.25
CA ALA A 663 6.66 -44.30 -34.19
C ALA A 663 5.79 -43.90 -35.40
N SER A 664 5.07 -42.76 -35.36
CA SER A 664 4.10 -42.38 -36.41
C SER A 664 4.58 -41.30 -37.38
N SER A 665 5.71 -40.62 -37.12
CA SER A 665 6.26 -39.61 -38.03
C SER A 665 7.31 -40.20 -38.98
N ASN A 666 6.89 -40.56 -40.19
CA ASN A 666 7.80 -40.82 -41.31
C ASN A 666 8.60 -39.53 -41.60
N VAL A 667 9.89 -39.53 -41.24
CA VAL A 667 10.79 -38.38 -41.39
C VAL A 667 11.26 -38.25 -42.84
N GLU A 668 10.39 -37.77 -43.74
CA GLU A 668 10.76 -37.31 -45.08
C GLU A 668 10.85 -35.77 -45.20
N LEU A 669 10.35 -35.02 -44.20
CA LEU A 669 10.25 -33.55 -44.28
C LEU A 669 11.52 -32.78 -43.88
N VAL A 670 12.54 -33.43 -43.30
CA VAL A 670 13.78 -32.76 -42.86
C VAL A 670 14.91 -32.85 -43.90
N SER A 671 14.88 -33.81 -44.83
CA SER A 671 15.94 -33.99 -45.84
C SER A 671 15.86 -33.05 -47.05
N ASN A 672 14.74 -32.36 -47.28
CA ASN A 672 14.56 -31.49 -48.44
C ASN A 672 14.92 -30.01 -48.20
N TYR A 673 15.15 -29.57 -46.96
CA TYR A 673 15.56 -28.19 -46.66
C TYR A 673 17.08 -27.99 -46.54
N SER A 674 17.90 -29.04 -46.61
CA SER A 674 19.36 -28.96 -46.53
C SER A 674 20.06 -28.59 -47.85
N LYS A 675 19.34 -28.03 -48.83
CA LYS A 675 19.87 -27.51 -50.10
C LYS A 675 19.18 -26.21 -50.54
N ILE A 676 19.16 -25.22 -49.65
CA ILE A 676 19.11 -23.82 -50.11
C ILE A 676 20.53 -23.47 -50.58
N ASP A 677 20.77 -23.58 -51.88
CA ASP A 677 22.02 -23.12 -52.50
C ASP A 677 22.08 -21.58 -52.35
N MET A 678 22.98 -21.10 -51.50
CA MET A 678 23.05 -19.70 -51.07
C MET A 678 23.76 -18.83 -52.11
N LYS A 679 23.31 -18.92 -53.37
CA LYS A 679 23.75 -18.10 -54.51
C LYS A 679 22.52 -17.60 -55.26
N SER A 680 22.46 -16.27 -55.44
CA SER A 680 21.36 -15.51 -56.08
C SER A 680 19.98 -15.56 -55.41
N PHE A 681 19.85 -14.87 -54.27
CA PHE A 681 18.54 -14.43 -53.75
C PHE A 681 18.00 -13.30 -54.65
N ASN A 682 17.24 -13.63 -55.69
CA ASN A 682 16.67 -12.65 -56.62
C ASN A 682 15.25 -12.26 -56.20
N ILE A 683 15.10 -11.03 -55.70
CA ILE A 683 13.87 -10.55 -55.06
C ILE A 683 12.65 -10.57 -56.01
N PHE A 684 12.86 -10.40 -57.32
CA PHE A 684 11.80 -10.45 -58.32
C PHE A 684 11.15 -11.84 -58.44
N ILE A 685 11.95 -12.91 -58.41
CA ILE A 685 11.45 -14.30 -58.51
C ILE A 685 10.64 -14.65 -57.25
N TRP A 686 11.02 -14.10 -56.10
CA TRP A 686 10.28 -14.26 -54.84
C TRP A 686 8.92 -13.55 -54.87
N PHE A 687 8.87 -12.29 -55.34
CA PHE A 687 7.60 -11.58 -55.56
C PHE A 687 6.70 -12.26 -56.59
N GLU A 688 7.26 -12.77 -57.69
CA GLU A 688 6.50 -13.51 -58.71
C GLU A 688 5.91 -14.81 -58.15
N LYS A 689 6.66 -15.54 -57.31
CA LYS A 689 6.16 -16.72 -56.60
C LYS A 689 5.04 -16.37 -55.61
N ILE A 690 5.19 -15.31 -54.81
CA ILE A 690 4.15 -14.87 -53.87
C ILE A 690 2.89 -14.42 -54.62
N ASN A 691 3.02 -13.65 -55.71
CA ASN A 691 1.88 -13.23 -56.51
C ASN A 691 1.17 -14.43 -57.16
N LYS A 692 1.91 -15.50 -57.51
CA LYS A 692 1.31 -16.75 -58.00
C LYS A 692 0.54 -17.49 -56.91
N GLU A 693 1.15 -17.71 -55.74
CA GLU A 693 0.47 -18.38 -54.61
C GLU A 693 -0.73 -17.58 -54.09
N TRP A 694 -0.62 -16.24 -54.06
CA TRP A 694 -1.72 -15.37 -53.71
C TRP A 694 -2.87 -15.46 -54.72
N ASN A 695 -2.64 -15.68 -56.01
CA ASN A 695 -3.70 -15.72 -57.02
C ASN A 695 -4.29 -17.13 -57.27
N ASN A 696 -3.85 -18.15 -56.53
CA ASN A 696 -4.40 -19.51 -56.57
C ASN A 696 -5.76 -19.60 -55.84
N GLY A 697 -6.85 -19.10 -56.42
CA GLY A 697 -8.21 -19.16 -55.86
C GLY A 697 -8.87 -17.78 -55.69
N ALA A 698 -10.18 -17.75 -55.39
CA ALA A 698 -10.98 -16.53 -55.29
C ALA A 698 -11.27 -16.12 -53.83
N SER A 699 -11.30 -17.08 -52.90
CA SER A 699 -11.75 -16.92 -51.51
C SER A 699 -10.72 -17.40 -50.47
N LEU A 700 -11.01 -17.15 -49.19
CA LEU A 700 -10.22 -17.64 -48.05
C LEU A 700 -10.34 -19.18 -47.91
N ILE A 701 -11.53 -19.75 -48.06
CA ILE A 701 -11.73 -21.21 -47.93
C ILE A 701 -10.89 -22.00 -48.96
N GLU A 702 -10.79 -21.51 -50.19
CA GLU A 702 -10.05 -22.17 -51.27
C GLU A 702 -8.52 -22.13 -51.09
N ASN A 703 -7.96 -21.06 -50.52
CA ASN A 703 -6.51 -20.79 -50.55
C ASN A 703 -5.90 -20.67 -49.14
N GLN A 704 -5.14 -21.70 -48.74
CA GLN A 704 -4.42 -21.77 -47.47
C GLN A 704 -3.41 -20.63 -47.28
N PHE A 705 -2.68 -20.23 -48.33
CA PHE A 705 -1.72 -19.13 -48.26
C PHE A 705 -2.42 -17.78 -48.02
N ARG A 706 -3.55 -17.53 -48.70
CA ARG A 706 -4.39 -16.36 -48.42
C ARG A 706 -4.89 -16.36 -46.97
N ARG A 707 -5.41 -17.48 -46.44
CA ARG A 707 -5.87 -17.56 -45.04
C ARG A 707 -4.79 -17.11 -44.06
N TYR A 708 -3.64 -17.79 -44.07
CA TYR A 708 -2.60 -17.52 -43.09
C TYR A 708 -2.10 -16.07 -43.19
N ILE A 709 -1.81 -15.57 -44.40
CA ILE A 709 -1.33 -14.20 -44.57
C ILE A 709 -2.40 -13.18 -44.15
N SER A 710 -3.67 -13.36 -44.52
CA SER A 710 -4.75 -12.45 -44.13
C SER A 710 -4.97 -12.40 -42.62
N LEU A 711 -5.05 -13.56 -41.95
CA LEU A 711 -5.20 -13.63 -40.49
C LEU A 711 -4.00 -12.99 -39.77
N CYS A 712 -2.77 -13.25 -40.26
CA CYS A 712 -1.56 -12.65 -39.71
C CYS A 712 -1.52 -11.12 -39.86
N VAL A 713 -1.90 -10.56 -41.01
CA VAL A 713 -1.94 -9.09 -41.21
C VAL A 713 -2.97 -8.43 -40.30
N LEU A 714 -4.13 -9.06 -40.06
CA LEU A 714 -5.13 -8.54 -39.14
C LEU A 714 -4.66 -8.61 -37.67
N TYR A 715 -3.84 -9.60 -37.34
CA TYR A 715 -3.14 -9.67 -36.05
C TYR A 715 -2.01 -8.62 -35.91
N ILE A 716 -1.29 -8.27 -36.99
CA ILE A 716 -0.34 -7.12 -36.96
C ILE A 716 -1.09 -5.82 -36.68
N ALA A 717 -2.28 -5.63 -37.27
CA ALA A 717 -3.07 -4.42 -37.12
C ALA A 717 -3.49 -4.12 -35.68
N GLN A 718 -3.77 -5.14 -34.87
CA GLN A 718 -4.01 -4.97 -33.42
C GLN A 718 -2.71 -4.92 -32.59
N GLY A 719 -1.64 -5.58 -33.04
CA GLY A 719 -0.35 -5.58 -32.35
C GLY A 719 0.32 -4.20 -32.33
N LEU A 720 0.16 -3.41 -33.40
CA LEU A 720 0.83 -2.13 -33.56
C LEU A 720 0.34 -1.06 -32.55
N PRO A 721 -0.97 -0.84 -32.33
CA PRO A 721 -1.45 -0.04 -31.21
C PRO A 721 -1.05 -0.59 -29.84
N ALA A 722 -1.12 -1.91 -29.64
CA ALA A 722 -0.74 -2.52 -28.37
C ALA A 722 0.73 -2.27 -28.01
N GLY A 723 1.66 -2.37 -28.97
CA GLY A 723 3.07 -2.03 -28.73
C GLY A 723 3.30 -0.57 -28.37
N PHE A 724 2.57 0.34 -29.03
CA PHE A 724 2.63 1.77 -28.71
C PHE A 724 2.16 2.04 -27.29
N THR A 725 0.97 1.53 -26.91
CA THR A 725 0.40 1.79 -25.58
C THR A 725 1.15 1.09 -24.45
N TYR A 726 1.38 -0.22 -24.55
CA TYR A 726 1.96 -1.00 -23.44
C TYR A 726 3.49 -0.89 -23.30
N VAL A 727 4.20 -0.31 -24.28
CA VAL A 727 5.65 -0.13 -24.22
C VAL A 727 6.03 1.34 -24.38
N ALA A 728 5.86 1.91 -25.57
CA ALA A 728 6.42 3.23 -25.89
C ALA A 728 5.81 4.37 -25.04
N PHE A 729 4.49 4.33 -24.85
CA PHE A 729 3.74 5.35 -24.11
C PHE A 729 3.91 5.22 -22.61
N VAL A 730 3.89 4.01 -22.04
CA VAL A 730 4.13 3.84 -20.60
C VAL A 730 5.58 4.11 -20.22
N ALA A 731 6.57 3.66 -20.99
CA ALA A 731 7.96 4.05 -20.74
C ALA A 731 8.14 5.58 -20.79
N TYR A 732 7.40 6.29 -21.64
CA TYR A 732 7.37 7.76 -21.66
C TYR A 732 6.80 8.33 -20.35
N LEU A 733 5.69 7.80 -19.85
CA LEU A 733 5.09 8.24 -18.59
C LEU A 733 6.02 7.99 -17.39
N THR A 734 6.64 6.81 -17.29
CA THR A 734 7.61 6.46 -16.23
C THR A 734 8.82 7.40 -16.22
N ASP A 735 9.44 7.64 -17.38
CA ASP A 735 10.60 8.52 -17.57
C ASP A 735 10.26 10.00 -17.26
N ASN A 736 8.97 10.37 -17.23
CA ASN A 736 8.46 11.68 -16.81
C ASN A 736 7.88 11.66 -15.37
N GLY A 737 8.22 10.67 -14.55
CA GLY A 737 7.88 10.63 -13.12
C GLY A 737 6.45 10.17 -12.78
N THR A 738 5.74 9.52 -13.71
CA THR A 738 4.40 8.96 -13.41
C THR A 738 4.53 7.73 -12.48
N PRO A 739 3.84 7.69 -11.32
CA PRO A 739 3.94 6.56 -10.38
C PRO A 739 3.51 5.21 -10.98
N PRO A 740 4.07 4.07 -10.52
CA PRO A 740 3.70 2.75 -11.02
C PRO A 740 2.23 2.37 -10.75
N ALA A 741 1.60 2.95 -9.74
CA ALA A 741 0.17 2.78 -9.44
C ALA A 741 -0.73 3.35 -10.55
N ASP A 742 -0.44 4.56 -11.04
CA ASP A 742 -1.20 5.22 -12.12
C ASP A 742 -1.02 4.49 -13.45
N ILE A 743 0.20 3.99 -13.70
CA ILE A 743 0.51 3.12 -14.84
C ILE A 743 -0.33 1.83 -14.78
N ALA A 744 -0.55 1.27 -13.60
CA ALA A 744 -1.41 0.10 -13.42
C ALA A 744 -2.89 0.42 -13.71
N ILE A 745 -3.40 1.58 -13.29
CA ILE A 745 -4.76 2.04 -13.62
C ILE A 745 -4.93 2.23 -15.14
N LEU A 746 -3.91 2.76 -15.82
CA LEU A 746 -3.88 2.85 -17.28
C LEU A 746 -3.91 1.46 -17.93
N PHE A 747 -3.10 0.50 -17.47
CA PHE A 747 -3.13 -0.88 -17.98
C PHE A 747 -4.48 -1.57 -17.74
N ALA A 748 -5.07 -1.44 -16.55
CA ALA A 748 -6.40 -1.95 -16.24
C ALA A 748 -7.45 -1.37 -17.21
N THR A 749 -7.43 -0.05 -17.44
CA THR A 749 -8.40 0.63 -18.29
C THR A 749 -8.22 0.27 -19.77
N VAL A 750 -6.99 0.13 -20.26
CA VAL A 750 -6.69 -0.30 -21.64
C VAL A 750 -7.05 -1.78 -21.86
N ALA A 751 -6.90 -2.64 -20.85
CA ALA A 751 -7.25 -4.05 -20.89
C ALA A 751 -8.77 -4.30 -20.76
N LEU A 752 -9.52 -3.44 -20.05
CA LEU A 752 -10.94 -3.64 -19.73
C LEU A 752 -11.85 -3.91 -20.95
N PRO A 753 -11.72 -3.23 -22.11
CA PRO A 753 -12.47 -3.57 -23.32
C PRO A 753 -12.31 -5.01 -23.80
N TRP A 754 -11.13 -5.62 -23.57
CA TRP A 754 -10.84 -7.01 -23.94
C TRP A 754 -11.55 -8.01 -23.03
N THR A 755 -12.09 -7.58 -21.89
CA THR A 755 -13.01 -8.39 -21.08
C THR A 755 -14.38 -8.52 -21.75
N PHE A 756 -14.85 -7.52 -22.51
CA PHE A 756 -16.19 -7.50 -23.11
C PHE A 756 -16.35 -8.39 -24.35
N LYS A 757 -15.33 -9.17 -24.72
CA LYS A 757 -15.43 -10.10 -25.85
C LYS A 757 -16.59 -11.09 -25.74
N PHE A 758 -16.96 -11.52 -24.52
CA PHE A 758 -18.15 -12.34 -24.26
C PHE A 758 -19.48 -11.70 -24.70
N ILE A 759 -19.51 -10.37 -24.86
CA ILE A 759 -20.64 -9.61 -25.43
C ILE A 759 -20.53 -9.58 -26.96
N TRP A 760 -19.32 -9.33 -27.49
CA TRP A 760 -19.08 -9.22 -28.93
C TRP A 760 -19.36 -10.52 -29.68
N GLY A 761 -18.96 -11.68 -29.15
CA GLY A 761 -19.20 -12.98 -29.80
C GLY A 761 -20.68 -13.21 -30.14
N PRO A 762 -21.58 -13.26 -29.13
CA PRO A 762 -23.01 -13.36 -29.36
C PRO A 762 -23.59 -12.25 -30.24
N LEU A 763 -23.11 -11.00 -30.12
CA LEU A 763 -23.61 -9.89 -30.94
C LEU A 763 -23.31 -10.07 -32.43
N ILE A 764 -22.09 -10.49 -32.77
CA ILE A 764 -21.66 -10.76 -34.15
C ILE A 764 -22.45 -11.96 -34.71
N ASP A 765 -22.65 -13.01 -33.91
CA ASP A 765 -23.41 -14.20 -34.30
C ASP A 765 -24.92 -13.91 -34.50
N LEU A 766 -25.47 -12.88 -33.86
CA LEU A 766 -26.87 -12.44 -34.02
C LEU A 766 -27.10 -11.52 -35.22
N LEU A 767 -26.08 -10.77 -35.66
CA LEU A 767 -26.20 -9.69 -36.65
C LEU A 767 -25.35 -9.98 -37.89
N VAL A 768 -25.87 -10.88 -38.73
CA VAL A 768 -25.21 -11.41 -39.92
C VAL A 768 -25.73 -10.75 -41.20
N ILE A 769 -24.84 -10.42 -42.14
CA ILE A 769 -25.18 -9.91 -43.48
C ILE A 769 -24.54 -10.83 -44.55
N PRO A 770 -25.16 -11.99 -44.88
CA PRO A 770 -24.49 -13.06 -45.64
C PRO A 770 -23.93 -12.64 -47.00
N GLU A 771 -24.53 -11.64 -47.65
CA GLU A 771 -24.12 -11.16 -48.98
C GLU A 771 -22.67 -10.66 -49.04
N TYR A 772 -22.13 -10.11 -47.95
CA TYR A 772 -20.81 -9.45 -47.92
C TYR A 772 -19.74 -10.17 -47.08
N GLY A 773 -20.05 -11.40 -46.64
CA GLY A 773 -19.31 -12.14 -45.61
C GLY A 773 -19.94 -11.97 -44.22
N ILE A 774 -19.83 -13.00 -43.39
CA ILE A 774 -20.42 -13.05 -42.03
C ILE A 774 -19.59 -12.18 -41.07
N ARG A 775 -18.26 -12.14 -41.24
CA ARG A 775 -17.32 -11.51 -40.29
C ARG A 775 -16.68 -10.24 -40.85
N ARG A 776 -16.46 -10.16 -42.16
CA ARG A 776 -15.81 -9.05 -42.88
C ARG A 776 -16.43 -7.67 -42.62
N PRO A 777 -17.77 -7.48 -42.60
CA PRO A 777 -18.36 -6.17 -42.27
C PRO A 777 -17.97 -5.67 -40.87
N TRP A 778 -17.93 -6.58 -39.89
CA TRP A 778 -17.53 -6.28 -38.52
C TRP A 778 -16.05 -5.92 -38.40
N ILE A 779 -15.16 -6.64 -39.12
CA ILE A 779 -13.73 -6.30 -39.19
C ILE A 779 -13.51 -4.89 -39.76
N LEU A 780 -14.21 -4.53 -40.84
CA LEU A 780 -14.12 -3.20 -41.47
C LEU A 780 -14.65 -2.07 -40.58
N PHE A 781 -15.77 -2.30 -39.88
CA PHE A 781 -16.33 -1.37 -38.92
C PHE A 781 -15.36 -1.12 -37.75
N ALA A 782 -14.82 -2.20 -37.17
CA ALA A 782 -13.85 -2.15 -36.10
C ALA A 782 -12.56 -1.41 -36.50
N GLN A 783 -12.00 -1.70 -37.67
CA GLN A 783 -10.81 -1.00 -38.17
C GLN A 783 -11.06 0.50 -38.42
N SER A 784 -12.24 0.86 -38.92
CA SER A 784 -12.64 2.26 -39.09
C SER A 784 -12.70 2.99 -37.74
N GLY A 785 -13.30 2.37 -36.72
CA GLY A 785 -13.34 2.90 -35.35
C GLY A 785 -11.96 3.02 -34.70
N MET A 786 -11.07 2.05 -34.94
CA MET A 786 -9.66 2.11 -34.50
C MET A 786 -8.89 3.28 -35.12
N VAL A 787 -9.07 3.54 -36.42
CA VAL A 787 -8.43 4.68 -37.12
C VAL A 787 -8.97 6.01 -36.61
N ILE A 788 -10.29 6.13 -36.44
CA ILE A 788 -10.93 7.36 -35.93
C ILE A 788 -10.46 7.67 -34.50
N SER A 789 -10.53 6.69 -33.59
CA SER A 789 -10.11 6.85 -32.19
C SER A 789 -8.63 7.25 -32.06
N LEU A 790 -7.70 6.60 -32.76
CA LEU A 790 -6.30 7.03 -32.78
C LEU A 790 -6.10 8.43 -33.36
N SER A 791 -6.90 8.81 -34.37
CA SER A 791 -6.85 10.16 -34.94
C SER A 791 -7.29 11.24 -33.93
N THR A 792 -8.18 10.92 -32.98
CA THR A 792 -8.61 11.89 -31.96
C THR A 792 -7.49 12.30 -31.00
N LEU A 793 -6.55 11.39 -30.69
CA LEU A 793 -5.39 11.67 -29.83
C LEU A 793 -4.47 12.77 -30.39
N LEU A 794 -4.46 13.01 -31.71
CA LEU A 794 -3.65 14.07 -32.32
C LEU A 794 -4.13 15.48 -31.97
N PHE A 795 -5.41 15.64 -31.59
CA PHE A 795 -6.00 16.94 -31.27
C PHE A 795 -5.78 17.37 -29.80
N ILE A 796 -5.26 16.49 -28.94
CA ILE A 796 -4.93 16.82 -27.55
C ILE A 796 -3.70 17.75 -27.54
N PRO A 797 -3.73 18.95 -26.93
CA PRO A 797 -2.60 19.89 -26.94
C PRO A 797 -1.36 19.34 -26.22
N ASN A 798 -1.49 18.98 -24.94
CA ASN A 798 -0.49 18.27 -24.15
C ASN A 798 -1.06 16.94 -23.65
N ILE A 799 -0.29 15.87 -23.80
CA ILE A 799 -0.71 14.49 -23.49
C ILE A 799 -0.38 14.13 -22.02
N ILE A 800 0.58 14.82 -21.39
CA ILE A 800 0.89 14.67 -19.96
C ILE A 800 -0.20 15.33 -19.11
N ASP A 801 -0.51 16.61 -19.37
CA ASP A 801 -1.57 17.38 -18.66
C ASP A 801 -3.00 16.85 -18.91
N SER A 802 -3.17 15.70 -19.57
CA SER A 802 -4.46 15.15 -19.96
C SER A 802 -4.47 13.61 -19.98
N ILE A 803 -3.69 12.96 -19.09
CA ILE A 803 -3.60 11.50 -18.95
C ILE A 803 -4.99 10.84 -18.85
N ALA A 804 -5.94 11.41 -18.11
CA ALA A 804 -7.31 10.91 -18.02
C ALA A 804 -8.02 10.87 -19.40
N LEU A 805 -7.99 11.97 -20.16
CA LEU A 805 -8.59 12.04 -21.49
C LEU A 805 -7.92 11.08 -22.48
N VAL A 806 -6.59 10.96 -22.41
CA VAL A 806 -5.81 10.01 -23.23
C VAL A 806 -6.21 8.57 -22.91
N THR A 807 -6.38 8.26 -21.62
CA THR A 807 -6.82 6.94 -21.14
C THR A 807 -8.23 6.59 -21.63
N ILE A 808 -9.17 7.54 -21.57
CA ILE A 808 -10.54 7.38 -22.12
C ILE A 808 -10.51 7.08 -23.63
N LEU A 809 -9.70 7.81 -24.40
CA LEU A 809 -9.59 7.59 -25.84
C LEU A 809 -8.91 6.26 -26.18
N LEU A 810 -7.95 5.81 -25.37
CA LEU A 810 -7.34 4.49 -25.48
C LEU A 810 -8.34 3.37 -25.12
N PHE A 811 -9.21 3.56 -24.12
CA PHE A 811 -10.32 2.64 -23.84
C PHE A 811 -11.27 2.52 -25.04
N ILE A 812 -11.70 3.65 -25.62
CA ILE A 812 -12.55 3.67 -26.83
C ILE A 812 -11.85 2.97 -28.01
N HIS A 813 -10.55 3.20 -28.21
CA HIS A 813 -9.76 2.51 -29.22
C HIS A 813 -9.76 0.98 -29.01
N ASN A 814 -9.59 0.53 -27.76
CA ASN A 814 -9.54 -0.89 -27.42
C ASN A 814 -10.91 -1.59 -27.46
N LEU A 815 -12.04 -0.86 -27.35
CA LEU A 815 -13.36 -1.40 -27.69
C LEU A 815 -13.42 -1.83 -29.17
N PHE A 816 -12.94 -0.99 -30.08
CA PHE A 816 -12.85 -1.36 -31.50
C PHE A 816 -11.79 -2.43 -31.76
N SER A 817 -10.65 -2.40 -31.07
CA SER A 817 -9.60 -3.42 -31.21
C SER A 817 -10.08 -4.81 -30.79
N SER A 818 -10.75 -4.91 -29.63
CA SER A 818 -11.34 -6.16 -29.14
C SER A 818 -12.47 -6.67 -30.04
N LEU A 819 -13.29 -5.79 -30.61
CA LEU A 819 -14.30 -6.15 -31.62
C LEU A 819 -13.67 -6.71 -32.91
N GLN A 820 -12.55 -6.13 -33.36
CA GLN A 820 -11.81 -6.67 -34.50
C GLN A 820 -11.28 -8.07 -34.18
N ASP A 821 -10.65 -8.25 -33.02
CA ASP A 821 -10.04 -9.52 -32.59
C ASP A 821 -11.08 -10.65 -32.56
N VAL A 822 -12.24 -10.45 -31.91
CA VAL A 822 -13.33 -11.43 -31.89
C VAL A 822 -13.85 -11.74 -33.30
N SER A 823 -13.96 -10.73 -34.17
CA SER A 823 -14.39 -10.93 -35.56
C SER A 823 -13.38 -11.73 -36.38
N VAL A 824 -12.08 -11.58 -36.10
CA VAL A 824 -10.99 -12.30 -36.77
C VAL A 824 -10.82 -13.71 -36.22
N ASP A 825 -11.00 -13.92 -34.92
CA ASP A 825 -10.98 -15.24 -34.28
C ASP A 825 -12.17 -16.08 -34.74
N ALA A 826 -13.38 -15.50 -34.79
CA ALA A 826 -14.55 -16.15 -35.38
C ALA A 826 -14.33 -16.48 -36.87
N LEU A 827 -13.74 -15.55 -37.64
CA LEU A 827 -13.35 -15.82 -39.03
C LEU A 827 -12.32 -16.96 -39.13
N ALA A 828 -11.35 -17.03 -38.22
CA ALA A 828 -10.35 -18.09 -38.19
C ALA A 828 -11.00 -19.47 -37.93
N VAL A 829 -11.93 -19.55 -36.99
CA VAL A 829 -12.74 -20.76 -36.73
C VAL A 829 -13.55 -21.15 -37.98
N ASP A 830 -14.14 -20.19 -38.69
CA ASP A 830 -14.97 -20.45 -39.88
C ASP A 830 -14.15 -20.87 -41.13
N VAL A 831 -12.85 -20.57 -41.22
CA VAL A 831 -12.03 -20.80 -42.44
C VAL A 831 -10.87 -21.79 -42.28
N LEU A 832 -10.42 -22.10 -41.05
CA LEU A 832 -9.31 -23.03 -40.81
C LEU A 832 -9.79 -24.48 -40.76
N ARG A 833 -8.91 -25.40 -41.17
CA ARG A 833 -9.13 -26.85 -41.01
C ARG A 833 -8.59 -27.33 -39.67
N PRO A 834 -9.07 -28.45 -39.09
CA PRO A 834 -8.63 -28.93 -37.77
C PRO A 834 -7.11 -29.11 -37.64
N ASP A 835 -6.43 -29.56 -38.71
CA ASP A 835 -4.98 -29.73 -38.78
C ASP A 835 -4.19 -28.41 -38.95
N GLU A 836 -4.88 -27.31 -39.27
CA GLU A 836 -4.30 -25.98 -39.45
C GLU A 836 -4.35 -25.13 -38.16
N VAL A 837 -5.26 -25.44 -37.21
CA VAL A 837 -5.64 -24.56 -36.09
C VAL A 837 -4.46 -24.16 -35.20
N ALA A 838 -3.74 -25.11 -34.61
CA ALA A 838 -2.64 -24.80 -33.66
C ALA A 838 -1.53 -23.96 -34.34
N LYS A 839 -1.19 -24.32 -35.57
CA LYS A 839 -0.19 -23.64 -36.39
C LYS A 839 -0.62 -22.23 -36.83
N ALA A 840 -1.89 -22.06 -37.20
CA ALA A 840 -2.46 -20.77 -37.54
C ALA A 840 -2.36 -19.80 -36.36
N ASN A 841 -2.80 -20.24 -35.17
CA ASN A 841 -2.77 -19.42 -33.97
C ASN A 841 -1.34 -19.06 -33.54
N GLY A 842 -0.40 -20.01 -33.63
CA GLY A 842 1.02 -19.72 -33.42
C GLY A 842 1.54 -18.59 -34.33
N PHE A 843 1.18 -18.60 -35.63
CA PHE A 843 1.56 -17.53 -36.56
C PHE A 843 0.77 -16.23 -36.34
N MET A 844 -0.51 -16.29 -35.99
CA MET A 844 -1.35 -15.12 -35.69
C MET A 844 -0.79 -14.37 -34.48
N PHE A 845 -0.62 -15.04 -33.34
CA PHE A 845 -0.06 -14.42 -32.14
C PHE A 845 1.38 -13.92 -32.36
N ALA A 846 2.22 -14.68 -33.07
CA ALA A 846 3.55 -14.22 -33.48
C ALA A 846 3.49 -12.94 -34.33
N SER A 847 2.49 -12.82 -35.21
CA SER A 847 2.28 -11.62 -36.03
C SER A 847 1.78 -10.42 -35.21
N LYS A 848 0.96 -10.64 -34.17
CA LYS A 848 0.62 -9.61 -33.16
C LYS A 848 1.86 -9.13 -32.42
N ARG A 849 2.77 -10.02 -32.01
CA ARG A 849 4.07 -9.62 -31.45
C ARG A 849 4.94 -8.84 -32.45
N GLY A 850 4.94 -9.21 -33.73
CA GLY A 850 5.57 -8.42 -34.80
C GLY A 850 5.01 -7.00 -34.92
N GLY A 851 3.69 -6.84 -34.81
CA GLY A 851 3.05 -5.53 -34.69
C GLY A 851 3.52 -4.75 -33.45
N MET A 852 3.59 -5.43 -32.29
CA MET A 852 4.06 -4.82 -31.04
C MET A 852 5.52 -4.34 -31.11
N ILE A 853 6.41 -5.06 -31.81
CA ILE A 853 7.80 -4.62 -32.03
C ILE A 853 7.83 -3.29 -32.80
N PHE A 854 6.99 -3.16 -33.83
CA PHE A 854 6.91 -1.93 -34.59
C PHE A 854 6.31 -0.79 -33.73
N GLY A 855 5.21 -1.04 -33.04
CA GLY A 855 4.53 -0.06 -32.18
C GLY A 855 5.35 0.39 -30.96
N GLY A 856 6.08 -0.53 -30.34
CA GLY A 856 6.86 -0.28 -29.11
C GLY A 856 8.28 0.20 -29.39
N ALA A 857 9.08 -0.58 -30.12
CA ALA A 857 10.48 -0.23 -30.37
C ALA A 857 10.63 0.79 -31.50
N VAL A 858 10.04 0.55 -32.68
CA VAL A 858 10.28 1.41 -33.86
C VAL A 858 9.61 2.78 -33.70
N LEU A 859 8.34 2.84 -33.28
CA LEU A 859 7.69 4.11 -32.99
C LEU A 859 8.20 4.75 -31.68
N GLY A 860 8.55 3.95 -30.66
CA GLY A 860 9.14 4.46 -29.41
C GLY A 860 10.45 5.22 -29.60
N LEU A 861 11.28 4.81 -30.57
CA LEU A 861 12.50 5.55 -30.94
C LEU A 861 12.22 6.92 -31.59
N LEU A 862 11.00 7.18 -32.07
CA LEU A 862 10.60 8.49 -32.62
C LEU A 862 10.07 9.43 -31.52
N VAL A 863 9.59 8.88 -30.39
CA VAL A 863 9.04 9.66 -29.27
C VAL A 863 10.10 10.60 -28.67
N VAL A 864 11.33 10.12 -28.48
CA VAL A 864 12.43 10.91 -27.90
C VAL A 864 12.82 12.13 -28.76
N PRO A 865 13.12 12.01 -30.07
CA PRO A 865 13.52 13.16 -30.90
C PRO A 865 12.37 14.02 -31.43
N TYR A 866 11.15 13.48 -31.57
CA TYR A 866 10.04 14.14 -32.27
C TYR A 866 8.72 14.21 -31.47
N GLY A 867 8.72 13.77 -30.21
CA GLY A 867 7.56 13.75 -29.34
C GLY A 867 6.56 12.63 -29.66
N ILE A 868 5.71 12.29 -28.69
CA ILE A 868 4.75 11.17 -28.75
C ILE A 868 3.76 11.28 -29.94
N LYS A 869 3.42 12.49 -30.38
CA LYS A 869 2.54 12.74 -31.53
C LYS A 869 3.11 12.20 -32.86
N SER A 870 4.43 12.17 -33.01
CA SER A 870 5.09 11.66 -34.22
C SER A 870 4.82 10.16 -34.44
N ALA A 871 4.82 9.37 -33.37
CA ALA A 871 4.49 7.95 -33.38
C ALA A 871 3.04 7.72 -33.84
N ILE A 872 2.08 8.46 -33.25
CA ILE A 872 0.65 8.38 -33.60
C ILE A 872 0.42 8.77 -35.08
N MET A 873 1.07 9.84 -35.54
CA MET A 873 0.98 10.28 -36.95
C MET A 873 1.48 9.24 -37.95
N LEU A 874 2.51 8.46 -37.61
CA LEU A 874 3.03 7.40 -38.48
C LEU A 874 2.18 6.11 -38.42
N GLN A 875 1.55 5.84 -37.29
CA GLN A 875 0.70 4.67 -37.04
C GLN A 875 -0.62 4.69 -37.84
N ILE A 876 -1.29 5.84 -37.93
CA ILE A 876 -2.57 6.00 -38.66
C ILE A 876 -2.51 5.53 -40.12
N PRO A 877 -1.57 5.99 -40.99
CA PRO A 877 -1.51 5.53 -42.38
C PRO A 877 -1.18 4.04 -42.50
N ILE A 878 -0.40 3.47 -41.57
CA ILE A 878 -0.08 2.03 -41.56
C ILE A 878 -1.35 1.21 -41.26
N LEU A 879 -2.18 1.64 -40.30
CA LEU A 879 -3.49 1.03 -40.02
C LEU A 879 -4.45 1.13 -41.22
N ILE A 880 -4.49 2.28 -41.91
CA ILE A 880 -5.31 2.46 -43.13
C ILE A 880 -4.85 1.50 -44.25
N ILE A 881 -3.54 1.29 -44.42
CA ILE A 881 -2.99 0.32 -45.38
C ILE A 881 -3.43 -1.10 -45.01
N MET A 882 -3.38 -1.50 -43.73
CA MET A 882 -3.85 -2.83 -43.30
C MET A 882 -5.37 -2.99 -43.44
N MET A 883 -6.14 -1.93 -43.19
CA MET A 883 -7.60 -1.90 -43.40
C MET A 883 -7.99 -2.04 -44.88
N SER A 884 -7.08 -1.70 -45.82
CA SER A 884 -7.33 -1.94 -47.24
C SER A 884 -7.42 -3.43 -47.60
N LEU A 885 -6.83 -4.33 -46.78
CA LEU A 885 -6.82 -5.77 -47.09
C LEU A 885 -8.23 -6.40 -47.00
N PRO A 886 -9.00 -6.30 -45.89
CA PRO A 886 -10.38 -6.79 -45.83
C PRO A 886 -11.31 -6.27 -46.91
N LEU A 887 -11.10 -5.05 -47.45
CA LEU A 887 -11.91 -4.52 -48.54
C LEU A 887 -11.89 -5.43 -49.78
N PHE A 888 -10.78 -6.14 -50.04
CA PHE A 888 -10.60 -7.01 -51.21
C PHE A 888 -10.63 -8.52 -50.90
N LEU A 889 -10.87 -8.93 -49.66
CA LEU A 889 -11.00 -10.34 -49.28
C LEU A 889 -12.44 -10.84 -49.45
N ARG A 890 -12.58 -12.09 -49.90
CA ARG A 890 -13.84 -12.87 -49.89
C ARG A 890 -13.70 -14.04 -48.93
N GLU A 891 -14.65 -14.21 -48.02
CA GLU A 891 -14.67 -15.36 -47.10
C GLU A 891 -14.98 -16.63 -47.91
N LYS A 892 -16.11 -16.63 -48.61
CA LYS A 892 -16.59 -17.65 -49.55
C LYS A 892 -16.60 -17.12 -50.99
N PRO A 893 -16.52 -17.98 -52.02
CA PRO A 893 -16.51 -17.55 -53.43
C PRO A 893 -17.71 -16.68 -53.83
N GLU A 894 -18.89 -16.96 -53.27
CA GLU A 894 -20.17 -16.32 -53.53
C GLU A 894 -20.35 -14.93 -52.90
N ASN A 895 -19.52 -14.51 -51.94
CA ASN A 895 -19.68 -13.18 -51.32
C ASN A 895 -19.35 -12.03 -52.29
N LYS A 896 -20.16 -10.98 -52.24
CA LYS A 896 -19.93 -9.71 -52.95
C LYS A 896 -18.87 -8.89 -52.21
N LEU A 897 -17.98 -8.23 -52.95
CA LEU A 897 -17.03 -7.28 -52.35
C LEU A 897 -17.70 -5.94 -52.03
N PHE A 898 -18.59 -5.48 -52.90
CA PHE A 898 -19.20 -4.14 -52.81
C PHE A 898 -20.69 -4.16 -53.14
N PRO A 899 -21.52 -3.24 -52.56
CA PRO A 899 -22.95 -3.16 -52.84
C PRO A 899 -23.35 -2.92 -54.30
N TRP A 900 -22.43 -2.42 -55.11
CA TRP A 900 -22.61 -2.16 -56.54
C TRP A 900 -22.08 -3.29 -57.45
N GLU A 901 -21.64 -4.42 -56.89
CA GLU A 901 -21.28 -5.61 -57.67
C GLU A 901 -22.55 -6.34 -58.14
N SER A 902 -22.74 -6.46 -59.46
CA SER A 902 -23.85 -7.23 -60.03
C SER A 902 -23.78 -8.70 -59.59
N SER A 903 -24.92 -9.28 -59.21
CA SER A 903 -25.02 -10.72 -58.97
C SER A 903 -24.47 -11.50 -60.17
N ARG A 904 -23.53 -12.41 -59.91
CA ARG A 904 -23.07 -13.36 -60.93
C ARG A 904 -24.20 -14.33 -61.20
N GLU A 905 -24.45 -14.64 -62.46
CA GLU A 905 -25.53 -15.53 -62.87
C GLU A 905 -25.40 -16.89 -62.19
N GLU A 906 -26.53 -17.37 -61.67
CA GLU A 906 -26.67 -18.67 -61.05
C GLU A 906 -26.41 -19.77 -62.09
N ASN A 907 -25.34 -20.54 -61.91
CA ASN A 907 -25.42 -21.94 -62.29
C ASN A 907 -26.02 -22.66 -61.08
N GLU A 908 -27.22 -23.22 -61.29
CA GLU A 908 -27.85 -24.20 -60.38
C GLU A 908 -26.98 -25.46 -60.29
N ILE A 909 -25.88 -25.37 -59.53
CA ILE A 909 -25.40 -26.52 -58.78
C ILE A 909 -26.15 -26.43 -57.46
N THR A 910 -27.13 -27.30 -57.31
CA THR A 910 -27.86 -27.55 -56.07
C THR A 910 -26.85 -27.94 -55.00
N LEU A 911 -26.30 -26.94 -54.28
CA LEU A 911 -25.54 -27.17 -53.06
C LEU A 911 -26.55 -27.68 -52.04
N GLN A 912 -26.51 -28.99 -51.87
CA GLN A 912 -27.38 -29.81 -51.03
C GLN A 912 -28.00 -29.04 -49.85
N GLU A 913 -29.29 -28.73 -49.99
CA GLU A 913 -30.18 -28.38 -48.88
C GLU A 913 -30.50 -29.61 -48.01
N ASP A 914 -29.60 -30.60 -47.93
CA ASP A 914 -29.81 -31.90 -47.26
C ASP A 914 -29.64 -31.85 -45.73
N ASP A 915 -29.16 -30.73 -45.15
CA ASP A 915 -28.96 -30.58 -43.70
C ASP A 915 -29.68 -29.36 -43.05
N MET A 916 -30.36 -28.49 -43.82
CA MET A 916 -31.04 -27.29 -43.26
C MET A 916 -32.43 -26.95 -43.85
N ILE A 917 -33.16 -27.95 -44.36
CA ILE A 917 -34.62 -27.84 -44.56
C ILE A 917 -35.36 -28.65 -43.47
N GLU A 918 -36.24 -27.93 -42.76
CA GLU A 918 -37.37 -28.44 -41.96
C GLU A 918 -37.24 -29.82 -41.29
N THR A 919 -36.52 -29.87 -40.17
CA THR A 919 -37.19 -30.40 -38.97
C THR A 919 -37.87 -29.26 -38.22
N SER A 920 -39.16 -29.45 -37.94
CA SER A 920 -39.96 -28.59 -37.05
C SER A 920 -39.58 -28.75 -35.57
N GLU A 921 -38.62 -29.63 -35.28
CA GLU A 921 -38.11 -29.97 -33.96
C GLU A 921 -37.06 -28.93 -33.52
N LEU A 922 -37.07 -28.60 -32.23
CA LEU A 922 -36.02 -27.78 -31.62
C LEU A 922 -34.79 -28.68 -31.37
N SER A 923 -33.56 -28.16 -31.51
CA SER A 923 -32.34 -28.99 -31.41
C SER A 923 -32.09 -29.64 -30.05
N TRP A 924 -32.93 -29.34 -29.06
CA TRP A 924 -32.93 -29.86 -27.70
C TRP A 924 -34.22 -30.62 -27.33
N GLU A 925 -35.18 -30.74 -28.25
CA GLU A 925 -36.34 -31.64 -28.14
C GLU A 925 -35.92 -33.02 -28.68
N GLY A 926 -35.82 -34.01 -27.79
CA GLY A 926 -35.37 -35.37 -28.11
C GLY A 926 -34.01 -35.75 -27.52
N ASP A 927 -33.19 -34.78 -27.09
CA ASP A 927 -32.00 -35.07 -26.28
C ASP A 927 -32.41 -35.31 -24.82
N ASP A 928 -32.57 -36.57 -24.43
CA ASP A 928 -32.98 -36.95 -23.08
C ASP A 928 -31.86 -37.00 -22.04
N ASN A 929 -30.59 -36.76 -22.43
CA ASN A 929 -29.44 -36.93 -21.56
C ASN A 929 -29.56 -36.08 -20.26
N PRO A 930 -29.52 -36.68 -19.06
CA PRO A 930 -29.67 -35.96 -17.80
C PRO A 930 -28.60 -34.87 -17.61
N ARG A 931 -27.40 -35.04 -18.19
CA ARG A 931 -26.30 -34.06 -18.17
C ARG A 931 -26.71 -32.71 -18.75
N PHE A 932 -27.54 -32.68 -19.79
CA PHE A 932 -27.92 -31.45 -20.50
C PHE A 932 -29.26 -30.85 -20.02
N LYS A 933 -29.76 -31.26 -18.84
CA LYS A 933 -30.98 -30.70 -18.23
C LYS A 933 -30.91 -29.17 -18.05
N GLY A 934 -29.74 -28.63 -17.70
CA GLY A 934 -29.51 -27.18 -17.59
C GLY A 934 -29.58 -26.45 -18.93
N ALA A 935 -28.95 -27.01 -19.97
CA ALA A 935 -29.02 -26.45 -21.33
C ALA A 935 -30.45 -26.45 -21.88
N ARG A 936 -31.18 -27.57 -21.71
CA ARG A 936 -32.61 -27.68 -22.05
C ARG A 936 -33.47 -26.67 -21.28
N TRP A 937 -33.20 -26.44 -20.00
CA TRP A 937 -33.92 -25.43 -19.21
C TRP A 937 -33.66 -24.01 -19.74
N ALA A 938 -32.41 -23.66 -20.04
CA ALA A 938 -32.05 -22.35 -20.56
C ALA A 938 -32.72 -22.08 -21.92
N ALA A 939 -32.60 -23.00 -22.88
CA ALA A 939 -33.18 -22.86 -24.21
C ALA A 939 -34.73 -22.76 -24.17
N ASN A 940 -35.39 -23.60 -23.37
CA ASN A 940 -36.84 -23.58 -23.26
C ASN A 940 -37.38 -22.29 -22.63
N ASN A 941 -36.69 -21.70 -21.64
CA ASN A 941 -37.07 -20.42 -21.02
C ASN A 941 -36.72 -19.20 -21.89
N ILE A 942 -36.15 -19.38 -23.09
CA ILE A 942 -35.95 -18.31 -24.09
C ILE A 942 -36.95 -18.47 -25.24
N TYR A 943 -37.13 -19.69 -25.74
CA TYR A 943 -38.01 -19.98 -26.88
C TYR A 943 -39.49 -19.72 -26.54
N HIS A 944 -39.94 -20.11 -25.35
CA HIS A 944 -41.35 -20.04 -24.98
C HIS A 944 -41.78 -18.64 -24.51
N ASN A 945 -42.98 -18.21 -24.92
CA ASN A 945 -43.59 -16.96 -24.45
C ASN A 945 -44.04 -17.00 -22.97
N LYS A 946 -44.06 -18.19 -22.35
CA LYS A 946 -44.38 -18.42 -20.94
C LYS A 946 -43.18 -19.14 -20.30
N ILE A 947 -42.62 -18.54 -19.26
CA ILE A 947 -41.36 -18.95 -18.63
C ILE A 947 -41.55 -19.10 -17.12
N SER A 948 -40.67 -19.85 -16.45
CA SER A 948 -40.69 -19.90 -14.98
C SER A 948 -40.45 -18.50 -14.39
N ILE A 949 -41.08 -18.19 -13.25
CA ILE A 949 -40.80 -16.94 -12.52
C ILE A 949 -39.31 -16.84 -12.14
N THR A 950 -38.70 -17.99 -11.84
CA THR A 950 -37.27 -18.22 -11.64
C THR A 950 -36.42 -17.69 -12.81
N ALA A 951 -36.75 -18.08 -14.04
CA ALA A 951 -36.09 -17.56 -15.23
C ALA A 951 -36.35 -16.07 -15.48
N ALA A 952 -37.55 -15.57 -15.14
CA ALA A 952 -37.86 -14.15 -15.29
C ALA A 952 -36.98 -13.27 -14.38
N PHE A 953 -36.82 -13.65 -13.10
CA PHE A 953 -35.90 -12.98 -12.18
C PHE A 953 -34.44 -13.10 -12.64
N LEU A 954 -34.02 -14.27 -13.15
CA LEU A 954 -32.68 -14.45 -13.68
C LEU A 954 -32.38 -13.51 -14.86
N TRP A 955 -33.29 -13.43 -15.86
CA TRP A 955 -33.08 -12.58 -17.04
C TRP A 955 -33.14 -11.08 -16.71
N ILE A 956 -34.10 -10.65 -15.88
CA ILE A 956 -34.16 -9.26 -15.39
C ILE A 956 -32.87 -8.93 -14.61
N GLY A 957 -32.41 -9.87 -13.77
CA GLY A 957 -31.18 -9.74 -13.01
C GLY A 957 -29.94 -9.59 -13.88
N ILE A 958 -29.74 -10.48 -14.86
CA ILE A 958 -28.60 -10.42 -15.78
C ILE A 958 -28.60 -9.11 -16.60
N ILE A 959 -29.75 -8.70 -17.15
CA ILE A 959 -29.85 -7.48 -17.97
C ILE A 959 -29.55 -6.23 -17.12
N ALA A 960 -30.15 -6.13 -15.93
CA ALA A 960 -29.92 -5.00 -15.03
C ALA A 960 -28.48 -4.98 -14.50
N TRP A 961 -27.90 -6.15 -14.20
CA TRP A 961 -26.51 -6.29 -13.76
C TRP A 961 -25.54 -5.83 -14.85
N VAL A 962 -25.64 -6.35 -16.07
CA VAL A 962 -24.77 -5.95 -17.20
C VAL A 962 -24.89 -4.45 -17.50
N PHE A 963 -26.11 -3.91 -17.52
CA PHE A 963 -26.34 -2.49 -17.82
C PHE A 963 -25.80 -1.57 -16.70
N GLY A 964 -26.06 -1.90 -15.43
CA GLY A 964 -25.53 -1.15 -14.29
C GLY A 964 -24.00 -1.24 -14.18
N SER A 965 -23.42 -2.42 -14.38
CA SER A 965 -21.96 -2.61 -14.40
C SER A 965 -21.29 -1.81 -15.52
N ALA A 966 -21.89 -1.75 -16.72
CA ALA A 966 -21.38 -0.91 -17.80
C ALA A 966 -21.38 0.59 -17.42
N ILE A 967 -22.44 1.07 -16.76
CA ILE A 967 -22.54 2.46 -16.30
C ILE A 967 -21.51 2.76 -15.20
N ASN A 968 -21.32 1.85 -14.25
CA ASN A 968 -20.30 2.00 -13.20
C ASN A 968 -18.87 2.02 -13.78
N ILE A 969 -18.61 1.21 -14.81
CA ILE A 969 -17.34 1.24 -15.56
C ILE A 969 -17.15 2.59 -16.26
N PHE A 970 -18.18 3.10 -16.97
CA PHE A 970 -18.10 4.43 -17.60
C PHE A 970 -17.89 5.55 -16.59
N HIS A 971 -18.47 5.46 -15.38
CA HIS A 971 -18.25 6.42 -14.31
C HIS A 971 -16.81 6.37 -13.78
N LEU A 972 -16.28 5.18 -13.48
CA LEU A 972 -14.91 4.96 -13.01
C LEU A 972 -13.88 5.50 -14.01
N ILE A 973 -14.15 5.34 -15.31
CA ILE A 973 -13.31 5.83 -16.40
C ILE A 973 -13.41 7.35 -16.60
N ALA A 974 -14.56 7.96 -16.29
CA ALA A 974 -14.77 9.40 -16.39
C ALA A 974 -14.19 10.17 -15.19
N HIS A 975 -14.11 9.54 -14.02
CA HIS A 975 -13.60 10.12 -12.77
C HIS A 975 -12.55 9.17 -12.13
N PRO A 976 -11.33 9.10 -12.69
CA PRO A 976 -10.28 8.19 -12.22
C PRO A 976 -9.47 8.71 -11.01
N TYR A 977 -9.67 9.97 -10.59
CA TYR A 977 -9.04 10.60 -9.42
C TYR A 977 -10.05 10.73 -8.26
N PRO A 978 -9.60 10.72 -6.99
CA PRO A 978 -10.48 10.55 -5.83
C PRO A 978 -11.30 11.80 -5.43
N ASP A 979 -11.17 12.91 -6.17
CA ASP A 979 -11.87 14.15 -5.87
C ASP A 979 -13.32 14.10 -6.41
N GLY A 980 -14.28 13.88 -5.50
CA GLY A 980 -15.69 14.12 -5.77
C GLY A 980 -16.65 13.07 -5.19
N ALA A 981 -17.35 13.46 -4.12
CA ALA A 981 -18.56 12.76 -3.69
C ALA A 981 -19.66 12.81 -4.77
N LEU A 982 -20.50 11.77 -4.80
CA LEU A 982 -21.45 11.49 -5.88
C LEU A 982 -22.63 12.50 -5.96
N HIS A 983 -22.65 13.35 -7.00
CA HIS A 983 -23.82 14.18 -7.34
C HIS A 983 -24.24 14.05 -8.82
N GLY A 984 -25.34 13.33 -9.09
CA GLY A 984 -25.98 13.32 -10.41
C GLY A 984 -26.88 12.11 -10.73
N PRO A 985 -27.61 12.13 -11.86
CA PRO A 985 -28.53 11.05 -12.27
C PRO A 985 -27.84 9.73 -12.67
N LEU A 986 -26.51 9.73 -12.80
CA LEU A 986 -25.71 8.51 -12.99
C LEU A 986 -25.64 7.65 -11.71
N VAL A 987 -25.71 8.27 -10.54
CA VAL A 987 -25.79 7.60 -9.24
C VAL A 987 -27.03 6.71 -9.16
N THR A 988 -28.17 7.22 -9.62
CA THR A 988 -29.45 6.50 -9.69
C THR A 988 -29.40 5.26 -10.59
N LEU A 989 -28.44 5.22 -11.53
CA LEU A 989 -28.23 4.11 -12.46
C LEU A 989 -27.25 3.04 -11.90
N SER A 990 -26.37 3.38 -10.95
CA SER A 990 -25.53 2.40 -10.24
C SER A 990 -26.39 1.37 -9.49
N TYR A 991 -27.48 1.81 -8.87
CA TYR A 991 -28.46 0.93 -8.20
C TYR A 991 -29.09 -0.10 -9.14
N VAL A 992 -29.06 0.08 -10.47
CA VAL A 992 -29.56 -0.92 -11.44
C VAL A 992 -28.67 -2.16 -11.42
N GLY A 993 -27.36 -2.01 -11.25
CA GLY A 993 -26.42 -3.13 -11.11
C GLY A 993 -26.68 -3.92 -9.84
N THR A 994 -26.84 -3.21 -8.71
CA THR A 994 -27.16 -3.80 -7.40
C THR A 994 -28.53 -4.49 -7.39
N PHE A 995 -29.55 -3.88 -8.00
CA PHE A 995 -30.86 -4.50 -8.25
C PHE A 995 -30.74 -5.78 -9.08
N GLY A 996 -29.90 -5.76 -10.12
CA GLY A 996 -29.56 -6.93 -10.93
C GLY A 996 -29.00 -8.08 -10.09
N SER A 997 -28.02 -7.78 -9.23
CA SER A 997 -27.43 -8.75 -8.28
C SER A 997 -28.49 -9.38 -7.35
N TYR A 998 -29.40 -8.57 -6.78
CA TYR A 998 -30.48 -9.08 -5.95
C TYR A 998 -31.46 -9.98 -6.73
N CYS A 999 -31.82 -9.63 -7.97
CA CYS A 999 -32.67 -10.47 -8.82
C CYS A 999 -31.99 -11.81 -9.17
N ILE A 1000 -30.67 -11.82 -9.42
CA ILE A 1000 -29.90 -13.05 -9.62
C ILE A 1000 -29.93 -13.91 -8.34
N LEU A 1001 -29.67 -13.32 -7.16
CA LEU A 1001 -29.71 -14.03 -5.88
C LEU A 1001 -31.09 -14.65 -5.60
N ILE A 1002 -32.17 -13.88 -5.83
CA ILE A 1002 -33.55 -14.35 -5.72
C ILE A 1002 -33.81 -15.53 -6.68
N SER A 1003 -33.29 -15.48 -7.92
CA SER A 1003 -33.44 -16.58 -8.87
C SER A 1003 -32.72 -17.86 -8.43
N ILE A 1004 -31.54 -17.76 -7.79
CA ILE A 1004 -30.81 -18.89 -7.22
C ILE A 1004 -31.59 -19.52 -6.07
N ILE A 1005 -32.15 -18.70 -5.17
CA ILE A 1005 -33.02 -19.15 -4.08
C ILE A 1005 -34.26 -19.87 -4.64
N MET A 1006 -34.88 -19.32 -5.70
CA MET A 1006 -36.01 -19.95 -6.39
C MET A 1006 -35.63 -21.29 -7.06
N MET A 1007 -34.45 -21.40 -7.68
CA MET A 1007 -33.93 -22.68 -8.21
C MET A 1007 -33.73 -23.73 -7.11
N ILE A 1008 -33.23 -23.34 -5.93
CA ILE A 1008 -33.08 -24.24 -4.78
C ILE A 1008 -34.48 -24.70 -4.29
N ILE A 1009 -35.45 -23.80 -4.23
CA ILE A 1009 -36.85 -24.11 -3.86
C ILE A 1009 -37.50 -25.06 -4.88
N GLU A 1010 -37.24 -24.90 -6.18
CA GLU A 1010 -37.67 -25.85 -7.23
C GLU A 1010 -36.97 -27.22 -7.09
N ALA A 1011 -35.66 -27.23 -6.80
CA ALA A 1011 -34.89 -28.46 -6.57
C ALA A 1011 -35.36 -29.25 -5.34
N LEU A 1012 -35.90 -28.55 -4.32
CA LEU A 1012 -36.55 -29.15 -3.14
C LEU A 1012 -37.99 -29.67 -3.43
N GLY A 1013 -38.45 -29.60 -4.69
CA GLY A 1013 -39.71 -30.19 -5.15
C GLY A 1013 -40.91 -29.24 -5.22
N THR A 1014 -40.71 -27.94 -4.97
CA THR A 1014 -41.78 -26.93 -4.96
C THR A 1014 -42.06 -26.40 -6.36
N LYS A 1015 -43.32 -26.36 -6.80
CA LYS A 1015 -43.69 -25.81 -8.12
C LYS A 1015 -43.95 -24.31 -8.04
N LEU A 1016 -43.10 -23.51 -8.68
CA LEU A 1016 -43.23 -22.06 -8.77
C LEU A 1016 -44.11 -21.62 -9.96
N PRO A 1017 -44.71 -20.41 -9.93
CA PRO A 1017 -45.60 -19.93 -10.99
C PRO A 1017 -44.87 -19.61 -12.31
N ILE A 1018 -45.65 -19.57 -13.39
CA ILE A 1018 -45.20 -19.30 -14.76
C ILE A 1018 -45.68 -17.90 -15.16
N VAL A 1019 -44.79 -17.08 -15.73
CA VAL A 1019 -45.02 -15.69 -16.13
C VAL A 1019 -44.74 -15.47 -17.62
N THR A 1020 -45.17 -14.33 -18.18
CA THR A 1020 -44.88 -13.98 -19.58
C THR A 1020 -43.41 -13.60 -19.75
N SER A 1021 -42.77 -14.09 -20.81
CA SER A 1021 -41.36 -13.79 -21.11
C SER A 1021 -41.14 -12.30 -21.42
N PRO A 1022 -40.08 -11.65 -20.90
CA PRO A 1022 -39.67 -10.30 -21.34
C PRO A 1022 -39.38 -10.24 -22.84
N LEU A 1023 -38.91 -11.35 -23.43
CA LEU A 1023 -38.62 -11.51 -24.85
C LEU A 1023 -39.87 -11.83 -25.69
N ALA A 1024 -41.10 -11.60 -25.17
CA ALA A 1024 -42.34 -11.88 -25.88
C ALA A 1024 -42.41 -11.23 -27.28
N PHE A 1025 -41.83 -10.03 -27.44
CA PHE A 1025 -41.93 -9.19 -28.64
C PHE A 1025 -41.03 -9.59 -29.83
N SER A 1026 -40.02 -10.45 -29.63
CA SER A 1026 -39.13 -10.89 -30.71
C SER A 1026 -39.81 -11.86 -31.69
N SER A 1027 -39.33 -11.95 -32.94
CA SER A 1027 -39.87 -12.90 -33.92
C SER A 1027 -39.63 -14.37 -33.49
N PRO A 1028 -40.48 -15.32 -33.90
CA PRO A 1028 -40.29 -16.74 -33.56
C PRO A 1028 -38.96 -17.31 -34.04
N GLU A 1029 -38.50 -16.86 -35.21
CA GLU A 1029 -37.25 -17.27 -35.84
C GLU A 1029 -36.03 -16.76 -35.08
N SER A 1030 -36.02 -15.48 -34.68
CA SER A 1030 -34.96 -14.95 -33.79
C SER A 1030 -34.93 -15.69 -32.45
N LYS A 1031 -36.08 -16.05 -31.88
CA LYS A 1031 -36.12 -16.86 -30.63
C LYS A 1031 -35.57 -18.28 -30.84
N LYS A 1032 -35.88 -18.95 -31.96
CA LYS A 1032 -35.30 -20.26 -32.30
C LYS A 1032 -33.78 -20.17 -32.37
N ASN A 1033 -33.25 -19.17 -33.06
CA ASN A 1033 -31.81 -18.99 -33.23
C ASN A 1033 -31.12 -18.69 -31.88
N ILE A 1034 -31.60 -17.71 -31.10
CA ILE A 1034 -31.05 -17.37 -29.78
C ILE A 1034 -31.05 -18.59 -28.83
N ALA A 1035 -32.17 -19.33 -28.77
CA ALA A 1035 -32.30 -20.49 -27.91
C ALA A 1035 -31.40 -21.67 -28.36
N THR A 1036 -31.22 -21.86 -29.66
CA THR A 1036 -30.30 -22.87 -30.23
C THR A 1036 -28.85 -22.57 -29.89
N THR A 1037 -28.41 -21.31 -30.06
CA THR A 1037 -27.06 -20.87 -29.70
C THR A 1037 -26.81 -21.04 -28.21
N ILE A 1038 -27.75 -20.62 -27.35
CA ILE A 1038 -27.61 -20.76 -25.90
C ILE A 1038 -27.64 -22.22 -25.44
N TYR A 1039 -28.42 -23.09 -26.10
CA TYR A 1039 -28.38 -24.53 -25.86
C TYR A 1039 -26.96 -25.09 -26.04
N HIS A 1040 -26.33 -24.83 -27.20
CA HIS A 1040 -24.99 -25.35 -27.49
C HIS A 1040 -23.88 -24.70 -26.65
N ILE A 1041 -24.01 -23.43 -26.25
CA ILE A 1041 -23.08 -22.79 -25.30
C ILE A 1041 -23.15 -23.46 -23.93
N VAL A 1042 -24.34 -23.61 -23.34
CA VAL A 1042 -24.50 -24.24 -22.02
C VAL A 1042 -24.11 -25.73 -22.06
N GLN A 1043 -24.34 -26.40 -23.20
CA GLN A 1043 -23.83 -27.75 -23.46
C GLN A 1043 -22.29 -27.80 -23.50
N GLY A 1044 -21.63 -26.87 -24.20
CA GLY A 1044 -20.17 -26.77 -24.26
C GLY A 1044 -19.49 -26.54 -22.90
N PHE A 1045 -20.13 -25.81 -21.99
CA PHE A 1045 -19.65 -25.60 -20.61
C PHE A 1045 -20.06 -26.70 -19.61
N SER A 1046 -20.77 -27.75 -20.05
CA SER A 1046 -21.22 -28.86 -19.18
C SER A 1046 -20.20 -29.99 -19.00
N THR A 1047 -19.02 -29.88 -19.62
CA THR A 1047 -17.87 -30.77 -19.34
C THR A 1047 -17.05 -30.25 -18.16
N ARG A 1048 -16.49 -31.16 -17.37
CA ARG A 1048 -15.78 -30.81 -16.13
C ARG A 1048 -14.58 -29.93 -16.46
N SER A 1049 -13.82 -30.32 -17.48
CA SER A 1049 -12.61 -29.64 -17.93
C SER A 1049 -12.92 -28.27 -18.53
N SER A 1050 -13.98 -28.14 -19.34
CA SER A 1050 -14.41 -26.83 -19.86
C SER A 1050 -14.92 -25.88 -18.78
N PHE A 1051 -15.53 -26.39 -17.70
CA PHE A 1051 -15.92 -25.57 -16.56
C PHE A 1051 -14.72 -25.14 -15.70
N LEU A 1052 -13.81 -26.06 -15.37
CA LEU A 1052 -12.59 -25.75 -14.62
C LEU A 1052 -11.65 -24.80 -15.38
N LEU A 1053 -11.65 -24.87 -16.70
CA LEU A 1053 -10.90 -23.95 -17.56
C LEU A 1053 -11.32 -22.48 -17.37
N ILE A 1054 -12.59 -22.18 -17.07
CA ILE A 1054 -13.03 -20.80 -16.74
C ILE A 1054 -12.19 -20.22 -15.59
N PHE A 1055 -11.98 -21.02 -14.53
CA PHE A 1055 -11.19 -20.61 -13.36
C PHE A 1055 -9.69 -20.59 -13.65
N LEU A 1056 -9.17 -21.48 -14.50
CA LEU A 1056 -7.78 -21.38 -14.96
C LEU A 1056 -7.55 -20.03 -15.66
N CYS A 1057 -8.40 -19.67 -16.62
CA CYS A 1057 -8.31 -18.40 -17.34
C CYS A 1057 -8.48 -17.17 -16.42
N LEU A 1058 -9.36 -17.25 -15.41
CA LEU A 1058 -9.60 -16.15 -14.47
C LEU A 1058 -8.48 -15.94 -13.44
N LEU A 1059 -7.64 -16.95 -13.20
CA LEU A 1059 -6.59 -16.91 -12.17
C LEU A 1059 -5.15 -16.88 -12.74
N SER A 1060 -4.95 -17.22 -14.01
CA SER A 1060 -3.63 -17.39 -14.60
C SER A 1060 -2.81 -16.10 -14.77
N ASP A 1061 -3.48 -14.95 -14.90
CA ASP A 1061 -2.84 -13.65 -15.14
C ASP A 1061 -2.81 -12.75 -13.92
N LEU A 1062 -3.14 -13.29 -12.73
CA LEU A 1062 -2.99 -12.56 -11.46
C LEU A 1062 -1.56 -12.07 -11.23
N ALA A 1063 -0.55 -12.70 -11.84
CA ALA A 1063 0.85 -12.27 -11.77
C ALA A 1063 1.17 -11.00 -12.58
N LEU A 1064 0.28 -10.51 -13.45
CA LEU A 1064 0.53 -9.30 -14.27
C LEU A 1064 0.53 -8.00 -13.44
N PHE A 1065 0.10 -8.03 -12.17
CA PHE A 1065 0.20 -6.88 -11.26
C PHE A 1065 1.65 -6.36 -11.11
N VAL A 1066 2.62 -7.22 -11.44
CA VAL A 1066 4.06 -6.96 -11.37
C VAL A 1066 4.58 -6.19 -12.59
N ASP A 1067 3.86 -6.17 -13.72
CA ASP A 1067 4.36 -5.53 -14.96
C ASP A 1067 4.64 -4.02 -14.82
N PRO A 1068 3.79 -3.18 -14.18
CA PRO A 1068 4.11 -1.77 -13.89
C PRO A 1068 5.39 -1.61 -13.07
N ILE A 1069 5.60 -2.47 -12.07
CA ILE A 1069 6.75 -2.44 -11.16
C ILE A 1069 8.03 -2.82 -11.91
N VAL A 1070 7.98 -3.75 -12.86
CA VAL A 1070 9.15 -4.13 -13.68
C VAL A 1070 9.60 -2.99 -14.60
N ILE A 1071 8.67 -2.17 -15.11
CA ILE A 1071 9.00 -1.00 -15.92
C ILE A 1071 9.77 0.02 -15.07
N ASP A 1072 9.26 0.29 -13.87
CA ASP A 1072 9.85 1.20 -12.89
C ASP A 1072 11.24 0.75 -12.43
N ILE A 1073 11.39 -0.55 -12.06
CA ILE A 1073 12.68 -1.17 -11.73
C ILE A 1073 13.72 -0.95 -12.83
N PHE A 1074 13.36 -1.05 -14.12
CA PHE A 1074 14.36 -0.85 -15.16
C PHE A 1074 14.65 0.62 -15.45
N ILE A 1075 13.65 1.50 -15.42
CA ILE A 1075 13.84 2.91 -15.78
C ILE A 1075 14.42 3.72 -14.62
N ASN A 1076 13.76 3.68 -13.44
CA ASN A 1076 14.09 4.51 -12.29
C ASN A 1076 15.19 3.89 -11.42
N GLU A 1077 15.02 2.64 -10.97
CA GLU A 1077 16.01 1.97 -10.10
C GLU A 1077 17.31 1.59 -10.84
N ALA A 1078 17.18 0.92 -12.00
CA ALA A 1078 18.35 0.47 -12.77
C ALA A 1078 18.93 1.53 -13.73
N GLY A 1079 18.30 2.71 -13.84
CA GLY A 1079 18.76 3.83 -14.67
C GLY A 1079 18.76 3.55 -16.18
N TRP A 1080 17.84 2.74 -16.71
CA TRP A 1080 17.73 2.53 -18.16
C TRP A 1080 16.92 3.65 -18.80
N SER A 1081 17.56 4.42 -19.68
CA SER A 1081 16.85 5.45 -20.45
C SER A 1081 15.66 4.87 -21.24
N GLN A 1082 14.57 5.64 -21.36
CA GLN A 1082 13.38 5.29 -22.13
C GLN A 1082 13.69 4.64 -23.50
N GLY A 1083 14.63 5.21 -24.25
CA GLY A 1083 15.05 4.69 -25.56
C GLY A 1083 15.73 3.32 -25.50
N LYS A 1084 16.52 3.05 -24.45
CA LYS A 1084 17.12 1.73 -24.18
C LYS A 1084 16.02 0.72 -23.81
N TYR A 1085 15.11 1.09 -22.91
CA TYR A 1085 14.00 0.24 -22.50
C TYR A 1085 13.12 -0.16 -23.69
N ASN A 1086 12.68 0.81 -24.50
CA ASN A 1086 11.86 0.57 -25.70
C ASN A 1086 12.56 -0.34 -26.72
N ALA A 1087 13.87 -0.19 -26.94
CA ALA A 1087 14.61 -1.03 -27.87
C ALA A 1087 14.79 -2.48 -27.37
N ILE A 1088 15.10 -2.66 -26.09
CA ILE A 1088 15.33 -3.97 -25.48
C ILE A 1088 13.99 -4.67 -25.23
N VAL A 1089 13.13 -4.11 -24.39
CA VAL A 1089 11.88 -4.75 -23.96
C VAL A 1089 10.85 -4.75 -25.09
N GLY A 1090 10.64 -3.61 -25.75
CA GLY A 1090 9.71 -3.51 -26.89
C GLY A 1090 10.17 -4.25 -28.14
N GLY A 1091 11.48 -4.44 -28.33
CA GLY A 1091 12.07 -5.03 -29.54
C GLY A 1091 12.57 -6.44 -29.32
N ILE A 1092 13.71 -6.57 -28.65
CA ILE A 1092 14.43 -7.84 -28.49
C ILE A 1092 13.61 -8.84 -27.66
N VAL A 1093 13.10 -8.44 -26.50
CA VAL A 1093 12.36 -9.33 -25.59
C VAL A 1093 11.06 -9.81 -26.25
N VAL A 1094 10.30 -8.92 -26.91
CA VAL A 1094 9.10 -9.31 -27.67
C VAL A 1094 9.42 -10.26 -28.85
N LEU A 1095 10.57 -10.10 -29.52
CA LEU A 1095 11.03 -11.05 -30.54
C LEU A 1095 11.32 -12.45 -29.93
N PHE A 1096 11.90 -12.52 -28.73
CA PHE A 1096 12.10 -13.79 -28.04
C PHE A 1096 10.76 -14.41 -27.55
N THR A 1097 9.78 -13.60 -27.14
CA THR A 1097 8.41 -14.08 -26.88
C THR A 1097 7.78 -14.68 -28.14
N MET A 1098 7.94 -14.02 -29.29
CA MET A 1098 7.46 -14.52 -30.59
C MET A 1098 8.10 -15.87 -30.94
N LEU A 1099 9.41 -16.04 -30.73
CA LEU A 1099 10.09 -17.32 -30.90
C LEU A 1099 9.55 -18.39 -29.94
N GLY A 1100 9.33 -18.02 -28.67
CA GLY A 1100 8.71 -18.90 -27.66
C GLY A 1100 7.33 -19.39 -28.07
N GLN A 1101 6.47 -18.52 -28.59
CA GLN A 1101 5.12 -18.89 -29.06
C GLN A 1101 5.15 -19.86 -30.25
N VAL A 1102 6.05 -19.65 -31.23
CA VAL A 1102 6.20 -20.57 -32.37
C VAL A 1102 6.77 -21.93 -31.93
N ILE A 1103 7.78 -21.92 -31.06
CA ILE A 1103 8.38 -23.15 -30.50
C ILE A 1103 7.36 -23.90 -29.63
N GLY A 1104 6.60 -23.19 -28.81
CA GLY A 1104 5.61 -23.76 -27.89
C GLY A 1104 4.51 -24.53 -28.62
N GLY A 1105 3.95 -23.97 -29.70
CA GLY A 1105 2.98 -24.70 -30.53
C GLY A 1105 3.55 -26.02 -31.08
N ILE A 1106 4.75 -25.98 -31.66
CA ILE A 1106 5.41 -27.16 -32.24
C ILE A 1106 5.72 -28.24 -31.18
N ILE A 1107 6.10 -27.83 -29.96
CA ILE A 1107 6.42 -28.74 -28.85
C ILE A 1107 5.12 -29.30 -28.23
N GLY A 1108 4.09 -28.46 -28.07
CA GLY A 1108 2.76 -28.85 -27.59
C GLY A 1108 2.09 -29.89 -28.48
N ASP A 1109 2.11 -29.68 -29.80
CA ASP A 1109 1.59 -30.65 -30.79
C ASP A 1109 2.31 -32.01 -30.72
N ARG A 1110 3.59 -32.04 -30.32
CA ARG A 1110 4.41 -33.26 -30.27
C ARG A 1110 4.27 -34.03 -28.96
N TYR A 1111 4.22 -33.34 -27.82
CA TYR A 1111 4.37 -33.93 -26.50
C TYR A 1111 3.13 -33.77 -25.59
N GLY A 1112 2.09 -33.08 -26.05
CA GLY A 1112 0.89 -32.77 -25.29
C GLY A 1112 0.87 -31.31 -24.83
N VAL A 1113 -0.19 -30.57 -25.21
CA VAL A 1113 -0.32 -29.14 -24.89
C VAL A 1113 -0.48 -28.88 -23.39
N ARG A 1114 -1.13 -29.79 -22.65
CA ARG A 1114 -1.28 -29.66 -21.18
C ARG A 1114 0.05 -29.89 -20.47
N GLU A 1115 0.75 -30.96 -20.82
CA GLU A 1115 2.03 -31.35 -20.24
C GLU A 1115 3.09 -30.25 -20.44
N VAL A 1116 3.18 -29.70 -21.65
CA VAL A 1116 4.08 -28.58 -21.97
C VAL A 1116 3.67 -27.29 -21.28
N ALA A 1117 2.37 -27.00 -21.13
CA ALA A 1117 1.88 -25.87 -20.34
C ALA A 1117 2.29 -25.99 -18.86
N MET A 1118 2.12 -27.15 -18.22
CA MET A 1118 2.48 -27.35 -16.80
C MET A 1118 3.97 -27.10 -16.55
N VAL A 1119 4.85 -27.64 -17.42
CA VAL A 1119 6.30 -27.37 -17.35
C VAL A 1119 6.60 -25.89 -17.62
N GLY A 1120 5.94 -25.30 -18.62
CA GLY A 1120 6.09 -23.89 -18.98
C GLY A 1120 5.75 -22.94 -17.83
N PHE A 1121 4.59 -23.11 -17.18
CA PHE A 1121 4.19 -22.28 -16.04
C PHE A 1121 5.05 -22.52 -14.80
N THR A 1122 5.55 -23.74 -14.58
CA THR A 1122 6.53 -24.01 -13.49
C THR A 1122 7.85 -23.27 -13.74
N LEU A 1123 8.35 -23.28 -14.97
CA LEU A 1123 9.55 -22.53 -15.35
C LEU A 1123 9.30 -21.01 -15.36
N LEU A 1124 8.09 -20.56 -15.68
CA LEU A 1124 7.72 -19.14 -15.66
C LEU A 1124 7.63 -18.61 -14.22
N ALA A 1125 7.11 -19.39 -13.28
CA ALA A 1125 7.13 -19.07 -11.86
C ALA A 1125 8.56 -18.93 -11.34
N LEU A 1126 9.45 -19.87 -11.67
CA LEU A 1126 10.88 -19.79 -11.34
C LEU A 1126 11.56 -18.58 -12.01
N ALA A 1127 11.20 -18.26 -13.26
CA ALA A 1127 11.69 -17.05 -13.92
C ALA A 1127 11.22 -15.79 -13.17
N ASN A 1128 9.92 -15.66 -12.84
CA ASN A 1128 9.41 -14.50 -12.12
C ASN A 1128 10.14 -14.28 -10.77
N ALA A 1129 10.38 -15.33 -9.98
CA ALA A 1129 11.22 -15.26 -8.78
C ALA A 1129 12.69 -14.93 -9.09
N GLY A 1130 13.20 -15.41 -10.22
CA GLY A 1130 14.53 -15.13 -10.74
C GLY A 1130 14.84 -13.64 -10.95
N LEU A 1131 13.84 -12.78 -11.19
CA LEU A 1131 14.07 -11.34 -11.28
C LEU A 1131 14.41 -10.73 -9.91
N ALA A 1132 13.77 -11.18 -8.83
CA ALA A 1132 14.12 -10.79 -7.46
C ALA A 1132 15.49 -11.33 -7.03
N LEU A 1133 15.78 -12.59 -7.38
CA LEU A 1133 17.09 -13.21 -7.12
C LEU A 1133 18.26 -12.52 -7.84
N LEU A 1134 17.98 -11.74 -8.89
CA LEU A 1134 18.97 -11.00 -9.67
C LEU A 1134 18.99 -9.49 -9.36
N ASN A 1135 18.47 -9.06 -8.21
CA ASN A 1135 18.47 -7.64 -7.77
C ASN A 1135 19.84 -6.95 -7.96
N GLY A 1136 20.92 -7.54 -7.41
CA GLY A 1136 22.28 -7.03 -7.54
C GLY A 1136 22.85 -6.97 -8.98
N TYR A 1137 22.08 -7.39 -9.99
CA TYR A 1137 22.42 -7.32 -11.41
C TYR A 1137 21.44 -6.48 -12.25
N TRP A 1138 20.43 -5.82 -11.67
CA TRP A 1138 19.44 -5.03 -12.43
C TRP A 1138 20.09 -3.91 -13.28
N THR A 1139 21.16 -3.30 -12.78
CA THR A 1139 21.96 -2.28 -13.50
C THR A 1139 22.78 -2.87 -14.66
N ASP A 1140 23.14 -4.16 -14.63
CA ASP A 1140 23.82 -4.82 -15.76
C ASP A 1140 22.83 -5.11 -16.89
N THR A 1141 22.76 -4.17 -17.83
CA THR A 1141 21.94 -4.26 -19.03
C THR A 1141 22.20 -5.54 -19.83
N THR A 1142 23.41 -6.10 -19.83
CA THR A 1142 23.74 -7.30 -20.61
C THR A 1142 23.16 -8.56 -19.96
N ILE A 1143 23.37 -8.73 -18.66
CA ILE A 1143 22.84 -9.87 -17.90
C ILE A 1143 21.31 -9.82 -17.91
N MET A 1144 20.73 -8.65 -17.64
CA MET A 1144 19.28 -8.45 -17.67
C MET A 1144 18.66 -8.66 -19.05
N THR A 1145 19.28 -8.18 -20.13
CA THR A 1145 18.76 -8.44 -21.49
C THR A 1145 18.74 -9.94 -21.79
N PHE A 1146 19.82 -10.66 -21.47
CA PHE A 1146 19.89 -12.10 -21.70
C PHE A 1146 18.85 -12.87 -20.87
N TYR A 1147 18.72 -12.51 -19.59
CA TYR A 1147 17.74 -13.07 -18.67
C TYR A 1147 16.29 -12.82 -19.14
N LEU A 1148 15.94 -11.57 -19.50
CA LEU A 1148 14.62 -11.22 -20.02
C LEU A 1148 14.29 -11.98 -21.32
N CYS A 1149 15.27 -12.19 -22.20
CA CYS A 1149 15.11 -13.00 -23.41
C CYS A 1149 14.79 -14.48 -23.09
N ILE A 1150 15.39 -15.05 -22.05
CA ILE A 1150 15.07 -16.41 -21.58
C ILE A 1150 13.66 -16.45 -20.98
N LYS A 1151 13.32 -15.51 -20.08
CA LYS A 1151 11.97 -15.38 -19.50
C LYS A 1151 10.90 -15.25 -20.59
N ALA A 1152 11.16 -14.46 -21.63
CA ALA A 1152 10.28 -14.26 -22.77
C ALA A 1152 9.99 -15.54 -23.57
N VAL A 1153 11.01 -16.38 -23.83
CA VAL A 1153 10.81 -17.69 -24.49
C VAL A 1153 9.96 -18.61 -23.63
N ILE A 1154 10.24 -18.69 -22.33
CA ILE A 1154 9.50 -19.53 -21.38
C ILE A 1154 8.03 -19.08 -21.31
N TYR A 1155 7.79 -17.78 -21.13
CA TYR A 1155 6.46 -17.17 -21.16
C TYR A 1155 5.73 -17.51 -22.46
N GLY A 1156 6.36 -17.30 -23.61
CA GLY A 1156 5.78 -17.58 -24.92
C GLY A 1156 5.35 -19.04 -25.10
N ILE A 1157 6.15 -19.99 -24.60
CA ILE A 1157 5.84 -21.44 -24.62
C ILE A 1157 4.67 -21.76 -23.69
N ALA A 1158 4.70 -21.29 -22.44
CA ALA A 1158 3.67 -21.58 -21.45
C ALA A 1158 2.28 -21.09 -21.91
N TRP A 1159 2.22 -19.84 -22.36
CA TRP A 1159 0.97 -19.18 -22.74
C TRP A 1159 0.32 -19.75 -23.99
N ILE A 1160 1.09 -20.02 -25.06
CA ILE A 1160 0.51 -20.58 -26.30
C ILE A 1160 -0.06 -21.99 -26.07
N CYS A 1161 0.53 -22.77 -25.15
CA CYS A 1161 0.04 -24.09 -24.80
C CYS A 1161 -1.29 -24.02 -24.03
N VAL A 1162 -1.47 -23.07 -23.11
CA VAL A 1162 -2.76 -22.85 -22.41
C VAL A 1162 -3.85 -22.33 -23.35
N ILE A 1163 -3.52 -21.45 -24.30
CA ILE A 1163 -4.46 -21.08 -25.38
C ILE A 1163 -4.85 -22.34 -26.18
N SER A 1164 -3.90 -23.21 -26.51
CA SER A 1164 -4.17 -24.45 -27.25
C SER A 1164 -5.04 -25.45 -26.47
N VAL A 1165 -4.84 -25.58 -25.16
CA VAL A 1165 -5.76 -26.32 -24.26
C VAL A 1165 -7.15 -25.71 -24.31
N SER A 1166 -7.24 -24.38 -24.29
CA SER A 1166 -8.52 -23.66 -24.35
C SER A 1166 -9.28 -23.91 -25.65
N MET A 1167 -8.57 -24.10 -26.76
CA MET A 1167 -9.16 -24.47 -28.05
C MET A 1167 -9.63 -25.92 -28.12
N ARG A 1168 -8.84 -26.88 -27.61
CA ARG A 1168 -9.26 -28.30 -27.59
C ARG A 1168 -10.55 -28.53 -26.79
N LEU A 1169 -10.74 -27.73 -25.74
CA LEU A 1169 -11.92 -27.81 -24.88
C LEU A 1169 -13.15 -27.06 -25.40
N THR A 1170 -13.10 -26.44 -26.59
CA THR A 1170 -14.29 -25.82 -27.19
C THR A 1170 -15.10 -26.79 -28.03
N PHE A 1171 -16.42 -26.75 -27.83
CA PHE A 1171 -17.37 -27.55 -28.58
C PHE A 1171 -17.63 -26.92 -29.95
N SER A 1172 -17.52 -27.68 -31.05
CA SER A 1172 -17.56 -27.13 -32.42
C SER A 1172 -18.82 -26.31 -32.72
N LYS A 1173 -19.98 -26.74 -32.23
CA LYS A 1173 -21.28 -26.05 -32.44
C LYS A 1173 -21.42 -24.71 -31.70
N ALA A 1174 -20.52 -24.40 -30.77
CA ALA A 1174 -20.49 -23.15 -30.02
C ALA A 1174 -19.06 -22.56 -29.90
N GLY A 1175 -18.13 -23.02 -30.75
CA GLY A 1175 -16.69 -22.94 -30.48
C GLY A 1175 -16.17 -21.51 -30.44
N GLY A 1176 -16.63 -20.66 -31.37
CA GLY A 1176 -16.28 -19.25 -31.41
C GLY A 1176 -16.69 -18.52 -30.13
N THR A 1177 -17.94 -18.66 -29.69
CA THR A 1177 -18.46 -18.01 -28.48
C THR A 1177 -17.80 -18.56 -27.20
N GLN A 1178 -17.62 -19.88 -27.10
CA GLN A 1178 -16.99 -20.54 -25.95
C GLN A 1178 -15.50 -20.15 -25.81
N PHE A 1179 -14.74 -20.15 -26.92
CA PHE A 1179 -13.34 -19.75 -26.93
C PHE A 1179 -13.20 -18.27 -26.54
N THR A 1180 -14.06 -17.43 -27.10
CA THR A 1180 -14.11 -16.00 -26.82
C THR A 1180 -14.37 -15.72 -25.33
N ALA A 1181 -15.22 -16.52 -24.67
CA ALA A 1181 -15.46 -16.41 -23.24
C ALA A 1181 -14.22 -16.78 -22.40
N TYR A 1182 -13.45 -17.82 -22.76
CA TYR A 1182 -12.15 -18.10 -22.11
C TYR A 1182 -11.18 -16.92 -22.28
N MET A 1183 -11.07 -16.38 -23.49
CA MET A 1183 -10.24 -15.19 -23.76
C MET A 1183 -10.69 -13.97 -22.95
N SER A 1184 -12.00 -13.76 -22.76
CA SER A 1184 -12.53 -12.74 -21.84
C SER A 1184 -12.05 -12.92 -20.40
N MET A 1185 -11.98 -14.15 -19.89
CA MET A 1185 -11.58 -14.43 -18.51
C MET A 1185 -10.10 -14.13 -18.26
N PHE A 1186 -9.20 -14.43 -19.21
CA PHE A 1186 -7.78 -14.02 -19.14
C PHE A 1186 -7.65 -12.49 -19.02
N ASN A 1187 -8.34 -11.75 -19.90
CA ASN A 1187 -8.30 -10.28 -19.85
C ASN A 1187 -8.90 -9.74 -18.55
N LEU A 1188 -9.93 -10.40 -17.99
CA LEU A 1188 -10.52 -10.01 -16.71
C LEU A 1188 -9.57 -10.27 -15.53
N SER A 1189 -8.83 -11.39 -15.57
CA SER A 1189 -7.75 -11.71 -14.63
C SER A 1189 -6.67 -10.62 -14.64
N ALA A 1190 -6.23 -10.20 -15.84
CA ALA A 1190 -5.27 -9.12 -16.02
C ALA A 1190 -5.78 -7.77 -15.45
N VAL A 1191 -7.04 -7.40 -15.70
CA VAL A 1191 -7.65 -6.18 -15.13
C VAL A 1191 -7.66 -6.22 -13.60
N PHE A 1192 -8.05 -7.34 -12.99
CA PHE A 1192 -8.00 -7.48 -11.54
C PHE A 1192 -6.57 -7.39 -11.00
N ALA A 1193 -5.60 -7.98 -11.69
CA ALA A 1193 -4.19 -7.90 -11.32
C ALA A 1193 -3.69 -6.44 -11.31
N TYR A 1194 -3.92 -5.70 -12.41
CA TYR A 1194 -3.50 -4.30 -12.53
C TYR A 1194 -4.19 -3.37 -11.52
N LEU A 1195 -5.49 -3.57 -11.24
CA LEU A 1195 -6.19 -2.80 -10.20
C LEU A 1195 -5.66 -3.08 -8.77
N PHE A 1196 -4.98 -4.21 -8.56
CA PHE A 1196 -4.40 -4.56 -7.27
C PHE A 1196 -2.96 -4.04 -7.10
N SER A 1197 -2.24 -3.72 -8.19
CA SER A 1197 -0.84 -3.24 -8.15
C SER A 1197 -0.62 -2.08 -7.20
N GLY A 1198 -1.46 -1.04 -7.23
CA GLY A 1198 -1.32 0.13 -6.34
C GLY A 1198 -1.39 -0.23 -4.85
N LYS A 1199 -2.29 -1.15 -4.48
CA LYS A 1199 -2.40 -1.64 -3.09
C LYS A 1199 -1.22 -2.52 -2.69
N MET A 1200 -0.65 -3.26 -3.63
CA MET A 1200 0.54 -4.08 -3.39
C MET A 1200 1.78 -3.21 -3.15
N ILE A 1201 1.96 -2.14 -3.94
CA ILE A 1201 3.07 -1.19 -3.80
C ILE A 1201 3.03 -0.48 -2.44
N ALA A 1202 1.83 -0.12 -1.96
CA ALA A 1202 1.66 0.51 -0.65
C ALA A 1202 1.86 -0.44 0.55
N ALA A 1203 1.97 -1.77 0.32
CA ALA A 1203 1.99 -2.77 1.39
C ALA A 1203 3.25 -3.64 1.42
N PHE A 1204 4.02 -3.72 0.33
CA PHE A 1204 5.15 -4.62 0.19
C PHE A 1204 6.28 -4.02 -0.64
N ASP A 1205 7.52 -4.42 -0.35
CA ASP A 1205 8.68 -4.06 -1.14
C ASP A 1205 8.70 -4.75 -2.53
N TYR A 1206 9.51 -4.21 -3.43
CA TYR A 1206 9.61 -4.68 -4.82
C TYR A 1206 10.03 -6.16 -4.93
N LEU A 1207 10.87 -6.68 -4.02
CA LEU A 1207 11.30 -8.08 -4.03
C LEU A 1207 10.18 -8.99 -3.53
N THR A 1208 9.49 -8.62 -2.45
CA THR A 1208 8.34 -9.38 -1.96
C THR A 1208 7.21 -9.43 -2.99
N MET A 1209 6.91 -8.32 -3.68
CA MET A 1209 5.95 -8.31 -4.79
C MET A 1209 6.34 -9.22 -5.95
N LEU A 1210 7.63 -9.25 -6.33
CA LEU A 1210 8.14 -10.17 -7.35
C LEU A 1210 7.97 -11.65 -6.94
N TYR A 1211 8.21 -11.99 -5.66
CA TYR A 1211 7.96 -13.34 -5.14
C TYR A 1211 6.47 -13.70 -5.08
N ILE A 1212 5.59 -12.75 -4.74
CA ILE A 1212 4.13 -12.94 -4.75
C ILE A 1212 3.63 -13.21 -6.19
N GLY A 1213 4.08 -12.43 -7.18
CA GLY A 1213 3.74 -12.69 -8.59
C GLY A 1213 4.26 -14.05 -9.08
N ALA A 1214 5.46 -14.46 -8.65
CA ALA A 1214 5.99 -15.79 -8.91
C ALA A 1214 5.13 -16.90 -8.27
N ALA A 1215 4.63 -16.69 -7.05
CA ALA A 1215 3.74 -17.62 -6.37
C ALA A 1215 2.38 -17.76 -7.08
N LEU A 1216 1.75 -16.64 -7.45
CA LEU A 1216 0.47 -16.62 -8.19
C LEU A 1216 0.56 -17.33 -9.54
N THR A 1217 1.70 -17.24 -10.23
CA THR A 1217 1.96 -17.94 -11.50
C THR A 1217 1.75 -19.46 -11.39
N MET A 1218 1.93 -20.05 -10.20
CA MET A 1218 1.79 -21.49 -9.98
C MET A 1218 0.35 -21.99 -9.90
N ILE A 1219 -0.64 -21.12 -9.70
CA ILE A 1219 -2.07 -21.50 -9.68
C ILE A 1219 -2.44 -22.19 -11.00
N SER A 1220 -1.89 -21.71 -12.13
CA SER A 1220 -2.05 -22.32 -13.45
C SER A 1220 -1.62 -23.79 -13.49
N VAL A 1221 -0.50 -24.14 -12.83
CA VAL A 1221 -0.01 -25.53 -12.79
C VAL A 1221 -0.96 -26.41 -11.98
N ILE A 1222 -1.43 -25.93 -10.82
CA ILE A 1222 -2.36 -26.66 -9.95
C ILE A 1222 -3.70 -26.90 -10.67
N MET A 1223 -4.23 -25.90 -11.36
CA MET A 1223 -5.49 -26.01 -12.11
C MET A 1223 -5.38 -26.97 -13.29
N LEU A 1224 -4.26 -26.95 -14.03
CA LEU A 1224 -4.03 -27.85 -15.17
C LEU A 1224 -4.02 -29.35 -14.79
N VAL A 1225 -3.70 -29.71 -13.55
CA VAL A 1225 -3.77 -31.10 -13.06
C VAL A 1225 -5.20 -31.67 -13.16
N PHE A 1226 -6.22 -30.83 -13.04
CA PHE A 1226 -7.62 -31.26 -12.99
C PHE A 1226 -8.36 -31.16 -14.33
N ILE A 1227 -7.65 -30.80 -15.40
CA ILE A 1227 -8.17 -30.56 -16.74
C ILE A 1227 -7.72 -31.69 -17.67
N ASP A 1228 -8.67 -32.40 -18.28
CA ASP A 1228 -8.44 -33.32 -19.40
C ASP A 1228 -8.69 -32.56 -20.71
N PRO A 1229 -7.66 -32.32 -21.55
CA PRO A 1229 -7.82 -31.53 -22.76
C PRO A 1229 -8.72 -32.20 -23.82
N ASP A 1230 -8.94 -33.52 -23.72
CA ASP A 1230 -9.65 -34.31 -24.72
C ASP A 1230 -11.06 -34.73 -24.23
N GLU A 1231 -11.53 -34.26 -23.05
CA GLU A 1231 -12.88 -34.54 -22.51
C GLU A 1231 -13.98 -34.05 -23.47
N THR A 1232 -13.84 -32.85 -24.04
CA THR A 1232 -14.86 -32.27 -24.93
C THR A 1232 -15.01 -33.06 -26.23
N ASP A 1233 -13.91 -33.47 -26.87
CA ASP A 1233 -13.96 -34.31 -28.07
C ASP A 1233 -14.54 -35.71 -27.77
N ARG A 1234 -14.26 -36.26 -26.58
CA ARG A 1234 -14.78 -37.56 -26.12
C ARG A 1234 -16.28 -37.52 -25.78
N VAL A 1235 -16.75 -36.45 -25.14
CA VAL A 1235 -18.11 -36.35 -24.58
C VAL A 1235 -19.11 -35.70 -25.53
N LEU A 1236 -18.72 -34.64 -26.26
CA LEU A 1236 -19.64 -33.81 -27.04
C LEU A 1236 -19.50 -34.00 -28.55
N GLU A 1237 -18.32 -34.38 -29.03
CA GLU A 1237 -18.06 -34.54 -30.47
C GLU A 1237 -18.08 -36.01 -30.93
N GLY A 1238 -17.89 -36.97 -30.01
CA GLY A 1238 -17.91 -38.41 -30.31
C GLY A 1238 -16.77 -38.89 -31.22
N LYS A 1239 -15.67 -38.13 -31.31
CA LYS A 1239 -14.56 -38.40 -32.25
C LYS A 1239 -13.56 -39.45 -31.78
N LEU A 1240 -13.61 -39.83 -30.51
CA LEU A 1240 -12.77 -40.86 -29.90
C LEU A 1240 -13.67 -42.06 -29.58
N GLU A 1241 -13.58 -43.11 -30.40
CA GLU A 1241 -14.25 -44.38 -30.11
C GLU A 1241 -13.75 -44.95 -28.77
N GLN A 1242 -14.64 -45.67 -28.06
CA GLN A 1242 -14.27 -46.41 -26.86
C GLN A 1242 -13.29 -47.54 -27.23
N GLU A 1243 -11.98 -47.30 -27.10
CA GLU A 1243 -11.01 -48.40 -27.02
C GLU A 1243 -11.18 -49.16 -25.70
N ASP A 1244 -12.16 -50.06 -25.71
CA ASP A 1244 -12.49 -51.00 -24.64
C ASP A 1244 -11.36 -52.05 -24.49
N ASN A 1245 -10.23 -51.62 -23.92
CA ASN A 1245 -9.00 -52.39 -23.80
C ASN A 1245 -8.36 -52.28 -22.40
N GLY A 1246 -9.11 -52.67 -21.36
CA GLY A 1246 -8.61 -53.55 -20.28
C GLY A 1246 -7.36 -53.21 -19.45
N ASP A 1247 -6.78 -52.02 -19.56
CA ASP A 1247 -5.65 -51.56 -18.73
C ASP A 1247 -6.07 -50.29 -17.97
N ASN A 1248 -6.19 -50.41 -16.64
CA ASN A 1248 -6.52 -49.29 -15.76
C ASN A 1248 -5.32 -48.32 -15.66
N GLY A 1249 -5.14 -47.51 -16.70
CA GLY A 1249 -4.31 -46.31 -16.64
C GLY A 1249 -4.84 -45.39 -15.55
N GLY A 1250 -4.02 -45.09 -14.55
CA GLY A 1250 -4.45 -44.44 -13.31
C GLY A 1250 -4.82 -42.96 -13.47
N ASP A 1251 -5.97 -42.69 -14.09
CA ASP A 1251 -6.56 -41.36 -14.17
C ASP A 1251 -7.28 -41.00 -12.86
N PHE A 1252 -6.91 -39.87 -12.27
CA PHE A 1252 -7.55 -39.33 -11.06
C PHE A 1252 -8.88 -38.61 -11.36
N GLY A 1253 -9.30 -38.56 -12.64
CA GLY A 1253 -10.52 -37.92 -13.12
C GLY A 1253 -11.82 -38.67 -12.82
N GLU A 1254 -11.86 -39.99 -13.01
CA GLU A 1254 -13.12 -40.71 -13.23
C GLU A 1254 -13.89 -41.12 -11.95
N GLY A 1255 -13.24 -41.19 -10.79
CA GLY A 1255 -13.89 -41.64 -9.54
C GLY A 1255 -14.65 -40.59 -8.73
N LEU A 1256 -14.95 -39.41 -9.30
CA LEU A 1256 -15.30 -38.20 -8.52
C LEU A 1256 -16.55 -37.42 -9.00
N TRP A 1257 -17.26 -37.89 -10.01
CA TRP A 1257 -18.58 -37.40 -10.43
C TRP A 1257 -19.54 -38.60 -10.57
N PRO A 1258 -20.85 -38.44 -10.31
CA PRO A 1258 -21.77 -39.57 -10.38
C PRO A 1258 -21.93 -40.05 -11.82
N THR A 1259 -21.39 -41.23 -12.11
CA THR A 1259 -21.86 -42.06 -13.22
C THR A 1259 -23.14 -42.75 -12.77
N ASP A 1260 -24.28 -42.42 -13.40
CA ASP A 1260 -25.54 -43.13 -13.22
C ASP A 1260 -25.50 -44.50 -13.94
N GLU A 1261 -24.59 -45.37 -13.51
CA GLU A 1261 -24.60 -46.80 -13.85
C GLU A 1261 -24.85 -47.61 -12.57
N GLY A 1262 -26.12 -47.94 -12.38
CA GLY A 1262 -26.63 -48.59 -11.19
C GLY A 1262 -28.08 -49.01 -11.39
N SER A 1263 -28.31 -49.92 -12.34
CA SER A 1263 -29.59 -50.59 -12.51
C SER A 1263 -30.06 -51.18 -11.19
N ILE A 1264 -31.32 -50.94 -10.83
CA ILE A 1264 -31.91 -51.38 -9.56
C ILE A 1264 -32.10 -52.89 -9.60
N ASP A 1265 -31.09 -53.64 -9.15
CA ASP A 1265 -31.29 -55.01 -8.70
C ASP A 1265 -32.01 -54.99 -7.34
N ALA A 1266 -33.21 -55.55 -7.34
CA ALA A 1266 -34.02 -55.71 -6.15
C ALA A 1266 -33.51 -56.88 -5.28
N ASP A 1267 -34.00 -56.91 -4.04
CA ASP A 1267 -33.90 -58.02 -3.09
C ASP A 1267 -32.49 -58.38 -2.56
N ILE A 1268 -32.17 -57.83 -1.38
CA ILE A 1268 -31.82 -58.61 -0.18
C ILE A 1268 -32.03 -57.72 1.06
N LEU A 1269 -33.04 -58.06 1.88
CA LEU A 1269 -33.13 -57.95 3.35
C LEU A 1269 -34.61 -57.92 3.80
N GLY A 1270 -35.26 -59.09 3.78
CA GLY A 1270 -36.53 -59.36 4.46
C GLY A 1270 -36.35 -60.60 5.33
N GLY A 1271 -36.42 -60.45 6.65
CA GLY A 1271 -36.05 -61.51 7.59
C GLY A 1271 -37.07 -62.66 7.69
N ASN A 1272 -36.59 -63.74 8.31
CA ASN A 1272 -37.35 -64.90 8.82
C ASN A 1272 -38.87 -64.70 9.00
N ASP A 1273 -39.66 -65.59 8.40
CA ASP A 1273 -40.69 -66.28 9.17
C ASP A 1273 -40.99 -67.70 8.66
N ASN A 1274 -40.97 -68.65 9.60
CA ASN A 1274 -41.57 -69.99 9.59
C ASN A 1274 -41.35 -70.96 8.42
N VAL A 1275 -40.34 -71.83 8.62
CA VAL A 1275 -40.39 -73.24 8.18
C VAL A 1275 -41.56 -73.96 8.87
N THR A 1276 -42.43 -74.64 8.10
CA THR A 1276 -43.01 -75.92 8.54
C THR A 1276 -43.49 -76.79 7.36
N ILE A 1277 -42.92 -78.00 7.26
CA ILE A 1277 -43.51 -79.25 6.71
C ILE A 1277 -43.79 -79.21 5.17
N ALA A 1278 -43.04 -79.94 4.33
CA ALA A 1278 -42.82 -81.39 4.39
C ALA A 1278 -41.50 -81.83 3.71
#